data_AF-A0A818G098-F1
#
_entry.id   AF-A0A818G098-F1
#
_cell.length_a   1.000
_cell.length_b   1.000
_cell.length_c   1.000
_cell.angle_alpha   90.00
_cell.angle_beta   90.00
_cell.angle_gamma   90.00
#
_symmetry.space_group_name_H-M   'P 1'
#
loop_
_entity.id
_entity.type
_entity.pdbx_description
1 polymer ?
#
loop_
_entity_poly.entity_id
_entity_poly.type
_entity_poly.pdbx_seq_one_letter_code
_entity_poly.pdbx_strand_id
1 'polypeptide(L)'
;MSNNNDINDNHYEFMRRYTQEYLQQLFIFNERKSLRSRRYSQFPLYLDDCNVSGDQQVNNAFYNCIDSAPDIPERGKTVPLGLDMGLSLSKRSAGVPSAIGRHNLNDEELRTHVYKKTLQALIYPISLTTPHDFEFCSFTHPTYCYECEGLLWGIARQGLKCRECGVKCHEKCKDLLNADCLQRRAQKNAKHGADDKAKNLMEAMHEKMTLRETTRPLLFKTIRDVFNVDEKSHVGHMKAVKQSVLDGTSKWSAKLAITVISAQGLIAKDKSGTSDPYVTVQVGKVKKRTKTVYSELNPTWNEKFFFECHNSCDRIKVRVWDEDDDIRAKLMQKLTRESDDFLGQTIIEVRTLSGEMDVWYNLEKRTDKSAVSGAIRLHISVEIKGEEKVAPYHAQYTCLHENLFYTLCENNNGQPIIPEAKGDDAWKVYFDEPSQEIVNEFAIRYGIESIYQAMTHFACLSTKYMCPGVPAVMSTLLANINAYYAHTTATTAVSAADQFAASNFGKEKFIKLLDQLHNSIRIDLSMYRNNFPSSSMDRMQDLKSTVDLLTSITFFRMKVQELSSPPRASGVVKDCVKNCIRHTYNFLFANCDEVYKRESKQQTNTTTTTTTSITDNTEQNEDGIQTLSTTTNVIGPSLKSLQFWHQLMYLLTCIISEDRERYSLVLNQFPSELNVGHISADTLWKLLSVDLKDHLEEHARIPPERREVKSADYMNLHFMVKRFYDTSVKIIPEAKNIVPEYPKWFEPFVMQWLNENDDMSMEYLHNALEKDRQTGFQQTSEHCLFSSSVVDVFTQLNQCHGIIKTLDLHDPLVIAKYMKRFSITISQVLLGYANAIRRTFEHAGGQDRICSILMNNIQQLRLNLEQLYELMGGAQLDDETKTMLNDLQKQLSDVLDELSATFVKSIEPTIRQCIEEVYKQLQQIKGNQMGMGNTSGQQKGAEAMLVTKPLLDYLDQRLTFFANQCEKTVLKRLLKELWKAVISDLEKVIVLPPFSDSKHLLTIPSARIEDAYRLLSGELGRDSDRSLTQKQCQILDRGLEDLKEFFHASGQGLKRNYLEKTLELQSLKYALSLYTQTTDSLIKTFVKTERDQDRPALEESFGEVSIQVDLFTHPGSGEHKVTVKVVAANGLKWRTSGMFRPYVELAMCGPHLSDKKRKQTTKTKSNTWIPKYNETFHFLLGNEEEPDCYELNIAVKDYSFMREDRLIGLNVIKLLQVCEQGSWSSWVPLGSRINFDDTGLTILRILSHRTNDELAREFVALKSARRHKEDV
;
A
#
# COMPACT_ATOMS: atom_id res chain seq x y z
N MET A 1 -43.71 -21.22 -14.56
CA MET A 1 -43.91 -22.61 -15.02
C MET A 1 -42.68 -23.40 -14.63
N SER A 2 -42.91 -24.43 -13.84
CA SER A 2 -41.94 -25.13 -12.99
C SER A 2 -41.49 -26.42 -13.68
N ASN A 3 -40.16 -26.64 -13.78
CA ASN A 3 -39.44 -27.93 -13.86
C ASN A 3 -38.12 -27.80 -14.65
N ASN A 4 -37.07 -27.21 -14.05
CA ASN A 4 -35.70 -27.33 -14.61
C ASN A 4 -34.56 -27.29 -13.58
N ASN A 5 -34.84 -27.41 -12.27
CA ASN A 5 -33.81 -27.32 -11.22
C ASN A 5 -33.26 -28.68 -10.72
N ASP A 6 -33.84 -29.83 -11.11
CA ASP A 6 -33.48 -31.14 -10.50
C ASP A 6 -32.27 -31.85 -11.13
N ILE A 7 -31.67 -31.30 -12.20
CA ILE A 7 -30.50 -31.93 -12.87
C ILE A 7 -29.17 -31.45 -12.26
N ASN A 8 -29.12 -30.24 -11.71
CA ASN A 8 -27.90 -29.69 -11.09
C ASN A 8 -27.66 -30.20 -9.66
N ASP A 9 -28.72 -30.48 -8.89
CA ASP A 9 -28.56 -30.92 -7.48
C ASP A 9 -27.97 -32.32 -7.37
N ASN A 10 -28.26 -33.25 -8.29
CA ASN A 10 -27.67 -34.59 -8.28
C ASN A 10 -26.17 -34.60 -8.66
N HIS A 11 -25.71 -33.66 -9.50
CA HIS A 11 -24.29 -33.54 -9.85
C HIS A 11 -23.48 -32.94 -8.70
N TYR A 12 -24.03 -31.93 -8.02
CA TYR A 12 -23.42 -31.34 -6.82
C TYR A 12 -23.45 -32.31 -5.64
N GLU A 13 -24.51 -33.12 -5.44
CA GLU A 13 -24.55 -34.11 -4.35
C GLU A 13 -23.57 -35.27 -4.59
N PHE A 14 -23.41 -35.72 -5.85
CA PHE A 14 -22.42 -36.73 -6.23
C PHE A 14 -20.99 -36.23 -6.00
N MET A 15 -20.65 -35.03 -6.48
CA MET A 15 -19.33 -34.42 -6.27
C MET A 15 -19.07 -34.10 -4.78
N ARG A 16 -20.09 -33.71 -4.01
CA ARG A 16 -20.01 -33.41 -2.57
C ARG A 16 -19.83 -34.67 -1.72
N ARG A 17 -20.50 -35.78 -2.05
CA ARG A 17 -20.23 -37.10 -1.44
C ARG A 17 -18.82 -37.57 -1.76
N TYR A 18 -18.36 -37.41 -3.00
CA TYR A 18 -17.00 -37.76 -3.41
C TYR A 18 -15.92 -36.90 -2.71
N THR A 19 -16.17 -35.60 -2.52
CA THR A 19 -15.24 -34.72 -1.78
C THR A 19 -15.29 -34.92 -0.26
N GLN A 20 -16.43 -35.31 0.32
CA GLN A 20 -16.52 -35.65 1.74
C GLN A 20 -15.79 -36.97 2.07
N GLU A 21 -15.95 -38.00 1.24
CA GLU A 21 -15.19 -39.25 1.37
C GLU A 21 -13.68 -39.00 1.19
N TYR A 22 -13.31 -38.08 0.29
CA TYR A 22 -11.93 -37.65 0.08
C TYR A 22 -11.31 -36.92 1.28
N LEU A 23 -12.05 -36.05 1.97
CA LEU A 23 -11.57 -35.37 3.18
C LEU A 23 -11.41 -36.33 4.37
N GLN A 24 -12.28 -37.33 4.48
CA GLN A 24 -12.15 -38.39 5.49
C GLN A 24 -10.93 -39.29 5.22
N GLN A 25 -10.64 -39.61 3.96
CA GLN A 25 -9.47 -40.42 3.60
C GLN A 25 -8.15 -39.65 3.71
N LEU A 26 -8.14 -38.33 3.45
CA LEU A 26 -6.96 -37.46 3.68
C LEU A 26 -6.59 -37.35 5.16
N PHE A 27 -7.57 -37.37 6.06
CA PHE A 27 -7.33 -37.38 7.51
C PHE A 27 -6.65 -38.69 7.95
N ILE A 28 -7.11 -39.82 7.42
CA ILE A 28 -6.54 -41.17 7.68
C ILE A 28 -5.16 -41.33 7.03
N PHE A 29 -4.92 -40.72 5.86
CA PHE A 29 -3.62 -40.76 5.17
C PHE A 29 -2.57 -39.88 5.86
N ASN A 30 -2.96 -38.72 6.42
CA ASN A 30 -2.05 -37.86 7.20
C ASN A 30 -1.69 -38.45 8.57
N GLU A 31 -2.59 -39.17 9.25
CA GLU A 31 -2.24 -39.91 10.47
C GLU A 31 -1.20 -41.02 10.21
N ARG A 32 -1.28 -41.70 9.06
CA ARG A 32 -0.30 -42.73 8.66
C ARG A 32 1.08 -42.15 8.31
N LYS A 33 1.15 -40.88 7.90
CA LYS A 33 2.42 -40.15 7.64
C LYS A 33 3.11 -39.74 8.95
N SER A 34 2.34 -39.37 9.97
CA SER A 34 2.86 -39.03 11.32
C SER A 34 3.54 -40.22 12.01
N LEU A 35 3.03 -41.44 11.82
CA LEU A 35 3.59 -42.67 12.41
C LEU A 35 4.83 -43.23 11.69
N ARG A 36 5.11 -42.81 10.44
CA ARG A 36 6.31 -43.23 9.68
C ARG A 36 7.50 -42.27 9.75
N SER A 37 7.33 -41.08 10.33
CA SER A 37 8.37 -40.04 10.43
C SER A 37 9.27 -40.14 11.70
N ARG A 38 9.26 -41.28 12.41
CA ARG A 38 10.05 -41.49 13.65
C ARG A 38 11.22 -42.48 13.53
N ARG A 39 11.62 -42.86 12.32
CA ARG A 39 12.89 -43.58 12.09
C ARG A 39 13.56 -42.97 10.87
N TYR A 40 14.86 -42.71 10.98
CA TYR A 40 15.74 -42.00 10.05
C TYR A 40 15.84 -40.48 10.26
N SER A 41 16.54 -40.12 11.34
CA SER A 41 17.33 -38.89 11.42
C SER A 41 18.76 -39.27 11.79
N GLN A 42 19.73 -39.04 10.89
CA GLN A 42 21.15 -38.80 11.21
C GLN A 42 21.96 -38.37 9.96
N PHE A 43 22.26 -37.05 9.89
CA PHE A 43 23.46 -36.35 9.36
C PHE A 43 23.84 -36.41 7.84
N PRO A 44 24.70 -35.50 7.30
CA PRO A 44 24.35 -34.13 6.86
C PRO A 44 24.90 -33.76 5.44
N LEU A 45 24.58 -32.53 5.00
CA LEU A 45 25.04 -31.77 3.82
C LEU A 45 26.46 -32.05 3.31
N TYR A 46 26.65 -32.18 1.98
CA TYR A 46 27.78 -31.62 1.22
C TYR A 46 27.44 -31.48 -0.30
N LEU A 47 27.83 -30.34 -0.89
CA LEU A 47 27.92 -30.05 -2.33
C LEU A 47 29.21 -30.66 -2.90
N ASP A 48 29.17 -31.30 -4.07
CA ASP A 48 29.91 -30.92 -5.30
C ASP A 48 29.86 -31.98 -6.43
N ASP A 49 29.92 -31.43 -7.64
CA ASP A 49 29.91 -31.93 -9.03
C ASP A 49 30.50 -33.32 -9.40
N CYS A 50 29.81 -34.06 -10.29
CA CYS A 50 30.24 -34.39 -11.68
C CYS A 50 29.51 -35.64 -12.28
N ASN A 51 28.72 -35.39 -13.33
CA ASN A 51 28.55 -36.12 -14.62
C ASN A 51 28.32 -37.66 -14.76
N VAL A 52 27.54 -37.95 -15.83
CA VAL A 52 27.22 -39.24 -16.53
C VAL A 52 26.01 -39.98 -15.92
N SER A 53 24.93 -40.36 -16.63
CA SER A 53 24.70 -40.82 -18.00
C SER A 53 23.24 -40.59 -18.45
N GLY A 54 23.03 -40.42 -19.76
CA GLY A 54 21.72 -40.23 -20.38
C GLY A 54 20.80 -41.44 -20.31
N ASP A 55 19.50 -41.18 -20.07
CA ASP A 55 18.39 -41.56 -20.97
C ASP A 55 16.99 -41.08 -20.48
N GLN A 56 16.91 -39.94 -19.77
CA GLN A 56 15.63 -39.44 -19.19
C GLN A 56 15.34 -37.94 -19.42
N GLN A 57 16.12 -37.23 -20.24
CA GLN A 57 15.96 -35.77 -20.41
C GLN A 57 15.03 -35.31 -21.55
N VAL A 58 14.54 -36.22 -22.40
CA VAL A 58 13.72 -35.80 -23.56
C VAL A 58 12.27 -35.45 -23.18
N ASN A 59 11.72 -36.01 -22.09
CA ASN A 59 10.32 -35.76 -21.72
C ASN A 59 10.09 -34.49 -20.89
N ASN A 60 11.08 -33.99 -20.14
CA ASN A 60 10.91 -32.77 -19.33
C ASN A 60 11.17 -31.46 -20.09
N ALA A 61 11.91 -31.49 -21.21
CA ALA A 61 12.16 -30.30 -22.02
C ALA A 61 10.93 -29.86 -22.84
N PHE A 62 10.04 -30.80 -23.20
CA PHE A 62 8.83 -30.52 -23.96
C PHE A 62 7.78 -29.74 -23.14
N TYR A 63 7.61 -30.07 -21.86
CA TYR A 63 6.63 -29.40 -20.99
C TYR A 63 6.99 -27.95 -20.68
N ASN A 64 8.27 -27.61 -20.54
CA ASN A 64 8.72 -26.22 -20.38
C ASN A 64 8.54 -25.37 -21.66
N CYS A 65 8.39 -26.01 -22.83
CA CYS A 65 8.17 -25.34 -24.11
C CYS A 65 6.68 -24.99 -24.35
N ILE A 66 5.75 -25.65 -23.65
CA ILE A 66 4.31 -25.36 -23.67
C ILE A 66 3.97 -24.11 -22.82
N ASP A 67 4.83 -23.77 -21.86
CA ASP A 67 4.74 -22.58 -21.02
C ASP A 67 5.31 -21.31 -21.68
N SER A 68 5.93 -21.43 -22.86
CA SER A 68 6.33 -20.27 -23.66
C SER A 68 5.13 -19.72 -24.43
N ALA A 69 4.79 -18.44 -24.21
CA ALA A 69 3.71 -17.76 -24.90
C ALA A 69 3.93 -17.80 -26.43
N PRO A 70 2.92 -18.18 -27.24
CA PRO A 70 2.99 -17.93 -28.67
C PRO A 70 2.72 -16.44 -28.90
N ASP A 71 3.68 -15.72 -29.48
CA ASP A 71 3.45 -14.39 -30.07
C ASP A 71 2.41 -14.55 -31.19
N ILE A 72 1.20 -14.05 -30.95
CA ILE A 72 0.12 -14.02 -31.94
C ILE A 72 0.34 -12.78 -32.83
N PRO A 73 0.52 -12.91 -34.15
CA PRO A 73 0.61 -11.76 -35.05
C PRO A 73 -0.72 -11.01 -35.10
N GLU A 74 -0.68 -9.69 -35.03
CA GLU A 74 -1.83 -8.79 -35.18
C GLU A 74 -2.58 -9.05 -36.50
N ARG A 75 -3.72 -9.76 -36.43
CA ARG A 75 -4.67 -9.84 -37.54
C ARG A 75 -5.83 -8.89 -37.28
N GLY A 76 -5.70 -7.68 -37.82
CA GLY A 76 -6.77 -6.70 -37.87
C GLY A 76 -7.99 -7.22 -38.66
N LYS A 77 -9.12 -7.35 -37.95
CA LYS A 77 -10.49 -7.15 -38.43
C LYS A 77 -11.45 -7.30 -37.25
N THR A 78 -11.84 -6.16 -36.69
CA THR A 78 -12.77 -5.99 -35.57
C THR A 78 -14.23 -6.17 -36.00
N VAL A 79 -15.05 -6.75 -35.12
CA VAL A 79 -16.53 -6.75 -35.20
C VAL A 79 -17.05 -6.27 -33.83
N PRO A 80 -18.10 -5.43 -33.75
CA PRO A 80 -18.47 -4.71 -32.53
C PRO A 80 -19.22 -5.60 -31.52
N LEU A 81 -18.99 -5.38 -30.23
CA LEU A 81 -19.76 -5.94 -29.12
C LEU A 81 -21.00 -5.08 -28.84
N GLY A 82 -22.17 -5.73 -28.74
CA GLY A 82 -23.40 -5.15 -28.19
C GLY A 82 -24.65 -5.89 -28.65
N LEU A 83 -25.44 -6.39 -27.68
CA LEU A 83 -26.74 -7.00 -27.88
C LEU A 83 -27.70 -6.07 -28.64
N ASP A 84 -28.09 -6.46 -29.85
CA ASP A 84 -29.41 -6.99 -30.22
C ASP A 84 -29.47 -6.99 -31.75
N MET A 85 -29.34 -8.17 -32.35
CA MET A 85 -29.77 -8.39 -33.74
C MET A 85 -30.03 -9.87 -33.94
N GLY A 86 -31.29 -10.26 -33.77
CA GLY A 86 -31.81 -11.39 -34.51
C GLY A 86 -31.75 -11.05 -36.00
N LEU A 87 -30.84 -11.71 -36.74
CA LEU A 87 -31.05 -12.26 -38.09
C LEU A 87 -29.70 -12.56 -38.78
N SER A 88 -29.59 -13.81 -39.22
CA SER A 88 -28.59 -14.41 -40.13
C SER A 88 -27.15 -14.58 -39.60
N LEU A 89 -26.94 -15.72 -38.92
CA LEU A 89 -25.64 -16.39 -38.82
C LEU A 89 -25.11 -16.70 -40.22
N SER A 90 -24.33 -15.78 -40.80
CA SER A 90 -23.49 -16.09 -41.94
C SER A 90 -22.33 -16.96 -41.46
N LYS A 91 -22.31 -18.20 -41.97
CA LYS A 91 -21.25 -19.21 -41.86
C LYS A 91 -19.85 -18.57 -41.85
N ARG A 92 -19.22 -18.48 -40.68
CA ARG A 92 -17.76 -18.33 -40.54
C ARG A 92 -17.24 -19.57 -39.81
N SER A 93 -16.68 -20.49 -40.60
CA SER A 93 -15.89 -21.62 -40.13
C SER A 93 -14.55 -21.12 -39.58
N ALA A 94 -14.52 -20.71 -38.31
CA ALA A 94 -13.28 -20.53 -37.57
C ALA A 94 -12.94 -21.87 -36.90
N GLY A 95 -12.43 -22.82 -37.69
CA GLY A 95 -11.77 -24.01 -37.18
C GLY A 95 -10.30 -23.93 -37.55
N VAL A 96 -9.42 -23.98 -36.55
CA VAL A 96 -8.02 -24.36 -36.78
C VAL A 96 -8.03 -25.73 -37.49
N PRO A 97 -7.22 -25.97 -38.54
CA PRO A 97 -7.20 -27.28 -39.18
C PRO A 97 -6.76 -28.32 -38.14
N SER A 98 -7.66 -29.23 -37.77
CA SER A 98 -7.32 -30.39 -36.96
C SER A 98 -6.25 -31.19 -37.70
N ALA A 99 -5.03 -31.20 -37.17
CA ALA A 99 -3.90 -31.96 -37.70
C ALA A 99 -3.95 -33.45 -37.28
N ILE A 100 -4.99 -33.87 -36.55
CA ILE A 100 -5.37 -35.30 -36.51
C ILE A 100 -6.11 -35.54 -37.82
N GLY A 101 -5.37 -36.03 -38.80
CA GLY A 101 -5.84 -36.15 -40.18
C GLY A 101 -7.24 -36.76 -40.25
N ARG A 102 -8.09 -36.13 -41.05
CA ARG A 102 -9.35 -36.66 -41.62
C ARG A 102 -9.09 -37.86 -42.53
N HIS A 103 -8.17 -38.75 -42.15
CA HIS A 103 -7.64 -39.80 -43.02
C HIS A 103 -8.71 -40.83 -43.40
N ASN A 104 -9.64 -41.16 -42.49
CA ASN A 104 -10.67 -42.17 -42.75
C ASN A 104 -11.90 -41.62 -43.49
N LEU A 105 -12.21 -40.33 -43.36
CA LEU A 105 -13.37 -39.71 -44.04
C LEU A 105 -13.18 -39.60 -45.56
N ASN A 106 -11.93 -39.61 -46.03
CA ASN A 106 -11.56 -39.45 -47.44
C ASN A 106 -11.18 -40.78 -48.12
N ASP A 107 -11.22 -41.90 -47.40
CA ASP A 107 -10.95 -43.23 -47.94
C ASP A 107 -12.25 -43.85 -48.47
N GLU A 108 -12.53 -43.63 -49.75
CA GLU A 108 -13.75 -44.12 -50.42
C GLU A 108 -13.84 -45.65 -50.46
N GLU A 109 -12.71 -46.35 -50.52
CA GLU A 109 -12.67 -47.82 -50.49
C GLU A 109 -13.07 -48.34 -49.11
N LEU A 110 -12.51 -47.76 -48.04
CA LEU A 110 -12.89 -48.07 -46.67
C LEU A 110 -14.35 -47.73 -46.40
N ARG A 111 -14.83 -46.54 -46.78
CA ARG A 111 -16.23 -46.12 -46.61
C ARG A 111 -17.20 -47.12 -47.23
N THR A 112 -16.93 -47.51 -48.48
CA THR A 112 -17.78 -48.48 -49.21
C THR A 112 -17.76 -49.85 -48.53
N HIS A 113 -16.61 -50.28 -48.00
CA HIS A 113 -16.50 -51.53 -47.26
C HIS A 113 -17.29 -51.49 -45.95
N VAL A 114 -17.10 -50.44 -45.14
CA VAL A 114 -17.79 -50.23 -43.86
C VAL A 114 -19.29 -50.17 -44.07
N TYR A 115 -19.77 -49.48 -45.11
CA TYR A 115 -21.17 -49.45 -45.49
C TYR A 115 -21.75 -50.86 -45.68
N LYS A 116 -21.09 -51.72 -46.48
CA LYS A 116 -21.53 -53.10 -46.72
C LYS A 116 -21.54 -53.94 -45.44
N LYS A 117 -20.48 -53.86 -44.62
CA LYS A 117 -20.39 -54.61 -43.34
C LYS A 117 -21.40 -54.11 -42.30
N THR A 118 -21.76 -52.82 -42.34
CA THR A 118 -22.80 -52.23 -41.48
C THR A 118 -24.19 -52.71 -41.88
N LEU A 119 -24.51 -52.70 -43.16
CA LEU A 119 -25.75 -53.32 -43.67
C LEU A 119 -25.84 -54.80 -43.28
N GLN A 120 -24.72 -55.53 -43.41
CA GLN A 120 -24.63 -56.93 -43.03
C GLN A 120 -24.89 -57.14 -41.54
N ALA A 121 -24.35 -56.26 -40.69
CA ALA A 121 -24.55 -56.29 -39.25
C ALA A 121 -26.02 -56.09 -38.86
N LEU A 122 -26.70 -55.12 -39.47
CA LEU A 122 -28.05 -54.71 -39.07
C LEU A 122 -29.20 -55.48 -39.70
N ILE A 123 -29.02 -56.03 -40.90
CA ILE A 123 -30.08 -56.82 -41.58
C ILE A 123 -30.36 -58.14 -40.83
N TYR A 124 -29.35 -58.65 -40.13
CA TYR A 124 -29.44 -59.86 -39.32
C TYR A 124 -28.66 -59.66 -38.00
N PRO A 125 -29.24 -58.90 -37.03
CA PRO A 125 -28.55 -58.48 -35.81
C PRO A 125 -28.41 -59.62 -34.81
N ILE A 126 -27.42 -59.51 -33.90
CA ILE A 126 -27.17 -60.54 -32.89
C ILE A 126 -28.14 -60.40 -31.70
N SER A 127 -28.64 -59.19 -31.43
CA SER A 127 -29.63 -58.96 -30.38
C SER A 127 -30.97 -59.67 -30.61
N LEU A 128 -31.30 -60.01 -31.86
CA LEU A 128 -32.56 -60.66 -32.24
C LEU A 128 -32.35 -62.11 -32.72
N THR A 129 -31.42 -62.82 -32.09
CA THR A 129 -31.20 -64.24 -32.40
C THR A 129 -32.39 -65.10 -32.00
N THR A 130 -32.59 -66.20 -32.75
CA THR A 130 -33.61 -67.18 -32.46
C THR A 130 -33.25 -67.91 -31.17
N PRO A 131 -34.13 -67.88 -30.14
CA PRO A 131 -33.81 -68.50 -28.86
C PRO A 131 -33.63 -70.01 -29.04
N HIS A 132 -32.72 -70.59 -28.25
CA HIS A 132 -32.50 -72.03 -28.24
C HIS A 132 -33.51 -72.72 -27.31
N ASP A 133 -34.07 -73.83 -27.78
CA ASP A 133 -34.95 -74.70 -26.98
C ASP A 133 -34.13 -75.77 -26.24
N PHE A 134 -33.74 -75.46 -25.00
CA PHE A 134 -32.82 -76.27 -24.20
C PHE A 134 -33.51 -77.32 -23.31
N GLU A 135 -32.94 -78.52 -23.29
CA GLU A 135 -33.32 -79.59 -22.36
C GLU A 135 -32.14 -80.12 -21.54
N PHE A 136 -32.41 -80.55 -20.31
CA PHE A 136 -31.46 -81.29 -19.51
C PHE A 136 -31.07 -82.61 -20.19
N CYS A 137 -29.77 -82.82 -20.37
CA CYS A 137 -29.20 -83.98 -21.02
C CYS A 137 -28.04 -84.54 -20.19
N SER A 138 -28.10 -85.84 -19.89
CA SER A 138 -26.97 -86.59 -19.33
C SER A 138 -26.15 -87.18 -20.48
N PHE A 139 -24.84 -86.90 -20.50
CA PHE A 139 -23.96 -87.36 -21.56
C PHE A 139 -23.21 -88.63 -21.13
N THR A 140 -23.39 -89.72 -21.89
CA THR A 140 -22.74 -91.03 -21.65
C THR A 140 -21.26 -91.05 -22.03
N HIS A 141 -20.82 -90.08 -22.85
CA HIS A 141 -19.43 -89.93 -23.30
C HIS A 141 -18.91 -88.54 -22.92
N PRO A 142 -17.60 -88.37 -22.65
CA PRO A 142 -17.00 -87.08 -22.33
C PRO A 142 -17.38 -86.01 -23.36
N THR A 143 -18.22 -85.07 -22.95
CA THR A 143 -18.74 -84.00 -23.80
C THR A 143 -18.34 -82.67 -23.20
N TYR A 144 -18.15 -81.62 -24.01
CA TYR A 144 -17.72 -80.31 -23.51
C TYR A 144 -18.78 -79.26 -23.81
N CYS A 145 -19.00 -78.35 -22.86
CA CYS A 145 -19.85 -77.18 -23.04
C CYS A 145 -19.35 -76.30 -24.17
N TYR A 146 -20.22 -75.79 -25.03
CA TYR A 146 -19.86 -74.92 -26.15
C TYR A 146 -19.25 -73.60 -25.68
N GLU A 147 -19.77 -73.04 -24.59
CA GLU A 147 -19.32 -71.72 -24.10
C GLU A 147 -18.05 -71.81 -23.24
N CYS A 148 -18.13 -72.45 -22.06
CA CYS A 148 -16.98 -72.54 -21.14
C CYS A 148 -16.08 -73.77 -21.33
N GLU A 149 -16.42 -74.70 -22.22
CA GLU A 149 -15.68 -75.95 -22.46
C GLU A 149 -15.47 -76.84 -21.23
N GLY A 150 -16.21 -76.60 -20.14
CA GLY A 150 -16.23 -77.50 -19.01
C GLY A 150 -16.82 -78.86 -19.40
N LEU A 151 -16.34 -79.91 -18.71
CA LEU A 151 -16.75 -81.29 -18.96
C LEU A 151 -18.20 -81.53 -18.53
N LEU A 152 -19.02 -81.93 -19.49
CA LEU A 152 -20.37 -82.47 -19.33
C LEU A 152 -20.29 -84.01 -19.39
N TRP A 153 -20.55 -84.68 -18.26
CA TRP A 153 -20.43 -86.14 -18.17
C TRP A 153 -21.26 -86.73 -17.02
N GLY A 154 -21.97 -87.81 -17.33
CA GLY A 154 -22.79 -88.55 -16.37
C GLY A 154 -23.91 -87.70 -15.75
N ILE A 155 -24.37 -88.13 -14.58
CA ILE A 155 -25.46 -87.48 -13.83
C ILE A 155 -24.93 -86.32 -12.96
N ALA A 156 -23.66 -86.40 -12.52
CA ALA A 156 -23.06 -85.40 -11.65
C ALA A 156 -22.65 -84.08 -12.37
N ARG A 157 -22.45 -84.13 -13.70
CA ARG A 157 -22.13 -82.96 -14.54
C ARG A 157 -23.07 -82.91 -15.75
N GLN A 158 -24.36 -82.87 -15.47
CA GLN A 158 -25.41 -82.69 -16.48
C GLN A 158 -25.27 -81.33 -17.16
N GLY A 159 -25.67 -81.28 -18.43
CA GLY A 159 -25.72 -80.03 -19.20
C GLY A 159 -27.04 -79.89 -19.92
N LEU A 160 -27.17 -78.78 -20.63
CA LEU A 160 -28.27 -78.51 -21.53
C LEU A 160 -27.88 -78.94 -22.95
N LYS A 161 -28.85 -79.45 -23.70
CA LYS A 161 -28.74 -79.69 -25.15
C LYS A 161 -29.94 -79.05 -25.84
N CYS A 162 -29.69 -78.22 -26.84
CA CYS A 162 -30.75 -77.63 -27.66
C CYS A 162 -31.39 -78.72 -28.54
N ARG A 163 -32.72 -78.84 -28.52
CA ARG A 163 -33.48 -79.79 -29.35
C ARG A 163 -33.27 -79.55 -30.84
N GLU A 164 -33.21 -78.29 -31.24
CA GLU A 164 -33.16 -77.92 -32.65
C GLU A 164 -31.73 -77.96 -33.23
N CYS A 165 -30.84 -77.10 -32.73
CA CYS A 165 -29.49 -76.97 -33.28
C CYS A 165 -28.51 -78.01 -32.70
N GLY A 166 -28.84 -78.62 -31.56
CA GLY A 166 -27.97 -79.61 -30.90
C GLY A 166 -26.76 -79.02 -30.17
N VAL A 167 -26.69 -77.69 -29.98
CA VAL A 167 -25.65 -77.06 -29.16
C VAL A 167 -25.76 -77.56 -27.71
N LYS A 168 -24.62 -77.72 -27.06
CA LYS A 168 -24.53 -78.29 -25.71
C LYS A 168 -23.86 -77.28 -24.79
N CYS A 169 -24.41 -76.99 -23.63
CA CYS A 169 -23.83 -76.03 -22.69
C CYS A 169 -24.11 -76.41 -21.23
N HIS A 170 -23.51 -75.70 -20.27
CA HIS A 170 -23.97 -75.74 -18.87
C HIS A 170 -25.20 -74.83 -18.69
N GLU A 171 -25.95 -75.05 -17.62
CA GLU A 171 -27.04 -74.16 -17.21
C GLU A 171 -26.57 -72.69 -17.12
N LYS A 172 -25.48 -72.45 -16.39
CA LYS A 172 -24.86 -71.11 -16.25
C LYS A 172 -24.33 -70.51 -17.55
N CYS A 173 -24.22 -71.31 -18.61
CA CYS A 173 -23.70 -70.88 -19.91
C CYS A 173 -24.80 -70.67 -20.94
N LYS A 174 -26.07 -70.94 -20.61
CA LYS A 174 -27.21 -70.84 -21.51
C LYS A 174 -27.32 -69.43 -22.12
N ASP A 175 -27.25 -68.41 -21.28
CA ASP A 175 -27.48 -67.01 -21.65
C ASP A 175 -26.23 -66.33 -22.24
N LEU A 176 -25.08 -67.03 -22.23
CA LEU A 176 -23.80 -66.55 -22.75
C LEU A 176 -23.52 -67.02 -24.19
N LEU A 177 -24.45 -67.77 -24.80
CA LEU A 177 -24.27 -68.35 -26.13
C LEU A 177 -24.48 -67.34 -27.25
N ASN A 178 -23.40 -66.84 -27.85
CA ASN A 178 -23.45 -65.91 -28.98
C ASN A 178 -23.63 -66.59 -30.36
N ALA A 179 -24.53 -67.57 -30.46
CA ALA A 179 -24.77 -68.31 -31.70
C ALA A 179 -26.26 -68.45 -32.00
N ASP A 180 -26.71 -68.00 -33.17
CA ASP A 180 -28.11 -68.11 -33.56
C ASP A 180 -28.54 -69.57 -33.78
N CYS A 181 -29.67 -69.97 -33.18
CA CYS A 181 -30.20 -71.32 -33.29
C CYS A 181 -30.54 -71.68 -34.75
N LEU A 182 -31.14 -70.74 -35.49
CA LEU A 182 -31.61 -70.93 -36.86
C LEU A 182 -30.44 -71.12 -37.84
N GLN A 183 -29.41 -70.26 -37.75
CA GLN A 183 -28.19 -70.34 -38.54
C GLN A 183 -27.42 -71.64 -38.26
N ARG A 184 -27.31 -72.06 -36.99
CA ARG A 184 -26.67 -73.34 -36.64
C ARG A 184 -27.45 -74.54 -37.18
N ARG A 185 -28.78 -74.49 -37.15
CA ARG A 185 -29.65 -75.54 -37.70
C ARG A 185 -29.48 -75.66 -39.21
N ALA A 186 -29.39 -74.53 -39.92
CA ALA A 186 -29.12 -74.51 -41.36
C ALA A 186 -27.74 -75.13 -41.68
N GLN A 187 -26.68 -74.70 -40.98
CA GLN A 187 -25.32 -75.23 -41.16
C GLN A 187 -25.22 -76.73 -40.84
N LYS A 188 -25.91 -77.19 -39.79
CA LYS A 188 -25.94 -78.62 -39.42
C LYS A 188 -26.61 -79.46 -40.49
N ASN A 189 -27.76 -79.02 -41.02
CA ASN A 189 -28.47 -79.74 -42.08
C ASN A 189 -27.66 -79.76 -43.38
N ALA A 190 -27.00 -78.66 -43.74
CA ALA A 190 -26.09 -78.60 -44.90
C ALA A 190 -24.90 -79.57 -44.75
N LYS A 191 -24.26 -79.63 -43.58
CA LYS A 191 -23.14 -80.57 -43.31
C LYS A 191 -23.57 -82.05 -43.33
N HIS A 192 -24.83 -82.35 -43.06
CA HIS A 192 -25.38 -83.71 -43.06
C HIS A 192 -26.06 -84.10 -44.37
N GLY A 193 -25.96 -83.28 -45.43
CA GLY A 193 -26.52 -83.57 -46.75
C GLY A 193 -28.05 -83.51 -46.84
N ALA A 194 -28.71 -82.82 -45.89
CA ALA A 194 -30.16 -82.62 -45.88
C ALA A 194 -30.51 -81.26 -46.53
N ASP A 195 -30.19 -81.13 -47.81
CA ASP A 195 -30.19 -79.85 -48.53
C ASP A 195 -31.57 -79.18 -48.59
N ASP A 196 -32.66 -79.95 -48.72
CA ASP A 196 -34.04 -79.42 -48.72
C ASP A 196 -34.40 -78.78 -47.37
N LYS A 197 -34.00 -79.40 -46.26
CA LYS A 197 -34.22 -78.84 -44.91
C LYS A 197 -33.33 -77.63 -44.67
N ALA A 198 -32.11 -77.63 -45.20
CA ALA A 198 -31.23 -76.47 -45.14
C ALA A 198 -31.82 -75.29 -45.93
N LYS A 199 -32.39 -75.55 -47.12
CA LYS A 199 -33.04 -74.55 -47.97
C LYS A 199 -34.25 -73.90 -47.32
N ASN A 200 -35.13 -74.70 -46.70
CA ASN A 200 -36.28 -74.15 -45.96
C ASN A 200 -35.86 -73.28 -44.78
N LEU A 201 -34.76 -73.62 -44.10
CA LEU A 201 -34.22 -72.80 -43.00
C LEU A 201 -33.56 -71.51 -43.50
N MET A 202 -32.89 -71.56 -44.66
CA MET A 202 -32.37 -70.37 -45.34
C MET A 202 -33.50 -69.43 -45.78
N GLU A 203 -34.64 -69.98 -46.23
CA GLU A 203 -35.83 -69.19 -46.56
C GLU A 203 -36.42 -68.50 -45.32
N ALA A 204 -36.52 -69.19 -44.19
CA ALA A 204 -36.92 -68.57 -42.91
C ALA A 204 -35.95 -67.47 -42.45
N MET A 205 -34.64 -67.61 -42.71
CA MET A 205 -33.66 -66.53 -42.47
C MET A 205 -33.91 -65.33 -43.39
N HIS A 206 -34.21 -65.58 -44.67
CA HIS A 206 -34.53 -64.53 -45.64
C HIS A 206 -35.82 -63.78 -45.29
N GLU A 207 -36.85 -64.47 -44.80
CA GLU A 207 -38.08 -63.87 -44.29
C GLU A 207 -37.80 -62.96 -43.10
N LYS A 208 -36.98 -63.39 -42.12
CA LYS A 208 -36.58 -62.56 -40.98
C LYS A 208 -35.85 -61.28 -41.42
N MET A 209 -34.95 -61.37 -42.40
CA MET A 209 -34.25 -60.21 -42.97
C MET A 209 -35.23 -59.25 -43.64
N THR A 210 -36.17 -59.78 -44.43
CA THR A 210 -37.18 -59.00 -45.14
C THR A 210 -38.14 -58.32 -44.15
N LEU A 211 -38.55 -59.02 -43.10
CA LEU A 211 -39.38 -58.47 -42.02
C LEU A 211 -38.66 -57.33 -41.29
N ARG A 212 -37.35 -57.44 -41.07
CA ARG A 212 -36.57 -56.38 -40.42
C ARG A 212 -36.48 -55.13 -41.30
N GLU A 213 -36.24 -55.30 -42.59
CA GLU A 213 -36.21 -54.20 -43.55
C GLU A 213 -37.55 -53.44 -43.61
N THR A 214 -38.67 -54.15 -43.52
CA THR A 214 -40.01 -53.52 -43.54
C THR A 214 -40.43 -52.92 -42.20
N THR A 215 -40.03 -53.52 -41.08
CA THR A 215 -40.40 -53.05 -39.72
C THR A 215 -39.54 -51.88 -39.22
N ARG A 216 -38.25 -51.82 -39.59
CA ARG A 216 -37.34 -50.72 -39.23
C ARG A 216 -36.63 -50.14 -40.46
N PRO A 217 -37.37 -49.56 -41.43
CA PRO A 217 -36.78 -49.02 -42.66
C PRO A 217 -35.87 -47.81 -42.38
N LEU A 218 -36.11 -47.09 -41.27
CA LEU A 218 -35.32 -45.92 -40.87
C LEU A 218 -33.84 -46.27 -40.65
N LEU A 219 -33.51 -47.46 -40.13
CA LEU A 219 -32.10 -47.88 -39.94
C LEU A 219 -31.34 -47.88 -41.27
N PHE A 220 -31.89 -48.56 -42.27
CA PHE A 220 -31.24 -48.74 -43.56
C PHE A 220 -31.23 -47.45 -44.37
N LYS A 221 -32.25 -46.61 -44.21
CA LYS A 221 -32.27 -45.25 -44.75
C LYS A 221 -31.18 -44.38 -44.13
N THR A 222 -31.04 -44.37 -42.80
CA THR A 222 -29.99 -43.62 -42.10
C THR A 222 -28.60 -44.07 -42.55
N ILE A 223 -28.34 -45.38 -42.66
CA ILE A 223 -27.05 -45.90 -43.15
C ILE A 223 -26.78 -45.43 -44.59
N ARG A 224 -27.79 -45.46 -45.47
CA ARG A 224 -27.66 -44.96 -46.84
C ARG A 224 -27.31 -43.47 -46.87
N ASP A 225 -28.03 -42.67 -46.09
CA ASP A 225 -27.88 -41.22 -46.05
C ASP A 225 -26.53 -40.81 -45.45
N VAL A 226 -26.05 -41.50 -44.40
CA VAL A 226 -24.72 -41.29 -43.77
C VAL A 226 -23.56 -41.55 -44.74
N PHE A 227 -23.64 -42.62 -45.54
CA PHE A 227 -22.60 -42.95 -46.50
C PHE A 227 -22.79 -42.30 -47.88
N ASN A 228 -23.86 -41.52 -48.06
CA ASN A 228 -24.23 -40.84 -49.32
C ASN A 228 -24.32 -41.79 -50.52
N VAL A 229 -24.98 -42.94 -50.34
CA VAL A 229 -25.14 -43.97 -51.40
C VAL A 229 -26.47 -43.76 -52.13
N ASP A 230 -26.45 -43.83 -53.46
CA ASP A 230 -27.67 -43.71 -54.26
C ASP A 230 -28.63 -44.88 -54.04
N GLU A 231 -29.93 -44.64 -54.21
CA GLU A 231 -30.97 -45.63 -53.92
C GLU A 231 -30.86 -46.89 -54.80
N LYS A 232 -30.40 -46.78 -56.05
CA LYS A 232 -30.25 -47.93 -56.95
C LYS A 232 -29.11 -48.83 -56.49
N SER A 233 -27.97 -48.24 -56.14
CA SER A 233 -26.83 -48.97 -55.56
C SER A 233 -27.18 -49.56 -54.19
N HIS A 234 -27.96 -48.85 -53.36
CA HIS A 234 -28.43 -49.36 -52.07
C HIS A 234 -29.22 -50.67 -52.21
N VAL A 235 -30.19 -50.73 -53.13
CA VAL A 235 -30.98 -51.95 -53.39
C VAL A 235 -30.08 -53.10 -53.86
N GLY A 236 -29.11 -52.82 -54.75
CA GLY A 236 -28.13 -53.81 -55.20
C GLY A 236 -27.27 -54.36 -54.07
N HIS A 237 -26.75 -53.47 -53.21
CA HIS A 237 -25.96 -53.85 -52.04
C HIS A 237 -26.78 -54.61 -50.99
N MET A 238 -28.03 -54.22 -50.75
CA MET A 238 -28.93 -54.92 -49.82
C MET A 238 -29.17 -56.37 -50.26
N LYS A 239 -29.40 -56.58 -51.57
CA LYS A 239 -29.55 -57.93 -52.13
C LYS A 239 -28.28 -58.77 -51.97
N ALA A 240 -27.11 -58.19 -52.24
CA ALA A 240 -25.83 -58.86 -52.09
C ALA A 240 -25.54 -59.23 -50.62
N VAL A 241 -25.86 -58.34 -49.69
CA VAL A 241 -25.68 -58.55 -48.25
C VAL A 241 -26.59 -59.66 -47.73
N LYS A 242 -27.88 -59.67 -48.10
CA LYS A 242 -28.80 -60.76 -47.74
C LYS A 242 -28.26 -62.12 -48.21
N GLN A 243 -27.79 -62.18 -49.47
CA GLN A 243 -27.17 -63.39 -50.00
C GLN A 243 -25.90 -63.80 -49.23
N SER A 244 -25.06 -62.83 -48.85
CA SER A 244 -23.86 -63.10 -48.05
C SER A 244 -24.17 -63.68 -46.67
N VAL A 245 -25.25 -63.25 -46.02
CA VAL A 245 -25.69 -63.84 -44.73
C VAL A 245 -26.19 -65.27 -44.92
N LEU A 246 -26.91 -65.56 -46.02
CA LEU A 246 -27.41 -66.89 -46.35
C LEU A 246 -26.30 -67.88 -46.75
N ASP A 247 -25.29 -67.41 -47.49
CA ASP A 247 -24.13 -68.21 -47.91
C ASP A 247 -23.33 -68.77 -46.71
N GLY A 248 -23.49 -68.18 -45.52
CA GLY A 248 -23.04 -68.72 -44.24
C GLY A 248 -21.53 -68.98 -44.17
N THR A 249 -21.11 -69.89 -43.29
CA THR A 249 -19.70 -70.23 -43.09
C THR A 249 -19.16 -71.26 -44.10
N SER A 250 -20.01 -71.80 -44.97
CA SER A 250 -19.67 -72.88 -45.92
C SER A 250 -18.63 -72.51 -46.98
N LYS A 251 -18.54 -71.22 -47.33
CA LYS A 251 -17.54 -70.69 -48.28
C LYS A 251 -16.39 -69.95 -47.58
N TRP A 252 -16.40 -69.88 -46.25
CA TRP A 252 -15.46 -69.09 -45.50
C TRP A 252 -14.19 -69.89 -45.17
N SER A 253 -13.03 -69.34 -45.50
CA SER A 253 -11.73 -69.89 -45.10
C SER A 253 -10.72 -68.76 -44.99
N ALA A 254 -9.88 -68.80 -43.96
CA ALA A 254 -8.85 -67.79 -43.72
C ALA A 254 -7.54 -68.41 -43.25
N LYS A 255 -6.44 -67.76 -43.63
CA LYS A 255 -5.11 -68.01 -43.04
C LYS A 255 -4.91 -67.01 -41.90
N LEU A 256 -4.54 -67.52 -40.74
CA LEU A 256 -4.28 -66.75 -39.53
C LEU A 256 -2.77 -66.77 -39.26
N ALA A 257 -2.16 -65.59 -39.14
CA ALA A 257 -0.83 -65.47 -38.56
C ALA A 257 -0.95 -64.73 -37.22
N ILE A 258 -0.69 -65.46 -36.14
CA ILE A 258 -0.83 -64.96 -34.76
C ILE A 258 0.58 -64.79 -34.20
N THR A 259 0.96 -63.55 -33.91
CA THR A 259 2.21 -63.21 -33.25
C THR A 259 1.91 -62.86 -31.80
N VAL A 260 2.45 -63.67 -30.89
CA VAL A 260 2.38 -63.41 -29.45
C VAL A 260 3.50 -62.43 -29.12
N ILE A 261 3.16 -61.17 -28.86
CA ILE A 261 4.15 -60.10 -28.64
C ILE A 261 4.60 -60.12 -27.19
N SER A 262 3.69 -59.80 -26.26
CA SER A 262 4.00 -59.61 -24.85
C SER A 262 2.76 -59.76 -23.97
N ALA A 263 2.95 -59.90 -22.66
CA ALA A 263 1.90 -59.74 -21.66
C ALA A 263 2.32 -58.69 -20.63
N GLN A 264 1.34 -58.13 -19.92
CA GLN A 264 1.57 -57.12 -18.90
C GLN A 264 0.71 -57.41 -17.68
N GLY A 265 1.30 -57.30 -16.49
CA GLY A 265 0.57 -57.35 -15.24
C GLY A 265 0.08 -58.73 -14.81
N LEU A 266 0.83 -59.77 -15.18
CA LEU A 266 0.52 -61.14 -14.78
C LEU A 266 0.54 -61.29 -13.26
N ILE A 267 -0.24 -62.24 -12.75
CA ILE A 267 -0.27 -62.56 -11.33
C ILE A 267 0.98 -63.35 -10.95
N ALA A 268 1.71 -62.90 -9.92
CA ALA A 268 2.79 -63.68 -9.34
C ALA A 268 2.25 -64.95 -8.67
N LYS A 269 2.77 -66.10 -9.09
CA LYS A 269 2.41 -67.42 -8.56
C LYS A 269 3.55 -68.09 -7.83
N ASP A 270 4.79 -67.75 -8.17
CA ASP A 270 5.97 -68.21 -7.46
C ASP A 270 6.11 -67.57 -6.08
N LYS A 271 6.76 -68.30 -5.18
CA LYS A 271 7.14 -67.79 -3.84
C LYS A 271 8.15 -66.64 -3.91
N SER A 272 8.84 -66.46 -5.04
CA SER A 272 9.73 -65.33 -5.32
C SER A 272 8.99 -64.01 -5.53
N GLY A 273 7.67 -64.05 -5.75
CA GLY A 273 6.89 -62.88 -6.15
C GLY A 273 6.92 -62.61 -7.66
N THR A 274 7.32 -63.59 -8.47
CA THR A 274 7.32 -63.55 -9.95
C THR A 274 6.54 -64.73 -10.53
N SER A 275 6.60 -64.90 -11.85
CA SER A 275 6.18 -66.10 -12.57
C SER A 275 7.14 -66.35 -13.74
N ASP A 276 7.18 -67.57 -14.25
CA ASP A 276 7.86 -68.05 -15.44
C ASP A 276 6.86 -68.28 -16.61
N PRO A 277 6.29 -67.20 -17.19
CA PRO A 277 5.15 -67.33 -18.09
C PRO A 277 5.50 -67.88 -19.49
N TYR A 278 4.61 -68.74 -20.01
CA TYR A 278 4.54 -69.14 -21.42
C TYR A 278 3.11 -69.13 -21.94
N VAL A 279 2.94 -69.03 -23.26
CA VAL A 279 1.64 -68.91 -23.92
C VAL A 279 1.37 -70.12 -24.80
N THR A 280 0.15 -70.63 -24.72
CA THR A 280 -0.37 -71.66 -25.64
C THR A 280 -1.46 -71.08 -26.52
N VAL A 281 -1.31 -71.20 -27.83
CA VAL A 281 -2.29 -70.76 -28.83
C VAL A 281 -2.93 -71.99 -29.46
N GLN A 282 -4.26 -72.10 -29.36
CA GLN A 282 -5.05 -73.19 -29.91
C GLN A 282 -6.11 -72.65 -30.87
N VAL A 283 -6.11 -73.15 -32.11
CA VAL A 283 -7.15 -72.90 -33.12
C VAL A 283 -7.71 -74.24 -33.57
N GLY A 284 -8.99 -74.50 -33.28
CA GLY A 284 -9.62 -75.80 -33.51
C GLY A 284 -8.87 -76.94 -32.80
N LYS A 285 -8.33 -77.87 -33.58
CA LYS A 285 -7.56 -79.03 -33.07
C LYS A 285 -6.05 -78.77 -32.95
N VAL A 286 -5.53 -77.69 -33.53
CA VAL A 286 -4.09 -77.39 -33.57
C VAL A 286 -3.72 -76.54 -32.36
N LYS A 287 -2.72 -76.97 -31.58
CA LYS A 287 -2.18 -76.24 -30.42
C LYS A 287 -0.67 -76.02 -30.60
N LYS A 288 -0.20 -74.79 -30.38
CA LYS A 288 1.21 -74.39 -30.39
C LYS A 288 1.56 -73.69 -29.06
N ARG A 289 2.84 -73.70 -28.65
CA ARG A 289 3.32 -73.00 -27.44
C ARG A 289 4.50 -72.09 -27.77
N THR A 290 4.62 -70.98 -27.03
CA THR A 290 5.82 -70.13 -27.01
C THR A 290 6.89 -70.74 -26.12
N LYS A 291 8.09 -70.14 -26.16
CA LYS A 291 9.11 -70.29 -25.14
C LYS A 291 8.66 -69.67 -23.82
N THR A 292 9.28 -70.14 -22.75
CA THR A 292 9.06 -69.64 -21.38
C THR A 292 10.01 -68.49 -21.11
N VAL A 293 9.50 -67.41 -20.50
CA VAL A 293 10.28 -66.27 -20.03
C VAL A 293 10.34 -66.37 -18.52
N TYR A 294 11.52 -66.38 -17.91
CA TYR A 294 11.68 -66.64 -16.49
C TYR A 294 11.61 -65.36 -15.64
N SER A 295 10.98 -65.45 -14.48
CA SER A 295 10.92 -64.46 -13.39
C SER A 295 10.46 -63.07 -13.84
N GLU A 296 9.45 -63.00 -14.70
CA GLU A 296 8.95 -61.76 -15.29
C GLU A 296 7.42 -61.74 -15.35
N LEU A 297 6.80 -60.66 -14.86
CA LEU A 297 5.35 -60.47 -14.88
C LEU A 297 4.88 -59.68 -16.12
N ASN A 298 5.81 -59.09 -16.87
CA ASN A 298 5.59 -58.38 -18.12
C ASN A 298 6.42 -58.98 -19.28
N PRO A 299 6.26 -60.28 -19.60
CA PRO A 299 7.14 -60.99 -20.53
C PRO A 299 6.97 -60.53 -21.99
N THR A 300 8.05 -60.63 -22.77
CA THR A 300 8.04 -60.41 -24.23
C THR A 300 8.49 -61.68 -24.96
N TRP A 301 7.63 -62.22 -25.84
CA TRP A 301 7.92 -63.44 -26.62
C TRP A 301 8.29 -63.14 -28.07
N ASN A 302 7.53 -62.26 -28.74
CA ASN A 302 7.66 -61.97 -30.18
C ASN A 302 7.66 -63.22 -31.09
N GLU A 303 6.80 -64.20 -30.79
CA GLU A 303 6.75 -65.48 -31.52
C GLU A 303 5.55 -65.56 -32.46
N LYS A 304 5.79 -65.90 -33.73
CA LYS A 304 4.78 -65.97 -34.80
C LYS A 304 4.35 -67.40 -35.12
N PHE A 305 3.05 -67.62 -35.15
CA PHE A 305 2.42 -68.91 -35.44
C PHE A 305 1.42 -68.80 -36.60
N PHE A 306 1.44 -69.76 -37.51
CA PHE A 306 0.48 -69.86 -38.61
C PHE A 306 -0.59 -70.93 -38.34
N PHE A 307 -1.85 -70.62 -38.65
CA PHE A 307 -2.99 -71.53 -38.56
C PHE A 307 -3.89 -71.39 -39.78
N GLU A 308 -4.49 -72.49 -40.22
CA GLU A 308 -5.56 -72.48 -41.23
C GLU A 308 -6.91 -72.65 -40.53
N CYS A 309 -7.85 -71.77 -40.85
CA CYS A 309 -9.20 -71.78 -40.28
C CYS A 309 -10.24 -71.87 -41.39
N HIS A 310 -11.07 -72.92 -41.36
CA HIS A 310 -12.13 -73.16 -42.36
C HIS A 310 -13.54 -72.88 -41.82
N ASN A 311 -13.63 -72.26 -40.64
CA ASN A 311 -14.89 -71.98 -39.98
C ASN A 311 -14.79 -70.69 -39.16
N SER A 312 -15.56 -69.66 -39.53
CA SER A 312 -15.52 -68.36 -38.85
C SER A 312 -16.08 -68.39 -37.43
N CYS A 313 -16.77 -69.47 -37.06
CA CYS A 313 -17.25 -69.72 -35.70
C CYS A 313 -16.21 -70.41 -34.80
N ASP A 314 -15.03 -70.77 -35.33
CA ASP A 314 -13.96 -71.30 -34.50
C ASP A 314 -13.41 -70.20 -33.58
N ARG A 315 -12.88 -70.63 -32.43
CA ARG A 315 -12.32 -69.74 -31.40
C ARG A 315 -10.81 -69.94 -31.32
N ILE A 316 -10.06 -68.85 -31.32
CA ILE A 316 -8.64 -68.82 -31.00
C ILE A 316 -8.53 -68.74 -29.49
N LYS A 317 -7.95 -69.76 -28.86
CA LYS A 317 -7.73 -69.78 -27.42
C LYS A 317 -6.27 -69.49 -27.15
N VAL A 318 -6.03 -68.43 -26.42
CA VAL A 318 -4.70 -68.05 -25.98
C VAL A 318 -4.68 -68.18 -24.47
N ARG A 319 -3.87 -69.11 -23.94
CA ARG A 319 -3.76 -69.37 -22.50
C ARG A 319 -2.35 -69.14 -22.03
N VAL A 320 -2.21 -68.37 -20.96
CA VAL A 320 -0.94 -68.07 -20.29
C VAL A 320 -0.81 -68.97 -19.07
N TRP A 321 0.36 -69.58 -18.93
CA TRP A 321 0.70 -70.57 -17.90
C TRP A 321 2.00 -70.19 -17.25
N ASP A 322 2.18 -70.57 -15.99
CA ASP A 322 3.43 -70.47 -15.24
C ASP A 322 4.15 -71.82 -15.26
N GLU A 323 5.37 -71.88 -15.75
CA GLU A 323 6.14 -73.12 -15.81
C GLU A 323 6.89 -73.36 -14.49
N ASP A 324 6.33 -74.22 -13.63
CA ASP A 324 6.96 -74.59 -12.36
C ASP A 324 8.21 -75.47 -12.58
N ASP A 325 9.42 -74.89 -12.57
CA ASP A 325 10.69 -75.62 -12.73
C ASP A 325 11.33 -76.04 -11.39
N ASP A 326 10.53 -76.37 -10.36
CA ASP A 326 11.04 -76.84 -9.09
C ASP A 326 11.59 -78.28 -9.21
N ILE A 327 12.78 -78.54 -8.65
CA ILE A 327 13.45 -79.86 -8.64
C ILE A 327 12.56 -80.93 -7.99
N ARG A 328 11.65 -80.50 -7.09
CA ARG A 328 10.63 -81.35 -6.47
C ARG A 328 9.54 -81.79 -7.44
N ALA A 329 9.17 -80.96 -8.42
CA ALA A 329 8.22 -81.27 -9.49
C ALA A 329 8.78 -82.32 -10.46
N LYS A 330 10.09 -82.28 -10.78
CA LYS A 330 10.77 -83.33 -11.57
C LYS A 330 10.81 -84.70 -10.86
N LEU A 331 10.93 -84.72 -9.53
CA LEU A 331 10.92 -85.97 -8.75
C LEU A 331 9.50 -86.54 -8.55
N MET A 332 8.49 -85.68 -8.38
CA MET A 332 7.08 -86.07 -8.21
C MET A 332 6.30 -86.23 -9.53
N GLN A 333 6.81 -85.73 -10.66
CA GLN A 333 6.24 -85.92 -12.01
C GLN A 333 6.07 -87.40 -12.39
N LYS A 334 6.86 -88.31 -11.79
CA LYS A 334 6.73 -89.75 -12.00
C LYS A 334 5.55 -90.40 -11.25
N LEU A 335 4.90 -89.71 -10.31
CA LEU A 335 3.83 -90.28 -9.47
C LEU A 335 2.52 -89.49 -9.49
N THR A 336 2.52 -88.17 -9.72
CA THR A 336 1.30 -87.39 -9.96
C THR A 336 1.60 -86.24 -10.93
N ARG A 337 0.87 -86.18 -12.05
CA ARG A 337 0.99 -85.11 -13.06
C ARG A 337 0.32 -83.84 -12.54
N GLU A 338 1.01 -83.10 -11.67
CA GLU A 338 0.62 -81.71 -11.41
C GLU A 338 0.85 -80.88 -12.69
N SER A 339 -0.11 -80.01 -12.99
CA SER A 339 -0.15 -79.20 -14.20
C SER A 339 0.25 -77.78 -13.87
N ASP A 340 1.12 -77.20 -14.70
CA ASP A 340 1.52 -75.78 -14.73
C ASP A 340 0.40 -74.83 -14.29
N ASP A 341 0.79 -73.81 -13.52
CA ASP A 341 -0.14 -72.90 -12.90
C ASP A 341 -0.82 -71.98 -13.92
N PHE A 342 -2.13 -71.77 -13.79
CA PHE A 342 -2.90 -70.99 -14.76
C PHE A 342 -2.83 -69.50 -14.45
N LEU A 343 -2.26 -68.70 -15.37
CA LEU A 343 -2.13 -67.26 -15.23
C LEU A 343 -3.27 -66.48 -15.87
N GLY A 344 -3.90 -67.03 -16.91
CA GLY A 344 -5.05 -66.39 -17.58
C GLY A 344 -5.35 -66.93 -18.98
N GLN A 345 -6.49 -66.54 -19.56
CA GLN A 345 -6.79 -66.85 -20.95
C GLN A 345 -7.54 -65.72 -21.65
N THR A 346 -7.40 -65.63 -22.97
CA THR A 346 -8.32 -64.89 -23.83
C THR A 346 -8.87 -65.82 -24.91
N ILE A 347 -10.14 -65.63 -25.24
CA ILE A 347 -10.85 -66.41 -26.26
C ILE A 347 -11.31 -65.42 -27.33
N ILE A 348 -10.71 -65.52 -28.51
CA ILE A 348 -10.98 -64.61 -29.62
C ILE A 348 -11.82 -65.38 -30.64
N GLU A 349 -13.01 -64.87 -30.92
CA GLU A 349 -13.85 -65.45 -31.95
C GLU A 349 -13.35 -65.05 -33.33
N VAL A 350 -13.20 -66.00 -34.25
CA VAL A 350 -12.60 -65.72 -35.56
C VAL A 350 -13.41 -64.69 -36.36
N ARG A 351 -14.72 -64.57 -36.11
CA ARG A 351 -15.60 -63.56 -36.71
C ARG A 351 -15.27 -62.11 -36.34
N THR A 352 -14.57 -61.87 -35.23
CA THR A 352 -14.15 -60.52 -34.79
C THR A 352 -12.79 -60.14 -35.37
N LEU A 353 -12.25 -60.94 -36.29
CA LEU A 353 -10.95 -60.72 -36.90
C LEU A 353 -11.09 -60.23 -38.35
N SER A 354 -10.34 -59.18 -38.69
CA SER A 354 -10.27 -58.66 -40.05
C SER A 354 -8.93 -57.94 -40.25
N GLY A 355 -8.28 -58.22 -41.38
CA GLY A 355 -7.02 -57.57 -41.73
C GLY A 355 -5.90 -57.87 -40.74
N GLU A 356 -5.10 -56.85 -40.47
CA GLU A 356 -3.97 -56.90 -39.54
C GLU A 356 -4.33 -56.20 -38.22
N MET A 357 -4.48 -56.97 -37.16
CA MET A 357 -4.91 -56.49 -35.85
C MET A 357 -3.75 -56.55 -34.87
N ASP A 358 -3.44 -55.43 -34.22
CA ASP A 358 -2.53 -55.38 -33.08
C ASP A 358 -3.33 -54.91 -31.86
N VAL A 359 -3.69 -55.86 -31.01
CA VAL A 359 -4.76 -55.69 -30.01
C VAL A 359 -4.30 -56.25 -28.67
N TRP A 360 -4.63 -55.51 -27.61
CA TRP A 360 -4.52 -55.99 -26.24
C TRP A 360 -5.80 -56.69 -25.82
N TYR A 361 -5.65 -57.87 -25.25
CA TYR A 361 -6.74 -58.67 -24.73
C TYR A 361 -6.58 -58.85 -23.23
N ASN A 362 -7.60 -58.51 -22.46
CA ASN A 362 -7.63 -58.79 -21.03
C ASN A 362 -7.68 -60.30 -20.78
N LEU A 363 -6.94 -60.75 -19.76
CA LEU A 363 -6.94 -62.16 -19.37
C LEU A 363 -8.13 -62.46 -18.46
N GLU A 364 -8.89 -63.49 -18.83
CA GLU A 364 -10.07 -63.96 -18.13
C GLU A 364 -9.79 -65.20 -17.29
N LYS A 365 -10.60 -65.37 -16.23
CA LYS A 365 -10.61 -66.55 -15.38
C LYS A 365 -11.20 -67.74 -16.13
N ARG A 366 -10.53 -68.89 -16.06
CA ARG A 366 -11.05 -70.15 -16.62
C ARG A 366 -12.11 -70.80 -15.72
N THR A 367 -11.98 -70.64 -14.40
CA THR A 367 -12.91 -71.14 -13.40
C THR A 367 -13.03 -70.15 -12.25
N ASP A 368 -14.08 -70.25 -11.44
CA ASP A 368 -14.29 -69.36 -10.28
C ASP A 368 -13.15 -69.44 -9.23
N LYS A 369 -12.33 -70.50 -9.30
CA LYS A 369 -11.13 -70.70 -8.46
C LYS A 369 -9.84 -70.09 -9.05
N SER A 370 -9.86 -69.65 -10.30
CA SER A 370 -8.70 -69.08 -10.97
C SER A 370 -8.49 -67.63 -10.52
N ALA A 371 -7.33 -67.31 -9.96
CA ALA A 371 -6.88 -65.93 -9.80
C ALA A 371 -6.14 -65.53 -11.08
N VAL A 372 -6.61 -64.47 -11.74
CA VAL A 372 -6.09 -63.99 -13.03
C VAL A 372 -5.95 -62.48 -12.96
N SER A 373 -4.86 -61.96 -13.51
CA SER A 373 -4.55 -60.54 -13.66
C SER A 373 -3.77 -60.34 -14.95
N GLY A 374 -3.90 -59.15 -15.55
CA GLY A 374 -3.10 -58.71 -16.68
C GLY A 374 -3.79 -58.82 -18.03
N ALA A 375 -3.06 -58.38 -19.06
CA ALA A 375 -3.48 -58.39 -20.45
C ALA A 375 -2.36 -58.95 -21.34
N ILE A 376 -2.72 -59.45 -22.52
CA ILE A 376 -1.81 -59.99 -23.51
C ILE A 376 -1.95 -59.24 -24.84
N ARG A 377 -0.83 -58.83 -25.43
CA ARG A 377 -0.77 -58.18 -26.73
C ARG A 377 -0.56 -59.21 -27.82
N LEU A 378 -1.49 -59.26 -28.76
CA LEU A 378 -1.48 -60.18 -29.88
C LEU A 378 -1.54 -59.40 -31.18
N HIS A 379 -0.65 -59.76 -32.10
CA HIS A 379 -0.68 -59.25 -33.46
C HIS A 379 -1.16 -60.36 -34.40
N ILE A 380 -2.41 -60.23 -34.85
CA ILE A 380 -3.15 -61.23 -35.61
C ILE A 380 -3.40 -60.68 -37.01
N SER A 381 -2.80 -61.30 -38.04
CA SER A 381 -3.12 -61.03 -39.43
C SER A 381 -4.05 -62.12 -39.98
N VAL A 382 -5.17 -61.72 -40.57
CA VAL A 382 -6.18 -62.61 -41.15
C VAL A 382 -6.33 -62.33 -42.64
N GLU A 383 -5.99 -63.33 -43.44
CA GLU A 383 -6.19 -63.32 -44.89
C GLU A 383 -7.40 -64.20 -45.22
N ILE A 384 -8.56 -63.55 -45.40
CA ILE A 384 -9.80 -64.24 -45.80
C ILE A 384 -9.76 -64.41 -47.32
N LYS A 385 -10.05 -65.62 -47.80
CA LYS A 385 -10.08 -65.91 -49.23
C LYS A 385 -11.12 -65.02 -49.93
N GLY A 386 -10.66 -64.07 -50.75
CA GLY A 386 -11.50 -63.09 -51.46
C GLY A 386 -11.55 -61.68 -50.83
N GLU A 387 -10.97 -61.48 -49.65
CA GLU A 387 -10.85 -60.18 -48.95
C GLU A 387 -9.40 -60.02 -48.42
N GLU A 388 -8.42 -59.81 -49.32
CA GLU A 388 -6.98 -59.91 -48.99
C GLU A 388 -6.34 -58.61 -48.45
N LYS A 389 -7.08 -57.47 -48.44
CA LYS A 389 -6.59 -56.17 -47.93
C LYS A 389 -7.70 -55.37 -47.25
N VAL A 390 -8.30 -55.92 -46.20
CA VAL A 390 -9.36 -55.25 -45.44
C VAL A 390 -8.80 -54.58 -44.18
N ALA A 391 -9.34 -53.42 -43.82
CA ALA A 391 -8.96 -52.71 -42.61
C ALA A 391 -9.52 -53.41 -41.35
N PRO A 392 -8.84 -53.29 -40.19
CA PRO A 392 -9.32 -53.84 -38.93
C PRO A 392 -10.69 -53.30 -38.50
N TYR A 393 -11.47 -54.09 -37.78
CA TYR A 393 -12.80 -53.68 -37.32
C TYR A 393 -12.80 -52.42 -36.43
N HIS A 394 -11.73 -52.17 -35.67
CA HIS A 394 -11.54 -50.92 -34.92
C HIS A 394 -11.49 -49.70 -35.84
N ALA A 395 -10.76 -49.78 -36.96
CA ALA A 395 -10.70 -48.71 -37.95
C ALA A 395 -12.05 -48.55 -38.70
N GLN A 396 -12.71 -49.67 -39.01
CA GLN A 396 -14.05 -49.67 -39.60
C GLN A 396 -15.09 -49.01 -38.68
N TYR A 397 -15.05 -49.31 -37.37
CA TYR A 397 -15.93 -48.69 -36.38
C TYR A 397 -15.67 -47.18 -36.27
N THR A 398 -14.41 -46.76 -36.20
CA THR A 398 -14.05 -45.33 -36.19
C THR A 398 -14.59 -44.63 -37.43
N CYS A 399 -14.46 -45.22 -38.63
CA CYS A 399 -15.04 -44.69 -39.85
C CYS A 399 -16.57 -44.58 -39.78
N LEU A 400 -17.26 -45.61 -39.29
CA LEU A 400 -18.72 -45.59 -39.11
C LEU A 400 -19.14 -44.47 -38.16
N HIS A 401 -18.52 -44.40 -36.98
CA HIS A 401 -18.87 -43.46 -35.91
C HIS A 401 -18.59 -42.01 -36.30
N GLU A 402 -17.47 -41.75 -36.97
CA GLU A 402 -17.12 -40.43 -37.50
C GLU A 402 -18.14 -39.96 -38.55
N ASN A 403 -18.42 -40.77 -39.58
CA ASN A 403 -19.38 -40.40 -40.62
C ASN A 403 -20.77 -40.16 -40.04
N LEU A 404 -21.22 -41.02 -39.12
CA LEU A 404 -22.50 -40.86 -38.46
C LEU A 404 -22.57 -39.54 -37.67
N PHE A 405 -21.54 -39.24 -36.87
CA PHE A 405 -21.46 -38.01 -36.10
C PHE A 405 -21.51 -36.77 -36.98
N TYR A 406 -20.71 -36.73 -38.05
CA TYR A 406 -20.63 -35.56 -38.93
C TYR A 406 -21.92 -35.35 -39.73
N THR A 407 -22.53 -36.40 -40.28
CA THR A 407 -23.80 -36.27 -41.00
C THR A 407 -24.92 -35.79 -40.08
N LEU A 408 -25.02 -36.31 -38.86
CA LEU A 408 -26.01 -35.84 -37.89
C LEU A 408 -25.77 -34.37 -37.50
N CYS A 409 -24.52 -33.96 -37.34
CA CYS A 409 -24.19 -32.55 -37.11
C CYS A 409 -24.58 -31.67 -38.28
N GLU A 410 -24.27 -32.06 -39.52
CA GLU A 410 -24.60 -31.31 -40.73
C GLU A 410 -26.12 -31.13 -40.90
N ASN A 411 -26.90 -32.17 -40.60
CA ASN A 411 -28.36 -32.11 -40.61
C ASN A 411 -28.94 -31.17 -39.54
N ASN A 412 -28.19 -30.92 -38.46
CA ASN A 412 -28.59 -30.03 -37.36
C ASN A 412 -27.80 -28.70 -37.36
N ASN A 413 -27.71 -28.04 -38.53
CA ASN A 413 -27.03 -26.75 -38.71
C ASN A 413 -25.57 -26.71 -38.22
N GLY A 414 -24.89 -27.86 -38.19
CA GLY A 414 -23.51 -28.00 -37.74
C GLY A 414 -23.33 -28.21 -36.23
N GLN A 415 -24.43 -28.38 -35.46
CA GLN A 415 -24.42 -28.62 -34.01
C GLN A 415 -24.63 -30.11 -33.67
N PRO A 416 -23.87 -30.67 -32.72
CA PRO A 416 -24.09 -32.03 -32.25
C PRO A 416 -25.39 -32.13 -31.43
N ILE A 417 -26.13 -33.21 -31.64
CA ILE A 417 -27.32 -33.55 -30.85
C ILE A 417 -26.84 -34.28 -29.60
N ILE A 418 -27.21 -33.78 -28.42
CA ILE A 418 -26.85 -34.37 -27.13
C ILE A 418 -28.02 -35.25 -26.67
N PRO A 419 -27.83 -36.57 -26.51
CA PRO A 419 -28.90 -37.47 -26.09
C PRO A 419 -29.28 -37.24 -24.61
N GLU A 420 -30.57 -37.34 -24.28
CA GLU A 420 -31.10 -37.19 -22.90
C GLU A 420 -30.93 -38.47 -22.05
N ALA A 421 -29.72 -39.04 -22.01
CA ALA A 421 -29.44 -40.23 -21.21
C ALA A 421 -29.13 -39.87 -19.74
N LYS A 422 -29.77 -40.54 -18.78
CA LYS A 422 -29.54 -40.38 -17.33
C LYS A 422 -29.17 -41.73 -16.69
N GLY A 423 -28.26 -41.71 -15.70
CA GLY A 423 -27.83 -42.89 -14.93
C GLY A 423 -26.38 -43.32 -15.19
N ASP A 424 -25.94 -44.40 -14.53
CA ASP A 424 -24.54 -44.88 -14.54
C ASP A 424 -24.05 -45.32 -15.93
N ASP A 425 -24.96 -45.70 -16.83
CA ASP A 425 -24.66 -46.10 -18.21
C ASP A 425 -24.87 -44.98 -19.24
N ALA A 426 -25.15 -43.74 -18.81
CA ALA A 426 -25.40 -42.62 -19.73
C ALA A 426 -24.22 -42.35 -20.69
N TRP A 427 -22.98 -42.58 -20.25
CA TRP A 427 -21.78 -42.39 -21.07
C TRP A 427 -21.60 -43.45 -22.18
N LYS A 428 -22.47 -44.46 -22.24
CA LYS A 428 -22.54 -45.47 -23.32
C LYS A 428 -23.59 -45.13 -24.38
N VAL A 429 -24.33 -44.04 -24.19
CA VAL A 429 -25.31 -43.53 -25.15
C VAL A 429 -24.73 -42.32 -25.86
N TYR A 430 -24.59 -42.39 -27.17
CA TYR A 430 -23.90 -41.42 -28.02
C TYR A 430 -24.84 -40.67 -28.97
N PHE A 431 -25.92 -41.33 -29.40
CA PHE A 431 -26.88 -40.81 -30.36
C PHE A 431 -28.31 -41.18 -29.94
N ASP A 432 -29.29 -40.53 -30.55
CA ASP A 432 -30.68 -40.98 -30.49
C ASP A 432 -30.92 -42.16 -31.45
N GLU A 433 -31.99 -42.93 -31.20
CA GLU A 433 -32.47 -43.95 -32.14
C GLU A 433 -32.88 -43.29 -33.47
N PRO A 434 -32.47 -43.83 -34.64
CA PRO A 434 -31.95 -45.18 -34.90
C PRO A 434 -30.42 -45.32 -34.87
N SER A 435 -29.68 -44.23 -34.68
CA SER A 435 -28.23 -44.18 -34.83
C SER A 435 -27.47 -44.94 -33.74
N GLN A 436 -28.00 -44.96 -32.52
CA GLN A 436 -27.44 -45.74 -31.41
C GLN A 436 -27.46 -47.24 -31.70
N GLU A 437 -28.57 -47.76 -32.24
CA GLU A 437 -28.68 -49.16 -32.62
C GLU A 437 -27.64 -49.55 -33.70
N ILE A 438 -27.34 -48.65 -34.65
CA ILE A 438 -26.34 -48.89 -35.70
C ILE A 438 -24.96 -49.15 -35.10
N VAL A 439 -24.49 -48.27 -34.21
CA VAL A 439 -23.16 -48.41 -33.60
C VAL A 439 -23.10 -49.57 -32.62
N ASN A 440 -24.17 -49.81 -31.85
CA ASN A 440 -24.24 -50.91 -30.89
C ASN A 440 -24.23 -52.28 -31.58
N GLU A 441 -25.06 -52.50 -32.62
CA GLU A 441 -25.09 -53.78 -33.33
C GLU A 441 -23.78 -54.05 -34.09
N PHE A 442 -23.17 -53.01 -34.66
CA PHE A 442 -21.86 -53.13 -35.29
C PHE A 442 -20.80 -53.54 -34.25
N ALA A 443 -20.77 -52.86 -33.10
CA ALA A 443 -19.80 -53.13 -32.04
C ALA A 443 -19.96 -54.53 -31.45
N ILE A 444 -21.20 -54.95 -31.15
CA ILE A 444 -21.49 -56.29 -30.61
C ILE A 444 -21.06 -57.37 -31.60
N ARG A 445 -21.36 -57.19 -32.89
CA ARG A 445 -21.08 -58.21 -33.91
C ARG A 445 -19.61 -58.39 -34.21
N TYR A 446 -18.84 -57.31 -34.19
CA TYR A 446 -17.42 -57.33 -34.54
C TYR A 446 -16.49 -57.23 -33.32
N GLY A 447 -17.03 -57.20 -32.10
CA GLY A 447 -16.26 -57.28 -30.85
C GLY A 447 -15.51 -56.00 -30.49
N ILE A 448 -16.14 -54.83 -30.63
CA ILE A 448 -15.56 -53.53 -30.26
C ILE A 448 -15.90 -53.18 -28.81
N GLU A 449 -14.89 -52.93 -27.98
CA GLU A 449 -15.12 -52.66 -26.56
C GLU A 449 -15.82 -51.31 -26.32
N SER A 450 -16.64 -51.21 -25.29
CA SER A 450 -17.36 -49.96 -24.95
C SER A 450 -16.41 -48.78 -24.68
N ILE A 451 -15.22 -49.04 -24.12
CA ILE A 451 -14.21 -48.00 -23.89
C ILE A 451 -13.66 -47.43 -25.21
N TYR A 452 -13.49 -48.27 -26.25
CA TYR A 452 -13.07 -47.81 -27.58
C TYR A 452 -14.15 -46.93 -28.23
N GLN A 453 -15.42 -47.31 -28.06
CA GLN A 453 -16.57 -46.52 -28.54
C GLN A 453 -16.60 -45.14 -27.86
N ALA A 454 -16.45 -45.10 -26.53
CA ALA A 454 -16.42 -43.87 -25.75
C ALA A 454 -15.24 -42.96 -26.12
N MET A 455 -14.03 -43.50 -26.28
CA MET A 455 -12.85 -42.73 -26.69
C MET A 455 -12.97 -42.19 -28.12
N THR A 456 -13.60 -42.96 -29.02
CA THR A 456 -13.90 -42.52 -30.39
C THR A 456 -14.94 -41.40 -30.39
N HIS A 457 -16.01 -41.52 -29.60
CA HIS A 457 -17.00 -40.46 -29.47
C HIS A 457 -16.40 -39.19 -28.86
N PHE A 458 -15.55 -39.31 -27.84
CA PHE A 458 -14.80 -38.19 -27.26
C PHE A 458 -13.94 -37.47 -28.31
N ALA A 459 -13.27 -38.22 -29.19
CA ALA A 459 -12.52 -37.65 -30.30
C ALA A 459 -13.41 -36.88 -31.28
N CYS A 460 -14.60 -37.40 -31.63
CA CYS A 460 -15.55 -36.67 -32.45
C CYS A 460 -16.03 -35.36 -31.79
N LEU A 461 -16.45 -35.43 -30.52
CA LEU A 461 -16.90 -34.26 -29.74
C LEU A 461 -15.81 -33.19 -29.63
N SER A 462 -14.55 -33.58 -29.53
CA SER A 462 -13.41 -32.64 -29.47
C SER A 462 -13.31 -31.72 -30.69
N THR A 463 -13.87 -32.12 -31.83
CA THR A 463 -13.90 -31.28 -33.04
C THR A 463 -15.00 -30.20 -33.00
N LYS A 464 -15.92 -30.29 -32.03
CA LYS A 464 -17.11 -29.43 -31.86
C LYS A 464 -17.28 -28.95 -30.42
N TYR A 465 -16.22 -28.92 -29.61
CA TYR A 465 -16.29 -28.60 -28.17
C TYR A 465 -16.86 -27.20 -27.86
N MET A 466 -16.80 -26.23 -28.78
CA MET A 466 -17.37 -24.88 -28.61
C MET A 466 -18.90 -24.80 -28.84
N CYS A 467 -19.54 -25.90 -29.27
CA CYS A 467 -20.99 -25.96 -29.38
C CYS A 467 -21.64 -26.06 -27.98
N PRO A 468 -22.82 -25.44 -27.77
CA PRO A 468 -23.49 -25.43 -26.48
C PRO A 468 -23.71 -26.85 -25.91
N GLY A 469 -23.47 -27.02 -24.61
CA GLY A 469 -23.66 -28.28 -23.88
C GLY A 469 -22.59 -29.36 -24.13
N VAL A 470 -21.79 -29.26 -25.19
CA VAL A 470 -20.74 -30.24 -25.50
C VAL A 470 -19.66 -30.34 -24.43
N PRO A 471 -19.14 -29.23 -23.85
CA PRO A 471 -18.11 -29.32 -22.82
C PRO A 471 -18.54 -30.14 -21.60
N ALA A 472 -19.82 -30.05 -21.20
CA ALA A 472 -20.35 -30.79 -20.07
C ALA A 472 -20.37 -32.31 -20.31
N VAL A 473 -20.82 -32.71 -21.51
CA VAL A 473 -20.83 -34.12 -21.94
C VAL A 473 -19.41 -34.65 -22.07
N MET A 474 -18.50 -33.88 -22.68
CA MET A 474 -17.09 -34.25 -22.79
C MET A 474 -16.42 -34.41 -21.43
N SER A 475 -16.70 -33.51 -20.48
CA SER A 475 -16.17 -33.57 -19.12
C SER A 475 -16.61 -34.86 -18.43
N THR A 476 -17.91 -35.16 -18.49
CA THR A 476 -18.49 -36.38 -17.92
C THR A 476 -17.97 -37.65 -18.60
N LEU A 477 -17.84 -37.64 -19.93
CA LEU A 477 -17.32 -38.77 -20.69
C LEU A 477 -15.85 -39.04 -20.35
N LEU A 478 -15.03 -37.99 -20.24
CA LEU A 478 -13.62 -38.12 -19.86
C LEU A 478 -13.47 -38.59 -18.40
N ALA A 479 -14.35 -38.15 -17.50
CA ALA A 479 -14.38 -38.64 -16.12
C ALA A 479 -14.69 -40.14 -16.05
N ASN A 480 -15.62 -40.65 -16.88
CA ASN A 480 -15.92 -42.08 -16.97
C ASN A 480 -14.78 -42.88 -17.62
N ILE A 481 -14.14 -42.35 -18.66
CA ILE A 481 -12.92 -42.94 -19.25
C ILE A 481 -11.81 -43.01 -18.19
N ASN A 482 -11.61 -41.95 -17.41
CA ASN A 482 -10.64 -41.92 -16.33
C ASN A 482 -10.98 -42.96 -15.25
N ALA A 483 -12.24 -43.04 -14.81
CA ALA A 483 -12.67 -44.04 -13.83
C ALA A 483 -12.48 -45.49 -14.34
N TYR A 484 -12.69 -45.72 -15.63
CA TYR A 484 -12.46 -47.03 -16.24
C TYR A 484 -11.00 -47.50 -16.11
N TYR A 485 -10.01 -46.62 -16.28
CA TYR A 485 -8.59 -46.99 -16.13
C TYR A 485 -8.06 -46.86 -14.69
N ALA A 486 -8.67 -46.00 -13.86
CA ALA A 486 -8.20 -45.73 -12.50
C ALA A 486 -8.85 -46.59 -11.40
N HIS A 487 -10.09 -47.06 -11.59
CA HIS A 487 -10.90 -47.70 -10.53
C HIS A 487 -11.31 -49.16 -10.80
N THR A 488 -10.95 -49.76 -11.95
CA THR A 488 -11.36 -51.15 -12.30
C THR A 488 -10.71 -52.26 -11.49
N THR A 489 -10.05 -51.99 -10.35
CA THR A 489 -9.22 -52.99 -9.69
C THR A 489 -9.54 -53.14 -8.20
N ALA A 490 -10.44 -54.09 -7.92
CA ALA A 490 -10.44 -54.76 -6.63
C ALA A 490 -9.19 -55.66 -6.43
N THR A 491 -8.32 -55.88 -7.45
CA THR A 491 -7.31 -56.98 -7.35
C THR A 491 -6.05 -56.96 -8.26
N THR A 492 -5.54 -55.87 -8.84
CA THR A 492 -4.33 -55.98 -9.74
C THR A 492 -3.12 -55.13 -9.34
N ALA A 493 -1.94 -55.68 -9.61
CA ALA A 493 -0.60 -55.14 -9.32
C ALA A 493 -0.04 -54.21 -10.41
N VAL A 494 -0.91 -53.59 -11.23
CA VAL A 494 -0.53 -52.84 -12.45
C VAL A 494 -0.91 -51.38 -12.33
N SER A 495 -0.01 -50.48 -12.74
CA SER A 495 -0.26 -49.02 -12.75
C SER A 495 -1.39 -48.63 -13.70
N ALA A 496 -2.03 -47.48 -13.46
CA ALA A 496 -3.11 -47.00 -14.35
C ALA A 496 -2.54 -46.59 -15.73
N ALA A 497 -1.30 -46.09 -15.75
CA ALA A 497 -0.59 -45.71 -16.97
C ALA A 497 -0.31 -46.89 -17.90
N ASP A 498 0.01 -48.04 -17.31
CA ASP A 498 0.22 -49.29 -18.01
C ASP A 498 -1.08 -49.88 -18.58
N GLN A 499 -2.16 -49.86 -17.80
CA GLN A 499 -3.48 -50.27 -18.28
C GLN A 499 -3.96 -49.39 -19.44
N PHE A 500 -3.69 -48.08 -19.37
CA PHE A 500 -3.99 -47.16 -20.45
C PHE A 500 -3.08 -47.38 -21.68
N ALA A 501 -1.82 -47.80 -21.48
CA ALA A 501 -0.94 -48.19 -22.58
C ALA A 501 -1.46 -49.41 -23.35
N ALA A 502 -2.22 -50.28 -22.68
CA ALA A 502 -2.92 -51.42 -23.27
C ALA A 502 -4.24 -51.04 -23.98
N SER A 503 -4.54 -49.75 -24.20
CA SER A 503 -5.75 -49.33 -24.92
C SER A 503 -5.63 -49.52 -26.44
N ASN A 504 -6.63 -50.16 -27.05
CA ASN A 504 -6.72 -50.37 -28.51
C ASN A 504 -6.95 -49.08 -29.31
N PHE A 505 -7.33 -47.97 -28.66
CA PHE A 505 -7.41 -46.65 -29.32
C PHE A 505 -6.03 -46.06 -29.65
N GLY A 506 -4.99 -46.51 -28.94
CA GLY A 506 -3.63 -46.02 -29.04
C GLY A 506 -3.34 -44.91 -28.03
N LYS A 507 -2.44 -45.20 -27.08
CA LYS A 507 -1.97 -44.27 -26.03
C LYS A 507 -1.58 -42.91 -26.62
N GLU A 508 -0.60 -42.88 -27.52
CA GLU A 508 -0.10 -41.62 -28.08
C GLU A 508 -1.17 -40.83 -28.84
N LYS A 509 -2.07 -41.52 -29.53
CA LYS A 509 -3.15 -40.88 -30.31
C LYS A 509 -4.10 -40.11 -29.38
N PHE A 510 -4.52 -40.73 -28.28
CA PHE A 510 -5.42 -40.09 -27.32
C PHE A 510 -4.71 -38.98 -26.52
N ILE A 511 -3.43 -39.16 -26.17
CA ILE A 511 -2.65 -38.11 -25.49
C ILE A 511 -2.52 -36.87 -26.38
N LYS A 512 -2.13 -37.04 -27.66
CA LYS A 512 -2.03 -35.92 -28.62
C LYS A 512 -3.37 -35.21 -28.80
N LEU A 513 -4.48 -35.96 -28.83
CA LEU A 513 -5.83 -35.41 -28.87
C LEU A 513 -6.14 -34.54 -27.64
N LEU A 514 -5.86 -35.04 -26.43
CA LEU A 514 -6.06 -34.28 -25.19
C LEU A 514 -5.19 -33.03 -25.13
N ASP A 515 -3.95 -33.11 -25.60
CA ASP A 515 -3.03 -31.96 -25.64
C ASP A 515 -3.52 -30.87 -26.60
N GLN A 516 -3.99 -31.27 -27.78
CA GLN A 516 -4.60 -30.34 -28.74
C GLN A 516 -5.86 -29.70 -28.18
N LEU A 517 -6.73 -30.49 -27.53
CA LEU A 517 -7.96 -29.99 -26.91
C LEU A 517 -7.63 -29.02 -25.76
N HIS A 518 -6.67 -29.36 -24.91
CA HIS A 518 -6.21 -28.50 -23.82
C HIS A 518 -5.71 -27.14 -24.33
N ASN A 519 -4.88 -27.14 -25.38
CA ASN A 519 -4.38 -25.92 -25.99
C ASN A 519 -5.49 -25.09 -26.65
N SER A 520 -6.45 -25.75 -27.31
CA SER A 520 -7.58 -25.08 -27.95
C SER A 520 -8.48 -24.40 -26.91
N ILE A 521 -8.81 -25.10 -25.81
CA ILE A 521 -9.54 -24.54 -24.68
C ILE A 521 -8.79 -23.35 -24.07
N ARG A 522 -7.48 -23.43 -23.87
CA ARG A 522 -6.65 -22.34 -23.33
C ARG A 522 -6.73 -21.08 -24.22
N ILE A 523 -6.70 -21.24 -25.55
CA ILE A 523 -6.84 -20.14 -26.49
C ILE A 523 -8.22 -19.49 -26.37
N ASP A 524 -9.29 -20.27 -26.34
CA ASP A 524 -10.66 -19.73 -26.24
C ASP A 524 -10.96 -19.09 -24.89
N LEU A 525 -10.44 -19.64 -23.80
CA LEU A 525 -10.53 -19.03 -22.47
C LEU A 525 -9.71 -17.74 -22.38
N SER A 526 -8.66 -17.59 -23.18
CA SER A 526 -7.91 -16.33 -23.28
C SER A 526 -8.71 -15.21 -23.95
N MET A 527 -9.89 -15.52 -24.48
CA MET A 527 -10.85 -14.58 -25.05
C MET A 527 -12.27 -14.81 -24.48
N TYR A 528 -12.36 -15.24 -23.21
CA TYR A 528 -13.63 -15.71 -22.63
C TYR A 528 -14.76 -14.68 -22.70
N ARG A 529 -14.45 -13.37 -22.55
CA ARG A 529 -15.47 -12.30 -22.62
C ARG A 529 -16.12 -12.20 -24.00
N ASN A 530 -15.39 -12.51 -25.05
CA ASN A 530 -15.90 -12.49 -26.43
C ASN A 530 -16.62 -13.80 -26.78
N ASN A 531 -16.06 -14.93 -26.34
CA ASN A 531 -16.58 -16.26 -26.65
C ASN A 531 -17.80 -16.65 -25.80
N PHE A 532 -17.86 -16.15 -24.55
CA PHE A 532 -18.89 -16.45 -23.56
C PHE A 532 -19.46 -15.14 -22.98
N PRO A 533 -20.29 -14.42 -23.73
CA PRO A 533 -20.82 -13.15 -23.29
C PRO A 533 -21.74 -13.33 -22.08
N SER A 534 -21.58 -12.46 -21.09
CA SER A 534 -22.35 -12.50 -19.83
C SER A 534 -23.86 -12.29 -19.99
N SER A 535 -24.30 -11.85 -21.16
CA SER A 535 -25.71 -11.69 -21.51
C SER A 535 -26.45 -13.00 -21.74
N SER A 536 -25.74 -14.08 -22.05
CA SER A 536 -26.33 -15.40 -22.30
C SER A 536 -25.99 -16.35 -21.17
N MET A 537 -27.00 -16.74 -20.39
CA MET A 537 -26.83 -17.70 -19.28
C MET A 537 -26.36 -19.07 -19.78
N ASP A 538 -26.85 -19.52 -20.93
CA ASP A 538 -26.43 -20.79 -21.53
C ASP A 538 -24.93 -20.78 -21.87
N ARG A 539 -24.43 -19.67 -22.43
CA ARG A 539 -22.99 -19.52 -22.71
C ARG A 539 -22.16 -19.37 -21.45
N MET A 540 -22.70 -18.78 -20.39
CA MET A 540 -22.02 -18.77 -19.08
C MET A 540 -21.91 -20.18 -18.49
N GLN A 541 -22.92 -21.02 -18.69
CA GLN A 541 -22.86 -22.42 -18.29
C GLN A 541 -21.87 -23.22 -19.16
N ASP A 542 -21.76 -22.91 -20.44
CA ASP A 542 -20.72 -23.47 -21.32
C ASP A 542 -19.32 -23.08 -20.84
N LEU A 543 -19.10 -21.83 -20.41
CA LEU A 543 -17.83 -21.37 -19.83
C LEU A 543 -17.47 -22.20 -18.60
N LYS A 544 -18.43 -22.40 -17.69
CA LYS A 544 -18.26 -23.24 -16.50
C LYS A 544 -17.82 -24.65 -16.89
N SER A 545 -18.58 -25.26 -17.81
CA SER A 545 -18.36 -26.63 -18.27
C SER A 545 -17.05 -26.78 -19.05
N THR A 546 -16.60 -25.74 -19.74
CA THR A 546 -15.30 -25.69 -20.44
C THR A 546 -14.14 -25.71 -19.45
N VAL A 547 -14.27 -24.99 -18.33
CA VAL A 547 -13.29 -25.06 -17.24
C VAL A 547 -13.34 -26.43 -16.55
N ASP A 548 -14.53 -27.02 -16.36
CA ASP A 548 -14.67 -28.38 -15.81
C ASP A 548 -14.07 -29.46 -16.72
N LEU A 549 -14.13 -29.27 -18.04
CA LEU A 549 -13.42 -30.13 -19.00
C LEU A 549 -11.90 -29.97 -18.85
N LEU A 550 -11.40 -28.74 -18.68
CA LEU A 550 -9.97 -28.48 -18.47
C LEU A 550 -9.45 -29.12 -17.17
N THR A 551 -10.25 -29.07 -16.09
CA THR A 551 -9.93 -29.77 -14.84
C THR A 551 -9.93 -31.27 -15.02
N SER A 552 -10.90 -31.83 -15.76
CA SER A 552 -10.98 -33.25 -16.09
C SER A 552 -9.77 -33.74 -16.91
N ILE A 553 -9.31 -32.96 -17.89
CA ILE A 553 -8.09 -33.24 -18.65
C ILE A 553 -6.88 -33.27 -17.72
N THR A 554 -6.76 -32.27 -16.85
CA THR A 554 -5.66 -32.18 -15.87
C THR A 554 -5.68 -33.37 -14.90
N PHE A 555 -6.86 -33.78 -14.47
CA PHE A 555 -7.04 -34.94 -13.58
C PHE A 555 -6.70 -36.26 -14.28
N PHE A 556 -7.07 -36.42 -15.55
CA PHE A 556 -6.66 -37.57 -16.36
C PHE A 556 -5.13 -37.67 -16.47
N ARG A 557 -4.43 -36.55 -16.71
CA ARG A 557 -2.95 -36.51 -16.73
C ARG A 557 -2.34 -36.88 -15.37
N MET A 558 -2.98 -36.50 -14.27
CA MET A 558 -2.50 -36.82 -12.92
C MET A 558 -2.74 -38.29 -12.55
N LYS A 559 -3.92 -38.84 -12.84
CA LYS A 559 -4.36 -40.16 -12.37
C LYS A 559 -4.04 -41.30 -13.34
N VAL A 560 -4.21 -41.08 -14.65
CA VAL A 560 -4.01 -42.13 -15.66
C VAL A 560 -2.60 -42.08 -16.23
N GLN A 561 -2.07 -40.88 -16.52
CA GLN A 561 -0.69 -40.79 -17.02
C GLN A 561 0.37 -40.79 -15.91
N GLU A 562 -0.06 -40.69 -14.64
CA GLU A 562 0.82 -40.69 -13.45
C GLU A 562 1.94 -39.63 -13.52
N LEU A 563 1.69 -38.50 -14.19
CA LEU A 563 2.62 -37.37 -14.23
C LEU A 563 2.82 -36.82 -12.82
N SER A 564 4.08 -36.64 -12.42
CA SER A 564 4.47 -36.16 -11.09
C SER A 564 4.03 -34.72 -10.81
N SER A 565 3.94 -33.87 -11.84
CA SER A 565 3.54 -32.46 -11.72
C SER A 565 2.83 -31.93 -12.98
N PRO A 566 1.57 -32.32 -13.25
CA PRO A 566 0.81 -31.71 -14.34
C PRO A 566 0.52 -30.23 -14.06
N PRO A 567 0.41 -29.38 -15.10
CA PRO A 567 0.10 -27.97 -14.95
C PRO A 567 -1.22 -27.80 -14.20
N ARG A 568 -1.19 -27.01 -13.12
CA ARG A 568 -2.36 -26.85 -12.25
C ARG A 568 -3.46 -26.11 -12.99
N ALA A 569 -4.64 -26.70 -13.10
CA ALA A 569 -5.76 -26.12 -13.83
C ALA A 569 -6.10 -24.69 -13.36
N SER A 570 -6.02 -24.40 -12.06
CA SER A 570 -6.22 -23.05 -11.51
C SER A 570 -5.20 -22.03 -12.05
N GLY A 571 -3.93 -22.43 -12.19
CA GLY A 571 -2.87 -21.59 -12.77
C GLY A 571 -3.12 -21.29 -14.24
N VAL A 572 -3.46 -22.32 -15.04
CA VAL A 572 -3.75 -22.16 -16.46
C VAL A 572 -4.96 -21.23 -16.68
N VAL A 573 -6.05 -21.42 -15.93
CA VAL A 573 -7.24 -20.56 -16.02
C VAL A 573 -6.90 -19.13 -15.59
N LYS A 574 -6.11 -18.94 -14.53
CA LYS A 574 -5.66 -17.61 -14.08
C LYS A 574 -4.90 -16.87 -15.18
N ASP A 575 -4.03 -17.55 -15.92
CA ASP A 575 -3.28 -16.93 -17.01
C ASP A 575 -4.14 -16.64 -18.25
N CYS A 576 -5.09 -17.51 -18.58
CA CYS A 576 -6.12 -17.23 -19.60
C CYS A 576 -6.93 -15.97 -19.26
N VAL A 577 -7.40 -15.88 -18.01
CA VAL A 577 -8.17 -14.71 -17.52
C VAL A 577 -7.34 -13.43 -17.66
N LYS A 578 -6.07 -13.45 -17.22
CA LYS A 578 -5.16 -12.31 -17.38
C LYS A 578 -4.99 -11.90 -18.85
N ASN A 579 -4.82 -12.86 -19.75
CA ASN A 579 -4.65 -12.58 -21.18
C ASN A 579 -5.92 -11.98 -21.80
N CYS A 580 -7.11 -12.49 -21.44
CA CYS A 580 -8.37 -11.90 -21.86
C CYS A 580 -8.48 -10.45 -21.41
N ILE A 581 -8.11 -10.17 -20.16
CA ILE A 581 -8.21 -8.84 -19.56
C ILE A 581 -7.22 -7.86 -20.21
N ARG A 582 -6.00 -8.31 -20.54
CA ARG A 582 -5.05 -7.53 -21.36
C ARG A 582 -5.65 -7.17 -22.72
N HIS A 583 -6.27 -8.14 -23.39
CA HIS A 583 -6.91 -7.89 -24.67
C HIS A 583 -8.10 -6.91 -24.55
N THR A 584 -8.91 -7.06 -23.50
CA THR A 584 -10.02 -6.14 -23.18
C THR A 584 -9.51 -4.73 -22.93
N TYR A 585 -8.42 -4.56 -22.16
CA TYR A 585 -7.80 -3.26 -21.92
C TYR A 585 -7.34 -2.61 -23.22
N ASN A 586 -6.57 -3.33 -24.05
CA ASN A 586 -6.08 -2.81 -25.34
C ASN A 586 -7.24 -2.40 -26.27
N PHE A 587 -8.32 -3.19 -26.29
CA PHE A 587 -9.51 -2.86 -27.06
C PHE A 587 -10.20 -1.59 -26.54
N LEU A 588 -10.38 -1.45 -25.22
CA LEU A 588 -11.00 -0.27 -24.62
C LEU A 588 -10.13 0.97 -24.78
N PHE A 589 -8.81 0.85 -24.63
CA PHE A 589 -7.87 1.93 -24.84
C PHE A 589 -7.93 2.45 -26.28
N ALA A 590 -7.97 1.56 -27.28
CA ALA A 590 -8.05 1.93 -28.69
C ALA A 590 -9.41 2.50 -29.11
N ASN A 591 -10.52 2.13 -28.44
CA ASN A 591 -11.88 2.48 -28.85
C ASN A 591 -12.66 3.28 -27.78
N CYS A 592 -11.96 3.96 -26.86
CA CYS A 592 -12.53 4.54 -25.65
C CYS A 592 -13.72 5.48 -25.90
N ASP A 593 -13.56 6.44 -26.82
CA ASP A 593 -14.58 7.46 -27.07
C ASP A 593 -15.87 6.87 -27.67
N GLU A 594 -15.74 5.89 -28.58
CA GLU A 594 -16.89 5.22 -29.20
C GLU A 594 -17.67 4.38 -28.18
N VAL A 595 -16.95 3.59 -27.37
CA VAL A 595 -17.54 2.72 -26.35
C VAL A 595 -18.18 3.56 -25.24
N TYR A 596 -17.51 4.62 -24.76
CA TYR A 596 -18.03 5.51 -23.74
C TYR A 596 -19.32 6.21 -24.17
N LYS A 597 -19.36 6.76 -25.39
CA LYS A 597 -20.57 7.40 -25.95
C LYS A 597 -21.72 6.42 -26.09
N ARG A 598 -21.44 5.13 -26.34
CA ARG A 598 -22.45 4.08 -26.47
C ARG A 598 -23.03 3.68 -25.11
N GLU A 599 -22.20 3.48 -24.09
CA GLU A 599 -22.66 3.14 -22.72
C GLU A 599 -23.37 4.31 -22.05
N SER A 600 -22.87 5.54 -22.18
CA SER A 600 -23.47 6.73 -21.58
C SER A 600 -24.89 7.00 -22.10
N LYS A 601 -25.17 6.70 -23.39
CA LYS A 601 -26.52 6.79 -23.98
C LYS A 601 -27.50 5.74 -23.46
N GLN A 602 -27.03 4.58 -22.97
CA GLN A 602 -27.90 3.55 -22.42
C GLN A 602 -28.40 3.90 -20.99
N GLN A 603 -27.61 4.65 -20.20
CA GLN A 603 -28.00 5.13 -18.87
C GLN A 603 -29.04 6.27 -18.91
N THR A 604 -29.00 7.14 -19.91
CA THR A 604 -30.00 8.21 -20.05
C THR A 604 -31.40 7.70 -20.44
N ASN A 605 -31.49 6.53 -21.07
CA ASN A 605 -32.77 5.94 -21.47
C ASN A 605 -33.42 5.06 -20.39
N THR A 606 -32.69 4.68 -19.34
CA THR A 606 -33.20 3.83 -18.25
C THR A 606 -33.81 4.61 -17.08
N THR A 607 -33.70 5.94 -17.06
CA THR A 607 -34.19 6.78 -15.95
C THR A 607 -35.57 7.43 -16.23
N THR A 608 -36.15 7.25 -17.43
CA THR A 608 -37.43 7.90 -17.83
C THR A 608 -38.65 6.97 -17.77
N THR A 609 -38.62 5.89 -16.98
CA THR A 609 -39.79 5.00 -16.85
C THR A 609 -40.03 4.56 -15.42
N THR A 610 -40.00 5.47 -14.45
CA THR A 610 -40.84 5.33 -13.24
C THR A 610 -40.98 6.67 -12.53
N THR A 611 -42.23 7.01 -12.20
CA THR A 611 -42.71 8.10 -11.31
C THR A 611 -43.34 9.32 -12.00
N THR A 612 -44.64 9.16 -12.21
CA THR A 612 -45.77 10.11 -12.18
C THR A 612 -45.52 11.50 -11.57
N SER A 613 -45.89 12.52 -12.35
CA SER A 613 -46.53 13.82 -11.99
C SER A 613 -46.42 14.35 -10.56
N ILE A 614 -45.89 15.57 -10.41
CA ILE A 614 -46.60 16.80 -9.96
C ILE A 614 -45.63 18.00 -10.09
N THR A 615 -46.22 19.12 -10.48
CA THR A 615 -45.70 20.48 -10.71
C THR A 615 -44.89 21.08 -9.55
N ASP A 616 -43.79 21.79 -9.84
CA ASP A 616 -43.78 23.26 -9.76
C ASP A 616 -42.49 23.89 -10.27
N ASN A 617 -42.67 25.10 -10.82
CA ASN A 617 -41.71 25.92 -11.54
C ASN A 617 -40.61 26.48 -10.63
N THR A 618 -39.36 26.44 -11.09
CA THR A 618 -38.46 27.61 -11.00
C THR A 618 -37.34 27.48 -12.03
N GLU A 619 -37.40 28.38 -13.00
CA GLU A 619 -36.41 28.61 -14.03
C GLU A 619 -35.14 29.30 -13.48
N GLN A 620 -34.04 29.05 -14.21
CA GLN A 620 -32.84 29.89 -14.39
C GLN A 620 -31.74 29.86 -13.30
N ASN A 621 -30.73 29.04 -13.57
CA ASN A 621 -29.35 29.50 -13.82
C ASN A 621 -28.55 28.38 -14.52
N GLU A 622 -28.84 28.19 -15.81
CA GLU A 622 -27.89 27.63 -16.77
C GLU A 622 -27.12 28.79 -17.39
N ASP A 623 -25.81 28.81 -17.23
CA ASP A 623 -24.88 29.28 -18.27
C ASP A 623 -23.44 28.89 -17.88
N GLY A 624 -22.79 28.08 -18.75
CA GLY A 624 -21.34 27.87 -18.67
C GLY A 624 -20.74 26.54 -19.12
N ILE A 625 -21.47 25.60 -19.73
CA ILE A 625 -20.84 24.50 -20.52
C ILE A 625 -21.13 24.77 -21.99
N GLN A 626 -20.38 25.70 -22.56
CA GLN A 626 -20.41 25.93 -23.99
C GLN A 626 -19.54 24.87 -24.67
N THR A 627 -20.24 23.90 -25.26
CA THR A 627 -19.72 22.99 -26.28
C THR A 627 -19.06 23.79 -27.40
N LEU A 628 -17.72 23.74 -27.50
CA LEU A 628 -17.02 24.11 -28.72
C LEU A 628 -16.52 22.83 -29.43
N SER A 629 -17.41 22.28 -30.23
CA SER A 629 -17.07 21.31 -31.28
C SER A 629 -16.36 22.04 -32.41
N THR A 630 -15.03 21.95 -32.49
CA THR A 630 -14.24 21.82 -33.74
C THR A 630 -12.75 21.90 -33.43
N THR A 631 -12.07 20.75 -33.41
CA THR A 631 -10.76 20.51 -34.05
C THR A 631 -10.28 19.08 -33.75
N THR A 632 -10.06 18.31 -34.82
CA THR A 632 -9.32 17.04 -34.88
C THR A 632 -9.72 15.90 -33.93
N ASN A 633 -10.30 14.84 -34.51
CA ASN A 633 -10.43 13.51 -33.89
C ASN A 633 -9.06 13.00 -33.42
N VAL A 634 -8.73 13.22 -32.15
CA VAL A 634 -7.63 12.50 -31.48
C VAL A 634 -8.25 11.28 -30.82
N ILE A 635 -8.11 10.12 -31.45
CA ILE A 635 -8.43 8.82 -30.86
C ILE A 635 -7.24 8.46 -29.95
N GLY A 636 -7.37 8.70 -28.64
CA GLY A 636 -6.32 8.37 -27.65
C GLY A 636 -6.01 9.48 -26.64
N PRO A 637 -4.99 9.29 -25.79
CA PRO A 637 -4.56 10.28 -24.81
C PRO A 637 -4.06 11.56 -25.49
N SER A 638 -4.52 12.71 -25.00
CA SER A 638 -4.21 14.03 -25.57
C SER A 638 -3.46 14.89 -24.56
N LEU A 639 -2.39 15.55 -25.01
CA LEU A 639 -1.64 16.51 -24.18
C LEU A 639 -2.44 17.80 -23.88
N LYS A 640 -3.58 17.97 -24.52
CA LYS A 640 -4.44 19.16 -24.41
C LYS A 640 -5.68 18.93 -23.52
N SER A 641 -6.03 17.69 -23.23
CA SER A 641 -7.23 17.35 -22.45
C SER A 641 -7.09 16.01 -21.74
N LEU A 642 -7.48 15.97 -20.45
CA LEU A 642 -7.50 14.76 -19.63
C LEU A 642 -8.80 13.95 -19.74
N GLN A 643 -9.73 14.35 -20.62
CA GLN A 643 -11.05 13.73 -20.74
C GLN A 643 -10.99 12.23 -21.11
N PHE A 644 -10.02 11.84 -21.94
CA PHE A 644 -9.80 10.43 -22.32
C PHE A 644 -9.63 9.52 -21.09
N TRP A 645 -8.80 9.92 -20.12
CA TRP A 645 -8.56 9.14 -18.91
C TRP A 645 -9.80 9.02 -18.03
N HIS A 646 -10.64 10.06 -18.02
CA HIS A 646 -11.91 10.01 -17.29
C HIS A 646 -12.85 8.95 -17.87
N GLN A 647 -12.98 8.93 -19.19
CA GLN A 647 -13.82 7.96 -19.91
C GLN A 647 -13.27 6.53 -19.76
N LEU A 648 -11.95 6.35 -19.91
CA LEU A 648 -11.32 5.04 -19.81
C LEU A 648 -11.53 4.43 -18.42
N MET A 649 -11.27 5.18 -17.34
CA MET A 649 -11.43 4.68 -15.98
C MET A 649 -12.87 4.29 -15.64
N TYR A 650 -13.86 5.02 -16.18
CA TYR A 650 -15.25 4.63 -16.06
C TYR A 650 -15.50 3.26 -16.69
N LEU A 651 -15.08 3.06 -17.95
CA LEU A 651 -15.22 1.78 -18.65
C LEU A 651 -14.50 0.64 -17.93
N LEU A 652 -13.30 0.88 -17.41
CA LEU A 652 -12.55 -0.11 -16.62
C LEU A 652 -13.30 -0.49 -15.35
N THR A 653 -13.95 0.46 -14.69
CA THR A 653 -14.77 0.19 -13.49
C THR A 653 -15.96 -0.70 -13.84
N CYS A 654 -16.63 -0.46 -14.98
CA CYS A 654 -17.71 -1.33 -15.48
C CYS A 654 -17.22 -2.77 -15.71
N ILE A 655 -16.07 -2.95 -16.36
CA ILE A 655 -15.46 -4.27 -16.61
C ILE A 655 -15.16 -5.01 -15.30
N ILE A 656 -14.54 -4.33 -14.33
CA ILE A 656 -14.23 -4.92 -13.02
C ILE A 656 -15.51 -5.35 -12.30
N SER A 657 -16.55 -4.51 -12.34
CA SER A 657 -17.86 -4.82 -11.75
C SER A 657 -18.46 -6.07 -12.40
N GLU A 658 -18.42 -6.16 -13.72
CA GLU A 658 -18.92 -7.33 -14.45
C GLU A 658 -18.15 -8.62 -14.14
N ASP A 659 -16.81 -8.56 -14.06
CA ASP A 659 -15.99 -9.72 -13.67
C ASP A 659 -16.27 -10.18 -12.25
N ARG A 660 -16.50 -9.23 -11.34
CA ARG A 660 -16.81 -9.51 -9.94
C ARG A 660 -18.19 -10.10 -9.76
N GLU A 661 -19.21 -9.57 -10.44
CA GLU A 661 -20.60 -9.94 -10.22
C GLU A 661 -21.06 -11.12 -11.08
N ARG A 662 -20.53 -11.29 -12.30
CA ARG A 662 -20.99 -12.33 -13.23
C ARG A 662 -19.98 -13.46 -13.36
N TYR A 663 -18.77 -13.16 -13.86
CA TYR A 663 -17.79 -14.21 -14.18
C TYR A 663 -17.21 -14.91 -12.94
N SER A 664 -17.03 -14.19 -11.82
CA SER A 664 -16.54 -14.80 -10.57
C SER A 664 -17.51 -15.81 -9.97
N LEU A 665 -18.83 -15.64 -10.17
CA LEU A 665 -19.84 -16.59 -9.69
C LEU A 665 -19.83 -17.89 -10.50
N VAL A 666 -19.54 -17.78 -11.79
CA VAL A 666 -19.52 -18.92 -12.73
C VAL A 666 -18.22 -19.71 -12.61
N LEU A 667 -17.08 -19.01 -12.53
CA LEU A 667 -15.74 -19.59 -12.38
C LEU A 667 -15.38 -19.83 -10.91
N ASN A 668 -16.23 -20.57 -10.21
CA ASN A 668 -16.12 -20.86 -8.78
C ASN A 668 -15.44 -22.20 -8.45
N GLN A 669 -14.81 -22.86 -9.42
CA GLN A 669 -14.14 -24.16 -9.23
C GLN A 669 -12.95 -24.07 -8.24
N PHE A 670 -12.32 -22.90 -8.12
CA PHE A 670 -11.12 -22.68 -7.31
C PHE A 670 -11.25 -21.45 -6.40
N PRO A 671 -12.19 -21.41 -5.45
CA PRO A 671 -12.56 -20.18 -4.74
C PRO A 671 -11.42 -19.59 -3.89
N SER A 672 -10.47 -20.42 -3.43
CA SER A 672 -9.29 -19.96 -2.67
C SER A 672 -8.13 -19.46 -3.54
N GLU A 673 -8.11 -19.80 -4.83
CA GLU A 673 -6.96 -19.56 -5.72
C GLU A 673 -7.29 -18.66 -6.92
N LEU A 674 -8.56 -18.63 -7.33
CA LEU A 674 -9.07 -17.92 -8.50
C LEU A 674 -10.27 -17.06 -8.09
N ASN A 675 -10.07 -15.75 -8.10
CA ASN A 675 -11.16 -14.78 -8.05
C ASN A 675 -11.01 -13.86 -9.25
N VAL A 676 -11.91 -14.01 -10.23
CA VAL A 676 -11.82 -13.31 -11.52
C VAL A 676 -11.89 -11.79 -11.32
N GLY A 677 -12.75 -11.32 -10.41
CA GLY A 677 -12.84 -9.90 -10.06
C GLY A 677 -11.53 -9.32 -9.50
N HIS A 678 -10.86 -10.03 -8.59
CA HIS A 678 -9.57 -9.58 -8.05
C HIS A 678 -8.46 -9.60 -9.11
N ILE A 679 -8.41 -10.64 -9.95
CA ILE A 679 -7.44 -10.75 -11.05
C ILE A 679 -7.66 -9.63 -12.08
N SER A 680 -8.92 -9.30 -12.34
CA SER A 680 -9.32 -8.20 -13.23
C SER A 680 -8.87 -6.86 -12.71
N ALA A 681 -9.19 -6.54 -11.46
CA ALA A 681 -8.76 -5.31 -10.83
C ALA A 681 -7.23 -5.15 -10.80
N ASP A 682 -6.49 -6.20 -10.43
CA ASP A 682 -5.01 -6.18 -10.41
C ASP A 682 -4.41 -5.98 -11.81
N THR A 683 -4.89 -6.74 -12.81
CA THR A 683 -4.33 -6.69 -14.17
C THR A 683 -4.64 -5.36 -14.85
N LEU A 684 -5.87 -4.86 -14.72
CA LEU A 684 -6.28 -3.57 -15.28
C LEU A 684 -5.57 -2.41 -14.59
N TRP A 685 -5.39 -2.47 -13.26
CA TRP A 685 -4.62 -1.46 -12.54
C TRP A 685 -3.17 -1.41 -13.01
N LYS A 686 -2.51 -2.56 -13.17
CA LYS A 686 -1.12 -2.62 -13.66
C LYS A 686 -0.97 -2.00 -15.05
N LEU A 687 -1.87 -2.30 -15.98
CA LEU A 687 -1.85 -1.71 -17.31
C LEU A 687 -2.13 -0.21 -17.29
N LEU A 688 -3.21 0.20 -16.61
CA LEU A 688 -3.58 1.61 -16.43
C LEU A 688 -2.44 2.41 -15.78
N SER A 689 -1.77 1.82 -14.77
CA SER A 689 -0.70 2.50 -14.03
C SER A 689 0.51 2.83 -14.91
N VAL A 690 0.87 1.95 -15.85
CA VAL A 690 1.99 2.18 -16.77
C VAL A 690 1.63 3.30 -17.73
N ASP A 691 0.51 3.19 -18.43
CA ASP A 691 0.12 4.17 -19.45
C ASP A 691 -0.17 5.56 -18.85
N LEU A 692 -0.82 5.60 -17.69
CA LEU A 692 -1.12 6.86 -17.01
C LEU A 692 0.14 7.52 -16.44
N LYS A 693 1.07 6.73 -15.89
CA LYS A 693 2.35 7.25 -15.40
C LYS A 693 3.16 7.88 -16.53
N ASP A 694 3.32 7.16 -17.64
CA ASP A 694 4.08 7.64 -18.80
C ASP A 694 3.47 8.94 -19.35
N HIS A 695 2.14 9.02 -19.42
CA HIS A 695 1.44 10.22 -19.86
C HIS A 695 1.61 11.40 -18.89
N LEU A 696 1.51 11.17 -17.58
CA LEU A 696 1.73 12.22 -16.57
C LEU A 696 3.19 12.69 -16.56
N GLU A 697 4.16 11.81 -16.79
CA GLU A 697 5.56 12.19 -16.95
C GLU A 697 5.79 13.08 -18.18
N GLU A 698 5.09 12.81 -19.29
CA GLU A 698 5.12 13.66 -20.49
C GLU A 698 4.53 15.05 -20.21
N HIS A 699 3.40 15.13 -19.52
CA HIS A 699 2.81 16.39 -19.06
C HIS A 699 3.72 17.15 -18.09
N ALA A 700 4.45 16.44 -17.21
CA ALA A 700 5.37 17.05 -16.26
C ALA A 700 6.60 17.67 -16.94
N ARG A 701 7.05 17.11 -18.07
CA ARG A 701 8.16 17.67 -18.89
C ARG A 701 7.80 19.00 -19.55
N ILE A 702 6.52 19.25 -19.81
CA ILE A 702 6.07 20.53 -20.37
C ILE A 702 6.18 21.60 -19.26
N PRO A 703 6.86 22.74 -19.53
CA PRO A 703 6.93 23.84 -18.57
C PRO A 703 5.53 24.33 -18.16
N PRO A 704 5.30 24.74 -16.90
CA PRO A 704 3.97 25.14 -16.41
C PRO A 704 3.31 26.22 -17.28
N GLU A 705 4.09 27.20 -17.74
CA GLU A 705 3.65 28.32 -18.59
C GLU A 705 3.12 27.90 -19.97
N ARG A 706 3.46 26.69 -20.44
CA ARG A 706 3.08 26.16 -21.75
C ARG A 706 2.05 25.04 -21.66
N ARG A 707 1.59 24.66 -20.47
CA ARG A 707 0.53 23.66 -20.31
C ARG A 707 -0.83 24.27 -20.63
N GLU A 708 -1.58 23.62 -21.52
CA GLU A 708 -2.95 24.03 -21.87
C GLU A 708 -4.00 23.55 -20.83
N VAL A 709 -3.68 22.50 -20.05
CA VAL A 709 -4.58 21.91 -19.04
C VAL A 709 -4.42 22.60 -17.69
N LYS A 710 -5.54 22.90 -17.01
CA LYS A 710 -5.56 23.58 -15.70
C LYS A 710 -5.11 22.64 -14.58
N SER A 711 -4.46 23.19 -13.55
CA SER A 711 -4.07 22.46 -12.33
C SER A 711 -5.25 21.72 -11.67
N ALA A 712 -6.44 22.33 -11.67
CA ALA A 712 -7.68 21.75 -11.17
C ALA A 712 -8.08 20.44 -11.88
N ASP A 713 -7.82 20.31 -13.18
CA ASP A 713 -8.15 19.10 -13.94
C ASP A 713 -7.23 17.93 -13.54
N TYR A 714 -5.96 18.20 -13.24
CA TYR A 714 -5.05 17.17 -12.70
C TYR A 714 -5.44 16.76 -11.27
N MET A 715 -5.92 17.71 -10.45
CA MET A 715 -6.45 17.39 -9.11
C MET A 715 -7.68 16.48 -9.21
N ASN A 716 -8.60 16.77 -10.13
CA ASN A 716 -9.77 15.93 -10.40
C ASN A 716 -9.37 14.53 -10.87
N LEU A 717 -8.39 14.43 -11.77
CA LEU A 717 -7.85 13.15 -12.22
C LEU A 717 -7.21 12.37 -11.05
N HIS A 718 -6.47 13.04 -10.17
CA HIS A 718 -5.88 12.43 -8.98
C HIS A 718 -6.96 11.85 -8.05
N PHE A 719 -8.04 12.59 -7.78
CA PHE A 719 -9.18 12.08 -6.99
C PHE A 719 -9.86 10.88 -7.64
N MET A 720 -9.98 10.88 -8.97
CA MET A 720 -10.54 9.74 -9.69
C MET A 720 -9.66 8.50 -9.58
N VAL A 721 -8.34 8.65 -9.77
CA VAL A 721 -7.35 7.55 -9.65
C VAL A 721 -7.37 6.96 -8.26
N LYS A 722 -7.41 7.83 -7.24
CA LYS A 722 -7.60 7.42 -5.85
C LYS A 722 -8.88 6.60 -5.68
N ARG A 723 -10.03 7.11 -6.15
CA ARG A 723 -11.32 6.42 -6.03
C ARG A 723 -11.28 5.05 -6.70
N PHE A 724 -10.68 4.95 -7.88
CA PHE A 724 -10.50 3.68 -8.60
C PHE A 724 -9.63 2.71 -7.80
N TYR A 725 -8.50 3.17 -7.26
CA TYR A 725 -7.60 2.35 -6.45
C TYR A 725 -8.27 1.86 -5.15
N ASP A 726 -8.92 2.76 -4.41
CA ASP A 726 -9.62 2.45 -3.16
C ASP A 726 -10.78 1.45 -3.38
N THR A 727 -11.53 1.60 -4.49
CA THR A 727 -12.70 0.77 -4.77
C THR A 727 -12.33 -0.60 -5.36
N SER A 728 -11.31 -0.66 -6.19
CA SER A 728 -11.00 -1.87 -6.98
C SER A 728 -9.78 -2.63 -6.48
N VAL A 729 -8.72 -1.94 -6.05
CA VAL A 729 -7.39 -2.54 -5.82
C VAL A 729 -7.12 -2.76 -4.34
N LYS A 730 -7.49 -1.81 -3.47
CA LYS A 730 -7.25 -1.87 -2.01
C LYS A 730 -7.94 -3.05 -1.31
N ILE A 731 -8.97 -3.61 -1.94
CA ILE A 731 -9.70 -4.79 -1.46
C ILE A 731 -8.86 -6.07 -1.64
N ILE A 732 -7.88 -6.07 -2.54
CA ILE A 732 -7.05 -7.23 -2.85
C ILE A 732 -6.07 -7.50 -1.69
N PRO A 733 -6.03 -8.73 -1.11
CA PRO A 733 -5.17 -9.06 0.03
C PRO A 733 -3.69 -8.77 -0.20
N GLU A 734 -3.19 -9.02 -1.42
CA GLU A 734 -1.80 -8.81 -1.83
C GLU A 734 -1.42 -7.31 -1.87
N ALA A 735 -2.39 -6.42 -2.09
CA ALA A 735 -2.18 -4.97 -2.18
C ALA A 735 -2.31 -4.24 -0.84
N LYS A 736 -2.85 -4.89 0.20
CA LYS A 736 -3.23 -4.24 1.47
C LYS A 736 -2.05 -3.66 2.27
N ASN A 737 -0.83 -4.17 2.05
CA ASN A 737 0.38 -3.76 2.77
C ASN A 737 1.39 -3.00 1.89
N ILE A 738 1.03 -2.67 0.65
CA ILE A 738 1.92 -1.99 -0.29
C ILE A 738 1.51 -0.53 -0.38
N VAL A 739 2.46 0.39 -0.18
CA VAL A 739 2.23 1.83 -0.36
C VAL A 739 1.97 2.10 -1.86
N PRO A 740 0.84 2.70 -2.24
CA PRO A 740 0.52 2.98 -3.64
C PRO A 740 1.53 3.95 -4.26
N GLU A 741 1.97 3.68 -5.49
CA GLU A 741 2.93 4.55 -6.19
C GLU A 741 2.26 5.77 -6.85
N TYR A 742 0.96 5.67 -7.17
CA TYR A 742 0.23 6.69 -7.94
C TYR A 742 0.31 8.13 -7.38
N PRO A 743 0.36 8.38 -6.05
CA PRO A 743 0.49 9.74 -5.54
C PRO A 743 1.75 10.48 -6.03
N LYS A 744 2.83 9.74 -6.31
CA LYS A 744 4.09 10.30 -6.81
C LYS A 744 3.97 10.84 -8.22
N TRP A 745 3.13 10.22 -9.06
CA TRP A 745 2.92 10.68 -10.45
C TRP A 745 2.23 12.05 -10.48
N PHE A 746 1.42 12.36 -9.45
CA PHE A 746 0.70 13.63 -9.33
C PHE A 746 1.48 14.72 -8.60
N GLU A 747 2.62 14.40 -7.98
CA GLU A 747 3.46 15.34 -7.21
C GLU A 747 3.71 16.69 -7.91
N PRO A 748 4.19 16.75 -9.18
CA PRO A 748 4.48 18.03 -9.83
C PRO A 748 3.24 18.88 -10.08
N PHE A 749 2.06 18.26 -10.25
CA PHE A 749 0.81 18.97 -10.53
C PHE A 749 0.16 19.50 -9.25
N VAL A 750 0.26 18.75 -8.14
CA VAL A 750 -0.16 19.24 -6.83
C VAL A 750 0.73 20.40 -6.39
N MET A 751 2.05 20.32 -6.64
CA MET A 751 2.96 21.44 -6.36
C MET A 751 2.64 22.68 -7.21
N GLN A 752 2.30 22.51 -8.48
CA GLN A 752 1.81 23.61 -9.32
C GLN A 752 0.53 24.22 -8.74
N TRP A 753 -0.45 23.39 -8.37
CA TRP A 753 -1.70 23.85 -7.76
C TRP A 753 -1.45 24.63 -6.47
N LEU A 754 -0.52 24.18 -5.61
CA LEU A 754 -0.12 24.90 -4.41
C LEU A 754 0.53 26.26 -4.71
N ASN A 755 1.32 26.36 -5.79
CA ASN A 755 1.88 27.65 -6.22
C ASN A 755 0.77 28.61 -6.67
N GLU A 756 -0.17 28.17 -7.50
CA GLU A 756 -1.31 28.97 -7.94
C GLU A 756 -2.21 29.37 -6.75
N ASN A 757 -2.28 28.51 -5.72
CA ASN A 757 -3.00 28.78 -4.50
C ASN A 757 -2.34 29.86 -3.63
N ASP A 758 -1.02 30.09 -3.71
CA ASP A 758 -0.34 31.16 -2.97
C ASP A 758 -0.86 32.53 -3.42
N ASP A 759 -0.87 32.75 -4.73
CA ASP A 759 -1.34 34.01 -5.32
C ASP A 759 -2.81 34.25 -4.99
N MET A 760 -3.64 33.20 -5.13
CA MET A 760 -5.06 33.24 -4.76
C MET A 760 -5.26 33.58 -3.28
N SER A 761 -4.46 32.98 -2.39
CA SER A 761 -4.56 33.21 -0.94
C SER A 761 -4.11 34.63 -0.55
N MET A 762 -3.10 35.17 -1.23
CA MET A 762 -2.63 36.54 -1.04
C MET A 762 -3.65 37.58 -1.56
N GLU A 763 -4.27 37.33 -2.72
CA GLU A 763 -5.34 38.19 -3.23
C GLU A 763 -6.56 38.17 -2.28
N TYR A 764 -6.95 37.00 -1.81
CA TYR A 764 -8.04 36.85 -0.83
C TYR A 764 -7.76 37.59 0.47
N LEU A 765 -6.52 37.50 0.98
CA LEU A 765 -6.05 38.25 2.14
C LEU A 765 -6.21 39.75 1.94
N HIS A 766 -5.74 40.29 0.81
CA HIS A 766 -5.82 41.72 0.52
C HIS A 766 -7.28 42.20 0.45
N ASN A 767 -8.15 41.43 -0.21
CA ASN A 767 -9.58 41.74 -0.32
C ASN A 767 -10.29 41.69 1.04
N ALA A 768 -9.98 40.69 1.88
CA ALA A 768 -10.55 40.56 3.22
C ALA A 768 -10.15 41.73 4.13
N LEU A 769 -8.87 42.12 4.11
CA LEU A 769 -8.35 43.26 4.88
C LEU A 769 -8.92 44.59 4.42
N GLU A 770 -9.03 44.81 3.10
CA GLU A 770 -9.57 46.06 2.57
C GLU A 770 -11.05 46.23 2.90
N LYS A 771 -11.83 45.14 2.84
CA LYS A 771 -13.24 45.12 3.27
C LYS A 771 -13.37 45.46 4.76
N ASP A 772 -12.52 44.88 5.60
CA ASP A 772 -12.52 45.13 7.05
C ASP A 772 -12.11 46.58 7.38
N ARG A 773 -11.12 47.10 6.66
CA ARG A 773 -10.70 48.51 6.74
C ARG A 773 -11.84 49.47 6.40
N GLN A 774 -12.63 49.19 5.36
CA GLN A 774 -13.80 50.00 4.99
C GLN A 774 -14.89 49.98 6.07
N THR A 775 -15.02 48.88 6.81
CA THR A 775 -15.97 48.79 7.94
C THR A 775 -15.45 49.40 9.23
N GLY A 776 -14.18 49.84 9.27
CA GLY A 776 -13.55 50.44 10.44
C GLY A 776 -13.12 49.45 11.51
N PHE A 777 -12.78 48.21 11.13
CA PHE A 777 -12.34 47.14 12.04
C PHE A 777 -13.32 46.90 13.19
N GLN A 778 -14.55 46.52 12.86
CA GLN A 778 -15.55 46.20 13.88
C GLN A 778 -15.27 44.83 14.51
N GLN A 779 -15.44 44.74 15.83
CA GLN A 779 -15.39 43.46 16.54
C GLN A 779 -16.55 42.57 16.08
N THR A 780 -16.30 41.27 15.90
CA THR A 780 -17.28 40.35 15.33
C THR A 780 -18.48 40.12 16.25
N SER A 781 -18.26 40.14 17.56
CA SER A 781 -19.33 40.08 18.58
C SER A 781 -18.83 40.63 19.92
N GLU A 782 -19.69 40.74 20.93
CA GLU A 782 -19.27 41.13 22.29
C GLU A 782 -18.26 40.16 22.93
N HIS A 783 -18.25 38.90 22.49
CA HIS A 783 -17.32 37.87 22.99
C HIS A 783 -16.13 37.63 22.05
N CYS A 784 -16.17 38.15 20.82
CA CYS A 784 -15.11 38.02 19.82
C CYS A 784 -14.46 39.39 19.58
N LEU A 785 -13.37 39.65 20.29
CA LEU A 785 -12.68 40.95 20.32
C LEU A 785 -11.81 41.23 19.08
N PHE A 786 -11.84 40.34 18.08
CA PHE A 786 -11.16 40.48 16.79
C PHE A 786 -12.17 40.75 15.67
N SER A 787 -11.69 41.29 14.54
CA SER A 787 -12.50 41.64 13.38
C SER A 787 -12.64 40.51 12.36
N SER A 788 -13.53 40.68 11.38
CA SER A 788 -13.93 39.62 10.45
C SER A 788 -12.82 39.12 9.52
N SER A 789 -11.84 39.96 9.18
CA SER A 789 -10.76 39.58 8.25
C SER A 789 -9.93 38.38 8.73
N VAL A 790 -9.77 38.20 10.04
CA VAL A 790 -9.04 37.04 10.60
C VAL A 790 -9.79 35.73 10.29
N VAL A 791 -11.12 35.75 10.38
CA VAL A 791 -11.96 34.58 10.11
C VAL A 791 -11.93 34.23 8.63
N ASP A 792 -12.03 35.24 7.77
CA ASP A 792 -12.02 35.06 6.31
C ASP A 792 -10.69 34.41 5.84
N VAL A 793 -9.55 34.90 6.33
CA VAL A 793 -8.22 34.37 5.99
C VAL A 793 -8.05 32.92 6.44
N PHE A 794 -8.43 32.59 7.68
CA PHE A 794 -8.32 31.21 8.16
C PHE A 794 -9.36 30.27 7.55
N THR A 795 -10.50 30.78 7.11
CA THR A 795 -11.48 29.98 6.35
C THR A 795 -10.86 29.52 5.03
N GLN A 796 -10.22 30.43 4.29
CA GLN A 796 -9.52 30.09 3.06
C GLN A 796 -8.38 29.09 3.29
N LEU A 797 -7.49 29.34 4.27
CA LEU A 797 -6.38 28.41 4.57
C LEU A 797 -6.88 27.02 4.98
N ASN A 798 -7.96 26.94 5.76
CA ASN A 798 -8.57 25.66 6.14
C ASN A 798 -9.20 24.93 4.95
N GLN A 799 -9.79 25.66 3.99
CA GLN A 799 -10.30 25.05 2.74
C GLN A 799 -9.16 24.45 1.91
N CYS A 800 -8.05 25.18 1.74
CA CYS A 800 -6.86 24.68 1.05
C CYS A 800 -6.32 23.41 1.72
N HIS A 801 -6.16 23.42 3.06
CA HIS A 801 -5.75 22.25 3.83
C HIS A 801 -6.74 21.08 3.68
N GLY A 802 -8.05 21.37 3.68
CA GLY A 802 -9.10 20.37 3.47
C GLY A 802 -8.96 19.62 2.15
N ILE A 803 -8.60 20.31 1.06
CA ILE A 803 -8.35 19.69 -0.24
C ILE A 803 -7.15 18.74 -0.16
N ILE A 804 -6.03 19.17 0.43
CA ILE A 804 -4.83 18.33 0.61
C ILE A 804 -5.15 17.09 1.44
N LYS A 805 -5.93 17.26 2.53
CA LYS A 805 -6.34 16.15 3.39
C LYS A 805 -7.27 15.15 2.69
N THR A 806 -8.15 15.63 1.81
CA THR A 806 -9.08 14.79 1.05
C THR A 806 -8.36 13.87 0.06
N LEU A 807 -7.12 14.21 -0.34
CA LEU A 807 -6.28 13.33 -1.14
C LEU A 807 -5.90 12.02 -0.41
N ASP A 808 -6.00 11.98 0.94
CA ASP A 808 -5.80 10.80 1.81
C ASP A 808 -4.63 9.92 1.34
N LEU A 809 -3.47 10.57 1.28
CA LEU A 809 -2.23 10.02 0.73
C LEU A 809 -1.67 8.99 1.73
N HIS A 810 -1.38 7.78 1.27
CA HIS A 810 -0.82 6.73 2.13
C HIS A 810 0.72 6.77 2.21
N ASP A 811 1.37 7.60 1.38
CA ASP A 811 2.82 7.80 1.41
C ASP A 811 3.18 9.00 2.33
N PRO A 812 3.78 8.74 3.50
CA PRO A 812 4.13 9.80 4.45
C PRO A 812 5.18 10.78 3.89
N LEU A 813 6.01 10.36 2.93
CA LEU A 813 7.01 11.24 2.32
C LEU A 813 6.36 12.30 1.42
N VAL A 814 5.35 11.91 0.65
CA VAL A 814 4.61 12.85 -0.22
C VAL A 814 3.80 13.82 0.62
N ILE A 815 3.16 13.34 1.70
CA ILE A 815 2.46 14.21 2.66
C ILE A 815 3.41 15.24 3.26
N ALA A 816 4.59 14.82 3.74
CA ALA A 816 5.56 15.73 4.33
C ALA A 816 5.98 16.83 3.34
N LYS A 817 6.20 16.48 2.05
CA LYS A 817 6.51 17.46 1.01
C LYS A 817 5.38 18.47 0.79
N TYR A 818 4.12 18.02 0.73
CA TYR A 818 2.98 18.92 0.55
C TYR A 818 2.77 19.82 1.78
N MET A 819 2.91 19.28 2.99
CA MET A 819 2.79 20.05 4.23
C MET A 819 3.90 21.10 4.34
N LYS A 820 5.14 20.74 3.99
CA LYS A 820 6.26 21.68 3.91
C LYS A 820 6.04 22.79 2.88
N ARG A 821 5.46 22.47 1.73
CA ARG A 821 5.13 23.49 0.73
C ARG A 821 4.00 24.40 1.20
N PHE A 822 2.99 23.84 1.84
CA PHE A 822 1.84 24.58 2.36
C PHE A 822 2.21 25.45 3.57
N SER A 823 3.17 25.05 4.41
CA SER A 823 3.66 25.89 5.50
C SER A 823 4.31 27.19 5.01
N ILE A 824 4.92 27.18 3.82
CA ILE A 824 5.43 28.40 3.18
C ILE A 824 4.27 29.33 2.82
N THR A 825 3.18 28.81 2.25
CA THR A 825 1.96 29.56 1.94
C THR A 825 1.38 30.21 3.21
N ILE A 826 1.22 29.41 4.28
CA ILE A 826 0.73 29.90 5.58
C ILE A 826 1.63 31.04 6.09
N SER A 827 2.96 30.85 6.04
CA SER A 827 3.91 31.86 6.49
C SER A 827 3.80 33.15 5.68
N GLN A 828 3.68 33.06 4.36
CA GLN A 828 3.55 34.24 3.51
C GLN A 828 2.25 35.00 3.77
N VAL A 829 1.12 34.31 3.87
CA VAL A 829 -0.20 34.91 4.11
C VAL A 829 -0.25 35.57 5.50
N LEU A 830 0.19 34.88 6.55
CA LEU A 830 0.11 35.41 7.92
C LEU A 830 1.10 36.57 8.16
N LEU A 831 2.31 36.51 7.59
CA LEU A 831 3.24 37.65 7.63
C LEU A 831 2.77 38.80 6.76
N GLY A 832 2.13 38.52 5.62
CA GLY A 832 1.46 39.51 4.79
C GLY A 832 0.38 40.25 5.57
N TYR A 833 -0.47 39.53 6.31
CA TYR A 833 -1.46 40.10 7.21
C TYR A 833 -0.78 40.96 8.29
N ALA A 834 0.20 40.42 9.00
CA ALA A 834 0.90 41.12 10.07
C ALA A 834 1.56 42.44 9.60
N ASN A 835 2.17 42.44 8.41
CA ASN A 835 2.76 43.62 7.81
C ASN A 835 1.71 44.65 7.39
N ALA A 836 0.56 44.22 6.87
CA ALA A 836 -0.55 45.12 6.55
C ALA A 836 -1.13 45.79 7.81
N ILE A 837 -1.26 45.02 8.90
CA ILE A 837 -1.69 45.54 10.21
C ILE A 837 -0.69 46.54 10.76
N ARG A 838 0.63 46.27 10.71
CA ARG A 838 1.68 47.22 11.12
C ARG A 838 1.52 48.58 10.43
N ARG A 839 1.39 48.59 9.10
CA ARG A 839 1.18 49.83 8.33
C ARG A 839 -0.09 50.55 8.74
N THR A 840 -1.18 49.80 8.97
CA THR A 840 -2.46 50.39 9.40
C THR A 840 -2.37 50.96 10.81
N PHE A 841 -1.62 50.31 11.70
CA PHE A 841 -1.42 50.70 13.09
C PHE A 841 -0.71 52.05 13.21
N GLU A 842 0.32 52.29 12.39
CA GLU A 842 1.03 53.58 12.34
C GLU A 842 0.11 54.74 11.95
N HIS A 843 -0.85 54.50 11.03
CA HIS A 843 -1.80 55.51 10.57
C HIS A 843 -3.00 55.70 11.52
N ALA A 844 -3.27 54.73 12.39
CA ALA A 844 -4.38 54.76 13.33
C ALA A 844 -4.08 55.54 14.64
N GLY A 845 -2.91 56.20 14.72
CA GLY A 845 -2.23 56.77 15.90
C GLY A 845 -2.99 57.76 16.81
N GLY A 846 -4.16 57.35 17.29
CA GLY A 846 -5.04 58.09 18.19
C GLY A 846 -6.38 57.40 18.47
N GLN A 847 -6.71 56.29 17.82
CA GLN A 847 -7.95 55.53 18.03
C GLN A 847 -7.71 54.26 18.84
N ASP A 848 -7.84 54.36 20.16
CA ASP A 848 -7.53 53.26 21.11
C ASP A 848 -8.32 51.97 20.85
N ARG A 849 -9.58 52.11 20.41
CA ARG A 849 -10.45 50.97 20.09
C ARG A 849 -9.91 50.18 18.90
N ILE A 850 -9.55 50.85 17.81
CA ILE A 850 -9.02 50.19 16.62
C ILE A 850 -7.67 49.55 16.93
N CYS A 851 -6.78 50.25 17.63
CA CYS A 851 -5.48 49.69 18.03
C CYS A 851 -5.64 48.41 18.86
N SER A 852 -6.62 48.38 19.78
CA SER A 852 -6.94 47.19 20.58
C SER A 852 -7.40 46.02 19.72
N ILE A 853 -8.30 46.25 18.76
CA ILE A 853 -8.82 45.23 17.85
C ILE A 853 -7.70 44.71 16.93
N LEU A 854 -6.85 45.57 16.39
CA LEU A 854 -5.71 45.16 15.56
C LEU A 854 -4.72 44.26 16.32
N MET A 855 -4.44 44.56 17.59
CA MET A 855 -3.62 43.68 18.44
C MET A 855 -4.31 42.34 18.73
N ASN A 856 -5.63 42.36 18.97
CA ASN A 856 -6.41 41.13 19.12
C ASN A 856 -6.41 40.29 17.84
N ASN A 857 -6.43 40.91 16.65
CA ASN A 857 -6.35 40.19 15.38
C ASN A 857 -5.04 39.42 15.26
N ILE A 858 -3.89 40.06 15.55
CA ILE A 858 -2.57 39.39 15.54
C ILE A 858 -2.52 38.25 16.57
N GLN A 859 -3.10 38.45 17.74
CA GLN A 859 -3.19 37.39 18.74
C GLN A 859 -4.09 36.23 18.26
N GLN A 860 -5.20 36.52 17.59
CA GLN A 860 -6.07 35.50 17.02
C GLN A 860 -5.38 34.74 15.88
N LEU A 861 -4.53 35.38 15.08
CA LEU A 861 -3.68 34.67 14.10
C LEU A 861 -2.82 33.61 14.78
N ARG A 862 -2.21 33.95 15.93
CA ARG A 862 -1.35 33.02 16.69
C ARG A 862 -2.13 31.82 17.23
N LEU A 863 -3.35 32.03 17.74
CA LEU A 863 -4.20 30.95 18.24
C LEU A 863 -4.70 30.04 17.12
N ASN A 864 -5.15 30.64 16.01
CA ASN A 864 -5.62 29.86 14.86
C ASN A 864 -4.48 29.13 14.14
N LEU A 865 -3.26 29.68 14.15
CA LEU A 865 -2.07 29.00 13.64
C LEU A 865 -1.73 27.74 14.47
N GLU A 866 -1.86 27.79 15.80
CA GLU A 866 -1.71 26.60 16.65
C GLU A 866 -2.76 25.54 16.33
N GLN A 867 -4.02 25.94 16.10
CA GLN A 867 -5.07 25.01 15.67
C GLN A 867 -4.78 24.40 14.31
N LEU A 868 -4.31 25.20 13.34
CA LEU A 868 -3.95 24.71 12.01
C LEU A 868 -2.73 23.76 12.05
N TYR A 869 -1.74 24.05 12.91
CA TYR A 869 -0.60 23.18 13.15
C TYR A 869 -1.02 21.78 13.65
N GLU A 870 -1.95 21.72 14.61
CA GLU A 870 -2.50 20.45 15.08
C GLU A 870 -3.29 19.73 13.97
N LEU A 871 -4.08 20.46 13.17
CA LEU A 871 -4.81 19.90 12.03
C LEU A 871 -3.91 19.31 10.94
N MET A 872 -2.73 19.91 10.72
CA MET A 872 -1.72 19.44 9.75
C MET A 872 -0.97 18.19 10.22
N GLY A 873 -1.10 17.80 11.49
CA GLY A 873 -0.48 16.58 12.05
C GLY A 873 0.37 16.80 13.29
N GLY A 874 0.56 18.05 13.72
CA GLY A 874 1.26 18.41 14.96
C GLY A 874 2.61 17.70 15.13
N ALA A 875 2.70 16.79 16.11
CA ALA A 875 3.90 16.01 16.38
C ALA A 875 4.35 15.08 15.24
N GLN A 876 3.46 14.73 14.30
CA GLN A 876 3.76 13.83 13.17
C GLN A 876 4.37 14.57 11.96
N LEU A 877 4.40 15.91 11.97
CA LEU A 877 5.03 16.72 10.92
C LEU A 877 6.56 16.53 10.88
N ASP A 878 7.18 16.80 9.74
CA ASP A 878 8.63 16.82 9.62
C ASP A 878 9.25 17.97 10.44
N ASP A 879 10.49 17.78 10.89
CA ASP A 879 11.15 18.73 11.80
C ASP A 879 11.41 20.09 11.15
N GLU A 880 11.59 20.14 9.83
CA GLU A 880 11.77 21.39 9.09
C GLU A 880 10.46 22.21 9.05
N THR A 881 9.33 21.58 8.72
CA THR A 881 7.99 22.20 8.77
C THR A 881 7.64 22.66 10.18
N LYS A 882 7.92 21.83 11.20
CA LYS A 882 7.72 22.22 12.61
C LYS A 882 8.52 23.46 12.97
N THR A 883 9.81 23.48 12.59
CA THR A 883 10.68 24.62 12.86
C THR A 883 10.15 25.88 12.18
N MET A 884 9.74 25.80 10.92
CA MET A 884 9.17 26.92 10.17
C MET A 884 7.90 27.49 10.81
N LEU A 885 6.95 26.64 11.23
CA LEU A 885 5.71 27.09 11.87
C LEU A 885 5.95 27.64 13.28
N ASN A 886 6.91 27.09 14.03
CA ASN A 886 7.33 27.64 15.32
C ASN A 886 8.03 28.99 15.17
N ASP A 887 8.88 29.15 14.15
CA ASP A 887 9.51 30.43 13.82
C ASP A 887 8.48 31.47 13.42
N LEU A 888 7.45 31.07 12.65
CA LEU A 888 6.32 31.94 12.32
C LEU A 888 5.53 32.36 13.57
N GLN A 889 5.26 31.42 14.48
CA GLN A 889 4.59 31.71 15.76
C GLN A 889 5.38 32.71 16.61
N LYS A 890 6.71 32.61 16.58
CA LYS A 890 7.62 33.56 17.22
C LYS A 890 7.59 34.92 16.52
N GLN A 891 7.68 34.98 15.19
CA GLN A 891 7.61 36.24 14.44
C GLN A 891 6.30 36.98 14.69
N LEU A 892 5.16 36.29 14.71
CA LEU A 892 3.86 36.90 15.06
C LEU A 892 3.83 37.38 16.52
N SER A 893 4.48 36.67 17.43
CA SER A 893 4.66 37.12 18.81
C SER A 893 5.48 38.41 18.89
N ASP A 894 6.57 38.49 18.13
CA ASP A 894 7.45 39.66 18.10
C ASP A 894 6.72 40.88 17.51
N VAL A 895 5.90 40.69 16.46
CA VAL A 895 5.01 41.73 15.92
C VAL A 895 4.05 42.24 17.00
N LEU A 896 3.42 41.35 17.76
CA LEU A 896 2.49 41.76 18.82
C LEU A 896 3.20 42.54 19.95
N ASP A 897 4.43 42.14 20.31
CA ASP A 897 5.24 42.89 21.28
C ASP A 897 5.59 44.29 20.76
N GLU A 898 5.97 44.42 19.49
CA GLU A 898 6.25 45.72 18.86
C GLU A 898 5.01 46.63 18.80
N LEU A 899 3.85 46.10 18.40
CA LEU A 899 2.60 46.86 18.38
C LEU A 899 2.23 47.34 19.78
N SER A 900 2.39 46.49 20.80
CA SER A 900 2.11 46.86 22.20
C SER A 900 3.07 47.95 22.71
N ALA A 901 4.36 47.88 22.37
CA ALA A 901 5.34 48.90 22.74
C ALA A 901 5.06 50.23 22.03
N THR A 902 4.69 50.18 20.75
CA THR A 902 4.32 51.37 19.95
C THR A 902 3.06 52.04 20.51
N PHE A 903 2.08 51.25 20.93
CA PHE A 903 0.87 51.73 21.58
C PHE A 903 1.17 52.42 22.92
N VAL A 904 2.01 51.83 23.76
CA VAL A 904 2.34 52.43 25.07
C VAL A 904 3.11 53.75 24.89
N LYS A 905 4.03 53.81 23.92
CA LYS A 905 4.75 55.05 23.58
C LYS A 905 3.82 56.19 23.16
N SER A 906 2.66 55.91 22.55
CA SER A 906 1.70 56.97 22.18
C SER A 906 0.97 57.54 23.40
N ILE A 907 0.83 56.76 24.48
CA ILE A 907 0.15 57.13 25.73
C ILE A 907 1.14 57.72 26.76
N GLU A 908 2.43 57.38 26.65
CA GLU A 908 3.52 57.82 27.55
C GLU A 908 3.54 59.33 27.86
N PRO A 909 3.34 60.25 26.90
CA PRO A 909 3.32 61.69 27.19
C PRO A 909 2.25 62.10 28.22
N THR A 910 1.08 61.45 28.18
CA THR A 910 -0.02 61.69 29.13
C THR A 910 0.30 61.10 30.50
N ILE A 911 0.91 59.92 30.54
CA ILE A 911 1.39 59.29 31.79
C ILE A 911 2.41 60.21 32.47
N ARG A 912 3.34 60.78 31.71
CA ARG A 912 4.33 61.73 32.23
C ARG A 912 3.69 62.97 32.85
N GLN A 913 2.66 63.54 32.20
CA GLN A 913 1.90 64.66 32.76
C GLN A 913 1.23 64.30 34.10
N CYS A 914 0.65 63.10 34.21
CA CYS A 914 0.09 62.62 35.48
C CYS A 914 1.17 62.49 36.57
N ILE A 915 2.35 61.98 36.22
CA ILE A 915 3.49 61.82 37.14
C ILE A 915 4.04 63.18 37.59
N GLU A 916 4.09 64.18 36.71
CA GLU A 916 4.43 65.56 37.09
C GLU A 916 3.43 66.15 38.09
N GLU A 917 2.15 65.80 37.99
CA GLU A 917 1.14 66.22 38.96
C GLU A 917 1.31 65.49 40.31
N VAL A 918 1.65 64.19 40.29
CA VAL A 918 2.05 63.43 41.49
C VAL A 918 3.25 64.11 42.18
N TYR A 919 4.24 64.56 41.41
CA TYR A 919 5.40 65.29 41.93
C TYR A 919 5.00 66.61 42.61
N LYS A 920 4.13 67.41 41.99
CA LYS A 920 3.63 68.66 42.59
C LYS A 920 2.88 68.41 43.90
N GLN A 921 2.07 67.36 43.98
CA GLN A 921 1.36 66.99 45.21
C GLN A 921 2.33 66.53 46.31
N LEU A 922 3.36 65.77 45.94
CA LEU A 922 4.42 65.34 46.87
C LEU A 922 5.19 66.53 47.46
N GLN A 923 5.42 67.58 46.67
CA GLN A 923 6.11 68.80 47.10
C GLN A 923 5.31 69.68 48.08
N GLN A 924 3.98 69.56 48.12
CA GLN A 924 3.15 70.32 49.06
C GLN A 924 3.28 69.83 50.51
N ILE A 925 3.89 68.65 50.72
CA ILE A 925 4.11 68.04 52.03
C ILE A 925 5.34 68.67 52.70
N LYS A 926 5.18 69.82 53.36
CA LYS A 926 6.26 70.47 54.12
C LYS A 926 6.47 69.81 55.49
N GLY A 927 7.71 69.42 55.78
CA GLY A 927 8.10 68.91 57.10
C GLY A 927 8.29 70.05 58.10
N ASN A 928 7.48 70.11 59.16
CA ASN A 928 7.88 70.80 60.39
C ASN A 928 7.04 70.36 61.60
N GLN A 929 7.63 69.55 62.48
CA GLN A 929 8.06 69.96 63.84
C GLN A 929 8.42 68.73 64.68
N MET A 930 9.53 68.85 65.41
CA MET A 930 9.93 67.94 66.47
C MET A 930 8.82 67.86 67.54
N GLY A 931 8.45 66.66 67.95
CA GLY A 931 7.55 66.44 69.08
C GLY A 931 7.04 65.00 69.10
N MET A 932 7.49 64.24 70.10
CA MET A 932 7.06 62.87 70.43
C MET A 932 5.55 62.63 70.22
N GLY A 933 5.21 61.66 69.38
CA GLY A 933 3.86 61.11 69.24
C GLY A 933 3.72 60.24 68.00
N ASN A 934 3.44 58.95 68.17
CA ASN A 934 3.11 58.00 67.11
C ASN A 934 2.07 58.58 66.13
N THR A 935 2.51 59.01 64.95
CA THR A 935 1.62 59.17 63.80
C THR A 935 1.37 57.78 63.21
N SER A 936 0.15 57.29 63.34
CA SER A 936 -0.24 55.93 62.96
C SER A 936 -0.03 55.69 61.45
N GLY A 937 0.24 54.44 61.06
CA GLY A 937 0.39 54.05 59.65
C GLY A 937 -0.84 54.41 58.77
N GLN A 938 -2.00 54.69 59.37
CA GLN A 938 -3.20 55.16 58.70
C GLN A 938 -3.09 56.59 58.12
N GLN A 939 -2.38 57.51 58.79
CA GLN A 939 -2.19 58.87 58.25
C GLN A 939 -1.23 58.88 57.06
N LYS A 940 -0.15 58.08 57.11
CA LYS A 940 0.79 57.92 55.99
C LYS A 940 0.15 57.26 54.77
N GLY A 941 -0.77 56.31 54.97
CA GLY A 941 -1.55 55.69 53.90
C GLY A 941 -2.51 56.67 53.21
N ALA A 942 -3.18 57.54 53.97
CA ALA A 942 -4.07 58.55 53.41
C ALA A 942 -3.30 59.63 52.61
N GLU A 943 -2.14 60.07 53.10
CA GLU A 943 -1.24 60.99 52.38
C GLU A 943 -0.68 60.36 51.08
N ALA A 944 -0.30 59.08 51.10
CA ALA A 944 0.17 58.35 49.92
C ALA A 944 -0.92 58.20 48.85
N MET A 945 -2.14 57.84 49.26
CA MET A 945 -3.28 57.71 48.34
C MET A 945 -3.66 59.04 47.69
N LEU A 946 -3.56 60.16 48.42
CA LEU A 946 -3.82 61.49 47.88
C LEU A 946 -2.77 61.89 46.82
N VAL A 947 -1.50 61.56 47.06
CA VAL A 947 -0.39 61.88 46.15
C VAL A 947 -0.46 61.06 44.86
N THR A 948 -0.80 59.77 44.94
CA THR A 948 -0.86 58.87 43.76
C THR A 948 -2.17 58.97 42.97
N LYS A 949 -3.21 59.61 43.53
CA LYS A 949 -4.55 59.69 42.95
C LYS A 949 -4.62 60.17 41.48
N PRO A 950 -3.93 61.25 41.05
CA PRO A 950 -4.02 61.72 39.66
C PRO A 950 -3.56 60.68 38.64
N LEU A 951 -2.57 59.87 39.01
CA LEU A 951 -2.07 58.78 38.19
C LEU A 951 -3.00 57.56 38.25
N LEU A 952 -3.51 57.21 39.43
CA LEU A 952 -4.43 56.07 39.60
C LEU A 952 -5.77 56.30 38.90
N ASP A 953 -6.35 57.50 38.97
CA ASP A 953 -7.63 57.83 38.31
C ASP A 953 -7.50 57.75 36.77
N TYR A 954 -6.37 58.21 36.22
CA TYR A 954 -6.08 58.07 34.79
C TYR A 954 -5.88 56.61 34.39
N LEU A 955 -5.07 55.86 35.16
CA LEU A 955 -4.84 54.45 34.89
C LEU A 955 -6.12 53.62 35.04
N ASP A 956 -7.02 53.93 35.96
CA ASP A 956 -8.30 53.23 36.15
C ASP A 956 -9.20 53.30 34.91
N GLN A 957 -9.37 54.50 34.35
CA GLN A 957 -10.16 54.68 33.14
C GLN A 957 -9.55 53.92 31.95
N ARG A 958 -8.22 53.92 31.82
CA ARG A 958 -7.51 53.30 30.70
C ARG A 958 -7.43 51.78 30.83
N LEU A 959 -7.08 51.26 32.01
CA LEU A 959 -6.99 49.83 32.27
C LEU A 959 -8.36 49.16 32.23
N THR A 960 -9.42 49.81 32.72
CA THR A 960 -10.79 49.29 32.58
C THR A 960 -11.21 49.21 31.12
N PHE A 961 -10.86 50.20 30.30
CA PHE A 961 -11.09 50.15 28.86
C PHE A 961 -10.31 48.98 28.20
N PHE A 962 -9.01 48.84 28.50
CA PHE A 962 -8.20 47.74 27.94
C PHE A 962 -8.66 46.37 28.41
N ALA A 963 -9.11 46.23 29.66
CA ALA A 963 -9.63 44.97 30.18
C ALA A 963 -10.90 44.53 29.44
N ASN A 964 -11.72 45.47 28.97
CA ASN A 964 -12.94 45.19 28.23
C ASN A 964 -12.71 45.02 26.72
N GLN A 965 -11.65 45.58 26.15
CA GLN A 965 -11.41 45.63 24.70
C GLN A 965 -10.25 44.74 24.22
N CYS A 966 -9.36 44.30 25.11
CA CYS A 966 -8.20 43.48 24.76
C CYS A 966 -8.36 42.04 25.23
N GLU A 967 -7.88 41.11 24.42
CA GLU A 967 -7.74 39.71 24.83
C GLU A 967 -6.73 39.59 25.99
N LYS A 968 -6.87 38.57 26.85
CA LYS A 968 -6.07 38.40 28.09
C LYS A 968 -4.55 38.43 27.87
N THR A 969 -4.06 37.87 26.76
CA THR A 969 -2.64 37.86 26.39
C THR A 969 -2.17 39.24 25.93
N VAL A 970 -2.97 39.92 25.11
CA VAL A 970 -2.74 41.31 24.66
C VAL A 970 -2.73 42.25 25.87
N LEU A 971 -3.73 42.16 26.74
CA LEU A 971 -3.83 42.92 27.98
C LEU A 971 -2.58 42.75 28.85
N LYS A 972 -2.11 41.52 29.05
CA LYS A 972 -0.90 41.27 29.83
C LYS A 972 0.35 41.87 29.22
N ARG A 973 0.48 41.88 27.89
CA ARG A 973 1.63 42.51 27.20
C ARG A 973 1.59 44.03 27.35
N LEU A 974 0.41 44.62 27.12
CA LEU A 974 0.16 46.04 27.36
C LEU A 974 0.45 46.45 28.80
N LEU A 975 -0.03 45.68 29.79
CA LEU A 975 0.23 45.95 31.21
C LEU A 975 1.72 45.91 31.55
N LYS A 976 2.50 44.99 30.95
CA LYS A 976 3.96 44.93 31.17
C LYS A 976 4.66 46.16 30.63
N GLU A 977 4.34 46.58 29.41
CA GLU A 977 4.94 47.77 28.79
C GLU A 977 4.49 49.05 29.51
N LEU A 978 3.21 49.15 29.90
CA LEU A 978 2.71 50.26 30.73
C LEU A 978 3.40 50.33 32.09
N TRP A 979 3.58 49.18 32.77
CA TRP A 979 4.29 49.13 34.06
C TRP A 979 5.73 49.63 33.93
N LYS A 980 6.46 49.19 32.91
CA LYS A 980 7.83 49.67 32.65
C LYS A 980 7.86 51.18 32.41
N ALA A 981 6.96 51.70 31.58
CA ALA A 981 6.87 53.13 31.29
C ALA A 981 6.58 53.96 32.56
N VAL A 982 5.57 53.56 33.35
CA VAL A 982 5.19 54.24 34.60
C VAL A 982 6.34 54.26 35.61
N ILE A 983 7.02 53.13 35.84
CA ILE A 983 8.11 53.06 36.82
C ILE A 983 9.35 53.82 36.35
N SER A 984 9.72 53.69 35.07
CA SER A 984 10.81 54.47 34.47
C SER A 984 10.56 55.98 34.58
N ASP A 985 9.34 56.44 34.29
CA ASP A 985 9.01 57.86 34.38
C ASP A 985 8.90 58.33 35.84
N LEU A 986 8.43 57.51 36.78
CA LEU A 986 8.49 57.82 38.22
C LEU A 986 9.94 58.00 38.69
N GLU A 987 10.86 57.13 38.26
CA GLU A 987 12.29 57.25 38.60
C GLU A 987 12.91 58.52 38.02
N LYS A 988 12.70 58.79 36.73
CA LYS A 988 13.31 59.93 36.01
C LYS A 988 12.70 61.29 36.36
N VAL A 989 11.42 61.35 36.71
CA VAL A 989 10.72 62.62 36.96
C VAL A 989 10.73 62.98 38.45
N ILE A 990 10.59 62.00 39.35
CA ILE A 990 10.44 62.25 40.80
C ILE A 990 11.75 62.06 41.58
N VAL A 991 12.47 60.95 41.35
CA VAL A 991 13.61 60.55 42.20
C VAL A 991 14.95 61.05 41.66
N LEU A 992 15.10 61.04 40.34
CA LEU A 992 16.27 61.51 39.61
C LEU A 992 15.88 62.58 38.58
N PRO A 993 15.30 63.73 38.99
CA PRO A 993 14.96 64.77 38.04
C PRO A 993 16.23 65.23 37.30
N PRO A 994 16.26 65.21 35.95
CA PRO A 994 17.36 65.76 35.21
C PRO A 994 17.49 67.26 35.53
N PHE A 995 18.71 67.80 35.49
CA PHE A 995 18.87 69.25 35.42
C PHE A 995 17.94 69.77 34.33
N SER A 996 17.07 70.74 34.68
CA SER A 996 16.40 71.54 33.67
C SER A 996 17.52 72.11 32.78
N ASP A 997 17.55 71.65 31.52
CA ASP A 997 18.53 71.95 30.46
C ASP A 997 19.91 71.28 30.47
N SER A 998 19.93 69.94 30.49
CA SER A 998 21.10 69.16 30.02
C SER A 998 21.44 69.34 28.52
N LYS A 999 20.61 70.03 27.73
CA LYS A 999 20.89 70.32 26.31
C LYS A 999 21.60 71.66 26.06
N HIS A 1000 21.79 72.51 27.08
CA HIS A 1000 22.53 73.77 26.95
C HIS A 1000 23.94 73.78 27.58
N LEU A 1001 24.31 72.76 28.36
CA LEU A 1001 25.68 72.63 28.91
C LEU A 1001 26.76 72.20 27.89
N LEU A 1002 26.35 71.80 26.68
CA LEU A 1002 27.25 71.41 25.59
C LEU A 1002 27.31 72.44 24.44
N THR A 1003 26.63 73.60 24.56
CA THR A 1003 26.51 74.54 23.42
C THR A 1003 26.48 76.03 23.79
N ILE A 1004 27.27 76.47 24.77
CA ILE A 1004 27.59 77.90 24.94
C ILE A 1004 29.11 78.12 25.00
N PRO A 1005 29.72 78.85 24.04
CA PRO A 1005 31.10 79.28 24.13
C PRO A 1005 31.22 80.47 25.09
N SER A 1006 32.13 80.32 26.07
CA SER A 1006 32.77 81.41 26.84
C SER A 1006 31.85 82.49 27.48
N ALA A 1007 31.40 82.26 28.73
CA ALA A 1007 31.34 83.27 29.81
C ALA A 1007 30.89 82.66 31.16
N ARG A 1008 31.69 82.92 32.20
CA ARG A 1008 31.45 82.84 33.67
C ARG A 1008 30.82 81.56 34.26
N ILE A 1009 31.71 80.61 34.60
CA ILE A 1009 31.47 79.46 35.50
C ILE A 1009 31.51 79.93 36.98
N GLU A 1010 30.93 81.09 37.26
CA GLU A 1010 30.71 81.58 38.63
C GLU A 1010 29.35 81.09 39.14
N ASP A 1011 28.40 80.84 38.23
CA ASP A 1011 27.03 80.41 38.55
C ASP A 1011 26.91 78.92 38.90
N ALA A 1012 27.82 78.06 38.43
CA ALA A 1012 27.83 76.64 38.79
C ALA A 1012 28.30 76.38 40.22
N TYR A 1013 29.18 77.24 40.75
CA TYR A 1013 29.56 77.20 42.16
C TYR A 1013 28.46 77.82 43.03
N ARG A 1014 27.81 78.91 42.59
CA ARG A 1014 26.64 79.50 43.26
C ARG A 1014 25.43 78.58 43.34
N LEU A 1015 25.23 77.71 42.34
CA LEU A 1015 24.18 76.68 42.32
C LEU A 1015 24.42 75.52 43.30
N LEU A 1016 25.67 75.27 43.70
CA LEU A 1016 26.04 74.23 44.67
C LEU A 1016 26.33 74.80 46.07
N SER A 1017 26.73 76.07 46.19
CA SER A 1017 27.16 76.72 47.44
C SER A 1017 26.07 77.53 48.16
N GLY A 1018 24.83 77.57 47.67
CA GLY A 1018 23.69 78.06 48.44
C GLY A 1018 23.57 79.58 48.62
N GLU A 1019 24.10 80.40 47.70
CA GLU A 1019 23.86 81.86 47.69
C GLU A 1019 23.01 82.29 46.48
N LEU A 1020 21.74 81.88 46.50
CA LEU A 1020 20.59 82.54 45.88
C LEU A 1020 19.36 81.86 46.47
N GLY A 1021 18.77 82.48 47.50
CA GLY A 1021 17.55 81.98 48.13
C GLY A 1021 16.40 81.97 47.13
N ARG A 1022 16.01 80.78 46.65
CA ARG A 1022 14.63 80.35 46.34
C ARG A 1022 14.46 78.92 45.80
N ASP A 1023 15.51 78.14 45.54
CA ASP A 1023 15.39 76.77 45.00
C ASP A 1023 15.87 75.65 45.95
N SER A 1024 15.61 75.78 47.26
CA SER A 1024 15.92 74.74 48.28
C SER A 1024 14.95 73.55 48.29
N ASP A 1025 13.93 73.53 47.41
CA ASP A 1025 12.77 72.62 47.50
C ASP A 1025 12.84 71.41 46.54
N ARG A 1026 13.97 71.14 45.86
CA ARG A 1026 14.05 70.08 44.82
C ARG A 1026 14.53 68.69 45.28
N SER A 1027 14.97 68.51 46.53
CA SER A 1027 15.39 67.19 47.05
C SER A 1027 14.31 66.58 47.95
N LEU A 1028 13.99 65.30 47.75
CA LEU A 1028 12.98 64.58 48.54
C LEU A 1028 13.36 64.49 50.03
N THR A 1029 12.42 64.81 50.92
CA THR A 1029 12.55 64.60 52.36
C THR A 1029 12.32 63.12 52.73
N GLN A 1030 12.85 62.69 53.88
CA GLN A 1030 12.65 61.32 54.38
C GLN A 1030 11.16 60.95 54.55
N LYS A 1031 10.29 61.93 54.88
CA LYS A 1031 8.82 61.72 54.92
C LYS A 1031 8.25 61.51 53.51
N GLN A 1032 8.67 62.29 52.52
CA GLN A 1032 8.24 62.15 51.13
C GLN A 1032 8.69 60.81 50.51
N CYS A 1033 9.90 60.34 50.81
CA CYS A 1033 10.37 59.01 50.35
C CYS A 1033 9.52 57.87 50.93
N GLN A 1034 9.14 57.94 52.20
CA GLN A 1034 8.26 56.94 52.83
C GLN A 1034 6.84 56.94 52.25
N ILE A 1035 6.32 58.12 51.90
CA ILE A 1035 5.01 58.27 51.26
C ILE A 1035 5.04 57.71 49.83
N LEU A 1036 6.11 57.98 49.07
CA LEU A 1036 6.29 57.45 47.73
C LEU A 1036 6.46 55.92 47.72
N ASP A 1037 7.24 55.35 48.65
CA ASP A 1037 7.41 53.89 48.79
C ASP A 1037 6.07 53.21 49.12
N ARG A 1038 5.23 53.83 49.96
CA ARG A 1038 3.86 53.35 50.19
C ARG A 1038 2.99 53.46 48.93
N GLY A 1039 3.07 54.57 48.20
CA GLY A 1039 2.36 54.76 46.94
C GLY A 1039 2.77 53.76 45.84
N LEU A 1040 4.02 53.29 45.85
CA LEU A 1040 4.49 52.20 44.98
C LEU A 1040 3.85 50.85 45.32
N GLU A 1041 3.55 50.57 46.60
CA GLU A 1041 2.78 49.39 46.98
C GLU A 1041 1.33 49.46 46.45
N ASP A 1042 0.70 50.64 46.52
CA ASP A 1042 -0.66 50.83 46.01
C ASP A 1042 -0.71 50.70 44.47
N LEU A 1043 0.29 51.24 43.75
CA LEU A 1043 0.44 51.02 42.29
C LEU A 1043 0.66 49.54 41.94
N LYS A 1044 1.42 48.80 42.75
CA LYS A 1044 1.59 47.35 42.54
C LYS A 1044 0.29 46.58 42.72
N GLU A 1045 -0.49 46.89 43.75
CA GLU A 1045 -1.80 46.27 43.95
C GLU A 1045 -2.75 46.58 42.78
N PHE A 1046 -2.67 47.81 42.26
CA PHE A 1046 -3.45 48.25 41.10
C PHE A 1046 -3.13 47.46 39.82
N PHE A 1047 -1.84 47.34 39.45
CA PHE A 1047 -1.44 46.52 38.29
C PHE A 1047 -1.60 45.01 38.52
N HIS A 1048 -1.67 44.57 39.78
CA HIS A 1048 -1.98 43.18 40.12
C HIS A 1048 -3.46 42.85 39.91
N ALA A 1049 -4.36 43.81 40.16
CA ALA A 1049 -5.81 43.73 39.96
C ALA A 1049 -6.41 42.41 40.50
N SER A 1050 -6.08 42.05 41.75
CA SER A 1050 -6.54 40.81 42.41
C SER A 1050 -6.32 39.53 41.59
N GLY A 1051 -5.24 39.47 40.80
CA GLY A 1051 -4.88 38.32 39.97
C GLY A 1051 -5.39 38.37 38.52
N GLN A 1052 -6.17 39.38 38.15
CA GLN A 1052 -6.60 39.60 36.76
C GLN A 1052 -5.55 40.32 35.91
N GLY A 1053 -4.62 41.06 36.53
CA GLY A 1053 -3.54 41.80 35.88
C GLY A 1053 -2.20 41.04 35.85
N LEU A 1054 -1.13 41.72 36.26
CA LEU A 1054 0.22 41.16 36.34
C LEU A 1054 0.42 40.33 37.61
N LYS A 1055 1.28 39.30 37.54
CA LYS A 1055 1.62 38.50 38.73
C LYS A 1055 2.48 39.33 39.68
N ARG A 1056 2.20 39.26 40.99
CA ARG A 1056 2.97 39.98 42.02
C ARG A 1056 4.48 39.69 41.96
N ASN A 1057 4.86 38.42 41.81
CA ASN A 1057 6.27 38.01 41.64
C ASN A 1057 6.95 38.63 40.41
N TYR A 1058 6.20 38.92 39.34
CA TYR A 1058 6.76 39.59 38.17
C TYR A 1058 7.06 41.05 38.51
N LEU A 1059 6.08 41.76 39.09
CA LEU A 1059 6.22 43.17 39.48
C LEU A 1059 7.40 43.40 40.43
N GLU A 1060 7.64 42.50 41.39
CA GLU A 1060 8.73 42.61 42.37
C GLU A 1060 10.13 42.39 41.79
N LYS A 1061 10.23 41.65 40.67
CA LYS A 1061 11.51 41.29 40.02
C LYS A 1061 11.88 42.20 38.85
N THR A 1062 11.04 43.16 38.52
CA THR A 1062 11.26 44.10 37.41
C THR A 1062 12.47 44.99 37.71
N LEU A 1063 13.40 45.11 36.75
CA LEU A 1063 14.66 45.86 36.90
C LEU A 1063 14.39 47.34 37.20
N GLU A 1064 13.39 47.91 36.56
CA GLU A 1064 12.96 49.30 36.72
C GLU A 1064 12.50 49.58 38.16
N LEU A 1065 11.79 48.64 38.81
CA LEU A 1065 11.38 48.79 40.21
C LEU A 1065 12.57 48.65 41.17
N GLN A 1066 13.51 47.75 40.87
CA GLN A 1066 14.72 47.57 41.68
C GLN A 1066 15.61 48.81 41.62
N SER A 1067 15.77 49.40 40.43
CA SER A 1067 16.50 50.66 40.23
C SER A 1067 15.88 51.79 41.04
N LEU A 1068 14.56 51.98 40.91
CA LEU A 1068 13.82 52.98 41.67
C LEU A 1068 13.96 52.80 43.20
N LYS A 1069 13.83 51.57 43.71
CA LYS A 1069 14.00 51.28 45.14
C LYS A 1069 15.43 51.51 45.62
N TYR A 1070 16.42 51.17 44.81
CA TYR A 1070 17.83 51.45 45.12
C TYR A 1070 18.07 52.97 45.21
N ALA A 1071 17.59 53.75 44.24
CA ALA A 1071 17.70 55.20 44.25
C ALA A 1071 17.02 55.83 45.48
N LEU A 1072 15.83 55.35 45.88
CA LEU A 1072 15.15 55.79 47.10
C LEU A 1072 15.92 55.45 48.38
N SER A 1073 16.62 54.31 48.42
CA SER A 1073 17.39 53.88 49.60
C SER A 1073 18.54 54.84 49.93
N LEU A 1074 19.18 55.44 48.91
CA LEU A 1074 20.31 56.35 49.08
C LEU A 1074 19.92 57.60 49.91
N TYR A 1075 18.69 58.10 49.76
CA TYR A 1075 18.18 59.24 50.53
C TYR A 1075 18.04 58.96 52.04
N THR A 1076 18.09 57.70 52.47
CA THR A 1076 17.90 57.29 53.88
C THR A 1076 19.18 56.94 54.63
N GLN A 1077 20.34 56.93 53.97
CA GLN A 1077 21.63 56.52 54.55
C GLN A 1077 22.31 57.63 55.38
N THR A 1078 23.20 57.28 56.32
CA THR A 1078 24.01 58.25 57.10
C THR A 1078 25.15 58.87 56.29
N THR A 1079 25.79 59.94 56.78
CA THR A 1079 26.83 60.67 56.03
C THR A 1079 28.05 59.78 55.81
N ASP A 1080 28.47 59.06 56.85
CA ASP A 1080 29.58 58.09 56.75
C ASP A 1080 29.25 56.93 55.79
N SER A 1081 28.02 56.41 55.80
CA SER A 1081 27.59 55.34 54.87
C SER A 1081 27.62 55.80 53.41
N LEU A 1082 27.19 57.04 53.15
CA LEU A 1082 27.23 57.62 51.81
C LEU A 1082 28.67 57.84 51.33
N ILE A 1083 29.56 58.36 52.18
CA ILE A 1083 30.97 58.56 51.85
C ILE A 1083 31.70 57.23 51.65
N LYS A 1084 31.42 56.24 52.50
CA LYS A 1084 31.93 54.87 52.32
C LYS A 1084 31.49 54.27 51.00
N THR A 1085 30.20 54.41 50.66
CA THR A 1085 29.66 53.93 49.38
C THR A 1085 30.34 54.64 48.22
N PHE A 1086 30.47 55.97 48.27
CA PHE A 1086 31.12 56.79 47.26
C PHE A 1086 32.56 56.33 46.98
N VAL A 1087 33.39 56.17 48.01
CA VAL A 1087 34.81 55.78 47.84
C VAL A 1087 34.92 54.37 47.24
N LYS A 1088 34.02 53.46 47.61
CA LYS A 1088 34.01 52.09 47.08
C LYS A 1088 33.53 52.00 45.62
N THR A 1089 32.55 52.81 45.22
CA THR A 1089 31.96 52.76 43.87
C THR A 1089 32.78 53.51 42.84
N GLU A 1090 33.37 54.66 43.18
CA GLU A 1090 33.97 55.59 42.22
C GLU A 1090 35.37 55.19 41.73
N ARG A 1091 35.51 54.47 40.62
CA ARG A 1091 36.79 53.88 40.19
C ARG A 1091 37.66 54.75 39.25
N ASP A 1092 37.08 55.67 38.50
CA ASP A 1092 37.76 56.40 37.40
C ASP A 1092 37.95 57.91 37.68
N GLN A 1093 38.26 58.25 38.94
CA GLN A 1093 38.35 59.64 39.41
C GLN A 1093 39.52 60.44 38.79
N ASP A 1094 40.58 59.75 38.35
CA ASP A 1094 41.83 60.29 37.81
C ASP A 1094 41.83 60.52 36.29
N ARG A 1095 40.78 60.10 35.58
CA ARG A 1095 40.64 60.22 34.12
C ARG A 1095 40.97 61.62 33.56
N PRO A 1096 40.54 62.75 34.14
CA PRO A 1096 40.92 64.08 33.65
C PRO A 1096 42.41 64.41 33.79
N ALA A 1097 43.11 63.79 34.74
CA ALA A 1097 44.57 63.94 34.89
C ALA A 1097 45.35 63.15 33.82
N LEU A 1098 44.77 62.06 33.33
CA LEU A 1098 45.29 61.25 32.22
C LEU A 1098 45.05 61.93 30.86
N GLU A 1099 43.92 62.62 30.68
CA GLU A 1099 43.57 63.32 29.44
C GLU A 1099 44.31 64.67 29.29
N GLU A 1100 44.44 65.46 30.37
CA GLU A 1100 45.12 66.76 30.36
C GLU A 1100 45.89 67.00 31.68
N SER A 1101 47.19 66.70 31.68
CA SER A 1101 48.05 66.88 32.85
C SER A 1101 48.66 68.29 32.93
N PHE A 1102 48.54 68.90 34.12
CA PHE A 1102 49.04 70.22 34.47
C PHE A 1102 50.33 70.18 35.31
N GLY A 1103 51.04 69.06 35.28
CA GLY A 1103 52.26 68.79 36.03
C GLY A 1103 52.13 67.50 36.84
N GLU A 1104 53.19 67.09 37.52
CA GLU A 1104 53.21 65.83 38.27
C GLU A 1104 53.82 66.04 39.65
N VAL A 1105 53.33 65.32 40.67
CA VAL A 1105 53.88 65.34 42.02
C VAL A 1105 54.40 63.95 42.38
N SER A 1106 55.65 63.86 42.80
CA SER A 1106 56.24 62.65 43.34
C SER A 1106 55.86 62.50 44.81
N ILE A 1107 55.08 61.46 45.10
CA ILE A 1107 54.58 61.14 46.43
C ILE A 1107 54.91 59.69 46.75
N GLN A 1108 55.40 59.47 47.96
CA GLN A 1108 55.54 58.16 48.57
C GLN A 1108 54.55 58.01 49.72
N VAL A 1109 53.72 56.98 49.68
CA VAL A 1109 52.72 56.65 50.69
C VAL A 1109 53.05 55.28 51.28
N ASP A 1110 53.36 55.25 52.56
CA ASP A 1110 53.62 54.01 53.31
C ASP A 1110 52.48 53.77 54.30
N LEU A 1111 51.89 52.59 54.28
CA LEU A 1111 50.82 52.20 55.19
C LEU A 1111 51.37 51.25 56.26
N PHE A 1112 51.27 51.65 57.53
CA PHE A 1112 51.66 50.80 58.65
C PHE A 1112 50.46 50.55 59.57
N THR A 1113 50.12 49.28 59.76
CA THR A 1113 49.09 48.85 60.72
C THR A 1113 49.76 48.40 62.00
N HIS A 1114 49.40 49.00 63.14
CA HIS A 1114 50.00 48.62 64.41
C HIS A 1114 49.47 47.24 64.87
N PRO A 1115 50.34 46.22 65.03
CA PRO A 1115 49.92 44.83 65.23
C PRO A 1115 49.18 44.57 66.56
N GLY A 1116 49.17 45.53 67.50
CA GLY A 1116 48.48 45.40 68.79
C GLY A 1116 47.22 46.27 68.98
N SER A 1117 47.04 47.35 68.22
CA SER A 1117 45.89 48.28 68.39
C SER A 1117 44.95 48.30 67.19
N GLY A 1118 45.37 47.77 66.04
CA GLY A 1118 44.59 47.84 64.80
C GLY A 1118 44.52 49.24 64.18
N GLU A 1119 45.19 50.24 64.76
CA GLU A 1119 45.25 51.58 64.18
C GLU A 1119 46.14 51.61 62.95
N HIS A 1120 45.65 52.24 61.88
CA HIS A 1120 46.40 52.41 60.64
C HIS A 1120 47.07 53.78 60.60
N LYS A 1121 48.40 53.80 60.45
CA LYS A 1121 49.19 55.01 60.25
C LYS A 1121 49.59 55.12 58.79
N VAL A 1122 49.06 56.13 58.11
CA VAL A 1122 49.44 56.48 56.73
C VAL A 1122 50.54 57.53 56.79
N THR A 1123 51.71 57.20 56.26
CA THR A 1123 52.84 58.12 56.15
C THR A 1123 52.97 58.59 54.71
N VAL A 1124 52.83 59.89 54.47
CA VAL A 1124 52.90 60.48 53.13
C VAL A 1124 54.11 61.39 53.04
N LYS A 1125 55.06 61.07 52.17
CA LYS A 1125 56.23 61.89 51.86
C LYS A 1125 56.07 62.55 50.50
N VAL A 1126 56.00 63.89 50.51
CA VAL A 1126 55.99 64.71 49.29
C VAL A 1126 57.43 65.01 48.90
N VAL A 1127 57.90 64.38 47.83
CA VAL A 1127 59.31 64.46 47.40
C VAL A 1127 59.54 65.72 46.58
N ALA A 1128 58.84 65.87 45.46
CA ALA A 1128 58.96 67.00 44.55
C ALA A 1128 57.71 67.15 43.67
N ALA A 1129 57.51 68.32 43.06
CA ALA A 1129 56.63 68.48 41.92
C ALA A 1129 57.43 68.87 40.68
N ASN A 1130 56.94 68.50 39.50
CA ASN A 1130 57.62 68.70 38.22
C ASN A 1130 56.63 69.17 37.15
N GLY A 1131 57.11 70.01 36.22
CA GLY A 1131 56.36 70.42 35.04
C GLY A 1131 55.05 71.15 35.33
N LEU A 1132 54.95 71.90 36.45
CA LEU A 1132 53.72 72.59 36.84
C LEU A 1132 53.32 73.63 35.78
N LYS A 1133 52.26 73.39 35.01
CA LYS A 1133 51.80 74.33 33.99
C LYS A 1133 51.01 75.46 34.66
N TRP A 1134 51.64 76.62 34.88
CA TRP A 1134 51.02 77.77 35.54
C TRP A 1134 51.49 79.08 34.90
N ARG A 1135 50.54 79.98 34.57
CA ARG A 1135 50.81 81.31 34.03
C ARG A 1135 50.68 82.34 35.14
N THR A 1136 51.75 83.06 35.46
CA THR A 1136 51.72 84.08 36.53
C THR A 1136 52.08 85.47 36.00
N SER A 1137 51.32 86.47 36.42
CA SER A 1137 51.68 87.89 36.31
C SER A 1137 52.41 88.42 37.55
N GLY A 1138 52.65 87.57 38.57
CA GLY A 1138 53.33 87.86 39.84
C GLY A 1138 54.23 86.72 40.33
N MET A 1139 54.68 86.76 41.59
CA MET A 1139 55.57 85.73 42.16
C MET A 1139 54.83 84.39 42.36
N PHE A 1140 55.29 83.34 41.68
CA PHE A 1140 54.75 81.98 41.82
C PHE A 1140 55.23 81.32 43.13
N ARG A 1141 54.36 80.73 43.93
CA ARG A 1141 54.67 80.10 45.23
C ARG A 1141 53.91 78.78 45.43
N PRO A 1142 54.23 77.71 44.69
CA PRO A 1142 53.52 76.44 44.79
C PRO A 1142 53.73 75.74 46.14
N TYR A 1143 52.65 75.15 46.67
CA TYR A 1143 52.64 74.20 47.77
C TYR A 1143 51.66 73.04 47.50
N VAL A 1144 51.89 71.89 48.14
CA VAL A 1144 51.03 70.71 48.05
C VAL A 1144 50.18 70.62 49.32
N GLU A 1145 48.86 70.52 49.15
CA GLU A 1145 47.87 70.21 50.17
C GLU A 1145 47.47 68.74 50.07
N LEU A 1146 47.55 68.04 51.19
CA LEU A 1146 47.15 66.64 51.34
C LEU A 1146 45.91 66.59 52.24
N ALA A 1147 44.83 65.99 51.76
CA ALA A 1147 43.60 65.81 52.50
C ALA A 1147 43.19 64.33 52.51
N MET A 1148 43.05 63.76 53.71
CA MET A 1148 42.54 62.38 53.87
C MET A 1148 41.00 62.39 53.89
N CYS A 1149 40.38 61.60 53.02
CA CYS A 1149 38.94 61.47 52.90
C CYS A 1149 38.48 60.04 53.15
N GLY A 1150 37.40 59.88 53.92
CA GLY A 1150 36.79 58.60 54.26
C GLY A 1150 35.89 58.72 55.49
N PRO A 1151 35.23 57.63 55.90
CA PRO A 1151 34.27 57.63 57.01
C PRO A 1151 34.96 57.85 58.38
N HIS A 1152 34.21 58.37 59.36
CA HIS A 1152 34.64 58.49 60.76
C HIS A 1152 35.88 59.40 61.01
N LEU A 1153 36.02 60.46 60.22
CA LEU A 1153 37.13 61.41 60.35
C LEU A 1153 36.75 62.77 60.99
N SER A 1154 35.61 62.87 61.68
CA SER A 1154 35.11 64.12 62.26
C SER A 1154 36.08 64.75 63.27
N ASP A 1155 36.71 63.94 64.12
CA ASP A 1155 37.51 64.44 65.25
C ASP A 1155 39.04 64.42 64.98
N LYS A 1156 39.45 64.16 63.73
CA LYS A 1156 40.86 63.95 63.36
C LYS A 1156 41.39 65.05 62.43
N LYS A 1157 42.69 65.32 62.49
CA LYS A 1157 43.34 66.30 61.61
C LYS A 1157 43.51 65.73 60.19
N ARG A 1158 42.64 66.16 59.27
CA ARG A 1158 42.52 65.62 57.90
C ARG A 1158 43.38 66.30 56.84
N LYS A 1159 43.80 67.55 57.06
CA LYS A 1159 44.53 68.38 56.09
C LYS A 1159 45.94 68.72 56.58
N GLN A 1160 46.93 68.53 55.72
CA GLN A 1160 48.33 68.91 55.95
C GLN A 1160 48.90 69.56 54.67
N THR A 1161 49.72 70.59 54.82
CA THR A 1161 50.28 71.34 53.68
C THR A 1161 51.80 71.43 53.77
N THR A 1162 52.48 71.41 52.62
CA THR A 1162 53.93 71.64 52.55
C THR A 1162 54.29 73.11 52.72
N LYS A 1163 55.54 73.39 53.09
CA LYS A 1163 56.07 74.77 52.99
C LYS A 1163 56.08 75.25 51.53
N THR A 1164 55.73 76.52 51.32
CA THR A 1164 55.76 77.15 49.99
C THR A 1164 57.18 77.27 49.45
N LYS A 1165 57.35 77.08 48.14
CA LYS A 1165 58.64 77.30 47.45
C LYS A 1165 58.47 78.46 46.49
N SER A 1166 59.31 79.49 46.60
CA SER A 1166 59.18 80.68 45.76
C SER A 1166 59.83 80.51 44.39
N ASN A 1167 59.08 80.91 43.37
CA ASN A 1167 59.45 81.11 41.98
C ASN A 1167 60.09 79.89 41.29
N THR A 1168 59.54 78.69 41.51
CA THR A 1168 60.01 77.45 40.85
C THR A 1168 58.85 76.61 40.34
N TRP A 1169 59.00 76.12 39.11
CA TRP A 1169 58.06 75.20 38.45
C TRP A 1169 58.40 73.72 38.69
N ILE A 1170 59.52 73.48 39.41
CA ILE A 1170 60.00 72.15 39.82
C ILE A 1170 60.39 72.19 41.32
N PRO A 1171 59.44 72.44 42.23
CA PRO A 1171 59.74 72.54 43.67
C PRO A 1171 60.12 71.18 44.25
N LYS A 1172 61.20 71.15 45.03
CA LYS A 1172 61.58 69.99 45.88
C LYS A 1172 61.18 70.27 47.32
N TYR A 1173 60.33 69.42 47.89
CA TYR A 1173 59.81 69.59 49.25
C TYR A 1173 60.56 68.68 50.24
N ASN A 1174 60.59 67.36 49.97
CA ASN A 1174 61.12 66.34 50.88
C ASN A 1174 60.50 66.43 52.29
N GLU A 1175 59.20 66.69 52.38
CA GLU A 1175 58.46 66.80 53.65
C GLU A 1175 57.62 65.54 53.88
N THR A 1176 57.58 65.05 55.12
CA THR A 1176 56.84 63.83 55.50
C THR A 1176 55.73 64.16 56.48
N PHE A 1177 54.56 63.61 56.22
CA PHE A 1177 53.29 63.84 56.89
C PHE A 1177 52.73 62.52 57.42
N HIS A 1178 52.00 62.57 58.52
CA HIS A 1178 51.41 61.37 59.14
C HIS A 1178 49.91 61.59 59.38
N PHE A 1179 49.10 60.63 58.95
CA PHE A 1179 47.66 60.54 59.21
C PHE A 1179 47.37 59.27 60.02
N LEU A 1180 46.58 59.40 61.09
CA LEU A 1180 46.19 58.29 61.97
C LEU A 1180 44.72 57.93 61.71
N LEU A 1181 44.47 56.83 61.02
CA LEU A 1181 43.12 56.29 60.81
C LEU A 1181 42.70 55.46 62.03
N GLY A 1182 41.37 55.37 62.27
CA GLY A 1182 40.84 54.59 63.39
C GLY A 1182 40.97 53.08 63.15
N ASN A 1183 40.46 52.28 64.08
CA ASN A 1183 40.34 50.82 63.93
C ASN A 1183 38.92 50.39 63.46
N GLU A 1184 38.04 51.34 63.16
CA GLU A 1184 36.61 51.09 62.88
C GLU A 1184 36.35 50.63 61.45
N GLU A 1185 37.19 51.02 60.48
CA GLU A 1185 37.02 50.72 59.07
C GLU A 1185 38.36 50.36 58.43
N GLU A 1186 38.31 49.49 57.41
CA GLU A 1186 39.49 49.10 56.65
C GLU A 1186 40.06 50.29 55.86
N PRO A 1187 41.38 50.32 55.58
CA PRO A 1187 41.97 51.45 54.87
C PRO A 1187 41.49 51.57 53.42
N ASP A 1188 40.83 50.55 52.84
CA ASP A 1188 40.22 50.58 51.51
C ASP A 1188 39.06 51.60 51.37
N CYS A 1189 38.46 52.00 52.49
CA CYS A 1189 37.37 52.97 52.57
C CYS A 1189 37.86 54.42 52.57
N TYR A 1190 39.18 54.63 52.44
CA TYR A 1190 39.82 55.93 52.50
C TYR A 1190 40.58 56.25 51.21
N GLU A 1191 40.66 57.53 50.89
CA GLU A 1191 41.40 58.05 49.76
C GLU A 1191 42.13 59.34 50.14
N LEU A 1192 43.29 59.54 49.54
CA LEU A 1192 44.15 60.70 49.72
C LEU A 1192 43.95 61.66 48.55
N ASN A 1193 43.31 62.80 48.82
CA ASN A 1193 43.21 63.89 47.87
C ASN A 1193 44.49 64.75 47.93
N ILE A 1194 45.08 64.99 46.77
CA ILE A 1194 46.29 65.79 46.59
C ILE A 1194 45.91 67.00 45.74
N ALA A 1195 46.17 68.19 46.25
CA ALA A 1195 45.92 69.44 45.54
C ALA A 1195 47.17 70.31 45.57
N VAL A 1196 47.68 70.71 44.40
CA VAL A 1196 48.78 71.67 44.29
C VAL A 1196 48.19 73.06 44.08
N LYS A 1197 48.55 73.99 44.95
CA LYS A 1197 48.02 75.36 44.96
C LYS A 1197 49.14 76.40 44.92
N ASP A 1198 48.83 77.57 44.37
CA ASP A 1198 49.71 78.74 44.37
C ASP A 1198 49.32 79.68 45.53
N TYR A 1199 50.25 79.92 46.46
CA TYR A 1199 49.98 80.72 47.65
C TYR A 1199 49.88 82.22 47.32
N SER A 1200 48.76 82.84 47.72
CA SER A 1200 48.51 84.27 47.53
C SER A 1200 48.34 85.01 48.86
N PHE A 1201 49.11 86.09 49.08
CA PHE A 1201 49.12 86.81 50.36
C PHE A 1201 47.84 87.62 50.67
N MET A 1202 47.00 87.90 49.66
CA MET A 1202 45.79 88.75 49.77
C MET A 1202 44.58 88.21 48.96
N ARG A 1203 44.67 86.99 48.42
CA ARG A 1203 43.63 86.33 47.63
C ARG A 1203 43.52 84.87 48.07
N GLU A 1204 42.42 84.21 47.76
CA GLU A 1204 42.32 82.76 47.94
C GLU A 1204 43.39 82.03 47.12
N ASP A 1205 43.95 80.98 47.69
CA ASP A 1205 44.98 80.16 47.05
C ASP A 1205 44.41 79.49 45.80
N ARG A 1206 45.07 79.68 44.66
CA ARG A 1206 44.57 79.20 43.38
C ARG A 1206 45.00 77.76 43.12
N LEU A 1207 44.08 76.93 42.67
CA LEU A 1207 44.35 75.52 42.35
C LEU A 1207 45.08 75.37 41.02
N ILE A 1208 46.26 74.76 41.06
CA ILE A 1208 47.07 74.42 39.88
C ILE A 1208 46.63 73.07 39.32
N GLY A 1209 46.40 72.09 40.18
CA GLY A 1209 45.91 70.80 39.75
C GLY A 1209 45.73 69.85 40.92
N LEU A 1210 44.98 68.78 40.68
CA LEU A 1210 44.56 67.85 41.70
C LEU A 1210 44.66 66.40 41.22
N ASN A 1211 44.81 65.47 42.15
CA ASN A 1211 44.65 64.04 41.90
C ASN A 1211 44.22 63.33 43.20
N VAL A 1212 43.71 62.11 43.08
CA VAL A 1212 43.24 61.28 44.19
C VAL A 1212 43.97 59.96 44.13
N ILE A 1213 44.54 59.53 45.26
CA ILE A 1213 45.09 58.18 45.43
C ILE A 1213 44.18 57.42 46.37
N LYS A 1214 43.63 56.29 45.92
CA LYS A 1214 42.88 55.40 46.79
C LYS A 1214 43.83 54.60 47.68
N LEU A 1215 43.56 54.54 48.98
CA LEU A 1215 44.40 53.75 49.87
C LEU A 1215 44.26 52.24 49.61
N LEU A 1216 43.16 51.78 48.98
CA LEU A 1216 43.04 50.40 48.50
C LEU A 1216 44.25 49.97 47.64
N GLN A 1217 44.72 50.85 46.73
CA GLN A 1217 45.88 50.56 45.87
C GLN A 1217 47.18 50.47 46.69
N VAL A 1218 47.26 51.17 47.82
CA VAL A 1218 48.41 51.18 48.73
C VAL A 1218 48.39 49.97 49.67
N CYS A 1219 47.20 49.53 50.10
CA CYS A 1219 47.02 48.34 50.93
C CYS A 1219 47.58 47.08 50.29
N GLU A 1220 47.41 46.91 48.97
CA GLU A 1220 47.88 45.73 48.24
C GLU A 1220 49.42 45.65 48.15
N GLN A 1221 50.12 46.80 48.17
CA GLN A 1221 51.57 46.89 47.94
C GLN A 1221 52.39 47.22 49.20
N GLY A 1222 51.76 47.69 50.27
CA GLY A 1222 52.38 48.07 51.55
C GLY A 1222 53.12 49.42 51.54
N SER A 1223 53.77 49.75 50.42
CA SER A 1223 54.42 51.04 50.15
C SER A 1223 54.22 51.39 48.68
N TRP A 1224 53.76 52.62 48.41
CA TRP A 1224 53.50 53.11 47.06
C TRP A 1224 54.29 54.38 46.79
N SER A 1225 55.14 54.38 45.77
CA SER A 1225 55.91 55.57 45.36
C SER A 1225 55.78 55.79 43.86
N SER A 1226 55.23 56.93 43.45
CA SER A 1226 55.10 57.27 42.03
C SER A 1226 55.03 58.78 41.76
N TRP A 1227 55.22 59.15 40.51
CA TRP A 1227 54.84 60.47 39.98
C TRP A 1227 53.36 60.47 39.63
N VAL A 1228 52.61 61.40 40.21
CA VAL A 1228 51.16 61.50 40.10
C VAL A 1228 50.80 62.69 39.22
N PRO A 1229 50.18 62.49 38.04
CA PRO A 1229 49.80 63.59 37.17
C PRO A 1229 48.69 64.42 37.81
N LEU A 1230 48.63 65.72 37.52
CA LEU A 1230 47.65 66.63 38.11
C LEU A 1230 46.60 67.01 37.06
N GLY A 1231 45.34 66.70 37.32
CA GLY A 1231 44.21 67.07 36.46
C GLY A 1231 43.59 68.41 36.84
N SER A 1232 42.71 68.92 35.97
CA SER A 1232 41.95 70.15 36.22
C SER A 1232 40.76 69.96 37.16
N ARG A 1233 40.23 68.73 37.29
CA ARG A 1233 39.07 68.33 38.12
C ARG A 1233 39.07 66.81 38.35
N ILE A 1234 38.22 66.35 39.28
CA ILE A 1234 37.91 64.94 39.49
C ILE A 1234 36.68 64.56 38.63
N ASN A 1235 36.64 63.33 38.11
CA ASN A 1235 35.46 62.79 37.41
C ASN A 1235 34.62 61.89 38.34
N PHE A 1236 33.29 61.88 38.15
CA PHE A 1236 32.36 61.07 38.96
C PHE A 1236 31.35 60.35 38.06
N ASP A 1237 30.88 59.18 38.50
CA ASP A 1237 29.78 58.45 37.87
C ASP A 1237 28.40 58.99 38.31
N ASP A 1238 27.30 58.53 37.69
CA ASP A 1238 25.94 58.99 38.00
C ASP A 1238 25.54 58.70 39.47
N THR A 1239 26.10 57.64 40.06
CA THR A 1239 25.86 57.27 41.46
C THR A 1239 26.62 58.21 42.40
N GLY A 1240 27.89 58.53 42.12
CA GLY A 1240 28.66 59.49 42.90
C GLY A 1240 28.13 60.91 42.76
N LEU A 1241 27.64 61.32 41.60
CA LEU A 1241 26.92 62.58 41.42
C LEU A 1241 25.65 62.64 42.27
N THR A 1242 24.89 61.53 42.34
CA THR A 1242 23.69 61.41 43.18
C THR A 1242 24.05 61.47 44.67
N ILE A 1243 25.11 60.79 45.11
CA ILE A 1243 25.60 60.83 46.50
C ILE A 1243 26.09 62.24 46.88
N LEU A 1244 26.88 62.90 46.03
CA LEU A 1244 27.35 64.27 46.26
C LEU A 1244 26.19 65.26 46.38
N ARG A 1245 25.13 65.06 45.58
CA ARG A 1245 23.89 65.85 45.70
C ARG A 1245 23.19 65.61 47.04
N ILE A 1246 23.08 64.37 47.51
CA ILE A 1246 22.48 64.09 48.83
C ILE A 1246 23.32 64.71 49.96
N LEU A 1247 24.65 64.65 49.85
CA LEU A 1247 25.57 65.21 50.85
C LEU A 1247 25.58 66.76 50.87
N SER A 1248 25.42 67.43 49.72
CA SER A 1248 25.42 68.91 49.65
C SER A 1248 24.25 69.54 50.42
N HIS A 1249 23.15 68.80 50.60
CA HIS A 1249 21.98 69.27 51.35
C HIS A 1249 22.12 69.08 52.87
N ARG A 1250 23.18 68.39 53.34
CA ARG A 1250 23.50 68.25 54.77
C ARG A 1250 24.36 69.40 55.25
N THR A 1251 23.86 70.62 55.09
CA THR A 1251 24.60 71.85 55.42
C THR A 1251 25.00 71.95 56.90
N ASN A 1252 24.29 71.25 57.80
CA ASN A 1252 24.60 71.18 59.23
C ASN A 1252 25.72 70.18 59.58
N ASP A 1253 26.12 69.33 58.64
CA ASP A 1253 27.18 68.33 58.82
C ASP A 1253 28.49 68.86 58.23
N GLU A 1254 29.45 69.17 59.10
CA GLU A 1254 30.75 69.72 58.72
C GLU A 1254 31.55 68.75 57.84
N LEU A 1255 31.43 67.45 58.09
CA LEU A 1255 32.11 66.40 57.33
C LEU A 1255 31.53 66.29 55.92
N ALA A 1256 30.21 66.37 55.77
CA ALA A 1256 29.56 66.43 54.46
C ALA A 1256 29.95 67.69 53.67
N ARG A 1257 29.94 68.86 54.33
CA ARG A 1257 30.30 70.14 53.70
C ARG A 1257 31.74 70.16 53.20
N GLU A 1258 32.68 69.67 54.01
CA GLU A 1258 34.08 69.61 53.62
C GLU A 1258 34.33 68.57 52.51
N PHE A 1259 33.67 67.41 52.58
CA PHE A 1259 33.77 66.39 51.55
C PHE A 1259 33.27 66.89 50.20
N VAL A 1260 32.11 67.57 50.17
CA VAL A 1260 31.56 68.19 48.97
C VAL A 1260 32.52 69.25 48.44
N ALA A 1261 33.04 70.14 49.29
CA ALA A 1261 33.97 71.19 48.89
C ALA A 1261 35.29 70.65 48.29
N LEU A 1262 35.82 69.57 48.87
CA LEU A 1262 37.03 68.90 48.36
C LEU A 1262 36.79 68.25 46.99
N LYS A 1263 35.65 67.57 46.82
CA LYS A 1263 35.30 66.88 45.57
C LYS A 1263 34.80 67.81 44.47
N SER A 1264 34.28 68.99 44.82
CA SER A 1264 33.86 70.02 43.86
C SER A 1264 34.99 70.97 43.42
N ALA A 1265 36.20 70.81 43.96
CA ALA A 1265 37.34 71.66 43.61
C ALA A 1265 37.74 71.51 42.13
N ARG A 1266 37.98 72.63 41.45
CA ARG A 1266 38.33 72.66 40.02
C ARG A 1266 39.27 73.81 39.71
N ARG A 1267 40.20 73.59 38.78
CA ARG A 1267 41.07 74.64 38.22
C ARG A 1267 40.23 75.63 37.40
N HIS A 1268 40.39 76.93 37.64
CA HIS A 1268 39.71 77.97 36.87
C HIS A 1268 40.17 77.96 35.41
N LYS A 1269 39.23 78.10 34.47
CA LYS A 1269 39.52 78.10 33.02
C LYS A 1269 40.43 79.25 32.57
N GLU A 1270 40.46 80.36 33.32
CA GLU A 1270 41.27 81.54 33.01
C GLU A 1270 42.76 81.34 33.35
N ASP A 1271 43.10 80.29 34.11
CA ASP A 1271 44.48 79.99 34.53
C ASP A 1271 45.17 78.96 33.60
N VAL A 1272 44.54 78.56 32.48
CA VAL A 1272 45.07 77.59 31.48
C VAL A 1272 46.03 78.25 30.47
#